data_AF-A0A290XAE1-F1
#
_entry.id   AF-A0A290XAE1-F1
#
_cell.length_a   1.000
_cell.length_b   1.000
_cell.length_c   1.000
_cell.angle_alpha   90.00
_cell.angle_beta   90.00
_cell.angle_gamma   90.00
#
_symmetry.space_group_name_H-M   'P 1'
#
loop_
_entity.id
_entity.type
_entity.pdbx_description
1 polymer ?
#
loop_
_entity_poly.entity_id
_entity_poly.type
_entity_poly.pdbx_seq_one_letter_code
_entity_poly.pdbx_strand_id
1 'polypeptide(L)'
;MTSPSPFAGFWQAGFEGADHINGSAQVLCLNSSTGHLADAGGDYRRMARLGLCTARESAGWRSIERAGCGRYDFSHVGMRARAARAHGVQLLWSFFHYGMPEGLDIFSPAFVPRFADYAHALAAYLAPFHDDGLAPVYTPINEISFLCWAVCETGLMYPHIGDRAHEGYPLKMQLARAAIAAVDAIHAADPRARILSVDPLIHVIAETPEEGERAACEIQYQFQAWDMLAGRLEPQLGGSIRHLDLVGVNYYPYNQWSVGTRRSLEWPHDPGRRRLSALLADVHARYGRPLAISETSHTDERRGPWLLDVCAEVEVARAQGVPVEGVCLYPALDRPDWERPDHWHRSGLWHVCPESLRRRLDPDYAQALALAQHHRRCADRPPSPATRSPMKTLIVFSHLRWGFVYQRPQHLLSRVAAQWDILFVEEPVHGAPALEVSTPAPGVTVLQPRTLAEGHGFVDTQFEPIAALLHEYLAEHRIEHYGVWLYTPMALPLLGGLTPEVIVYDCMDQLSAFLGAPPQLLRRESTLLDIASVVFTGGPSLYEAKRTASANVHSLPSSVDAAHFAPREEGHVASHLFSGIARPRLGYYGVVDERLDLDLLARIADADPAWQVCIVGPVVKIDPATLPRRANLHYLPQQAYDDLPDVLAAWDVCLMPFALNASTEFISPTKTLEYMAAGKPVVSTAIADVRRLYAAGVAIATDPDAFISACREALAEGQAQRAGRLGRQQQLVQQTSWDRAAEVVVQEISRVHGGLRPKVQEYLDGRRVVSLPKQEATVGRAAREAPAECLIIGAGPTGLSAALHYGKGSVLVEANDSVGGWCRSIDDQGFVFDYAGHIMFSKDPDVLALYERLLGDNLHWQDREAWVYSKGVHTRYPFQGALYGLPTDVLKECIIGAIEARFGPLDGDGTPAASRDAVGALPRDCCGDGTVPEPADGDVKDHATGDVRALATRRAPRNFHEFIHEVWGAGVARHFAVPYNLKLWTVPLQDMETSWLGGRVPMPDLDEMIDGALRPVSKPVGPNARFGYPRTGGFQALMDGFLPHLEGELVLSTRLTALHPERRVAVFSDGRQRSYASLVSTLPLPELIRIIGDEAPAAVREAAAALRHVSVRCVNLGIGREDITDKHWIYYPEDTVFHRIFVQGNASPGNNPPGGFGLTCEITYSPTKPLPCDDQGLIDRCIAECIQVGMLREDDRVLTANVVDMPYAYVIYDHARAANVALIREWLAARDIVLAGRYSEWEYYNSDHAFLAGKRAAEALRRDNVAAVTARSDG
;
A
#
# COMPACT_ATOMS: atom_id res chain seq x y z
N MET A 1 31.31 12.67 35.15
CA MET A 1 31.32 13.97 34.46
C MET A 1 31.47 13.68 32.98
N THR A 2 30.41 13.83 32.20
CA THR A 2 30.46 13.64 30.74
C THR A 2 31.23 14.82 30.15
N SER A 3 32.26 14.54 29.34
CA SER A 3 32.92 15.59 28.56
C SER A 3 31.90 16.26 27.64
N PRO A 4 31.95 17.59 27.44
CA PRO A 4 31.05 18.27 26.49
C PRO A 4 31.25 17.70 25.08
N SER A 5 30.14 17.56 24.34
CA SER A 5 30.16 17.03 22.97
C SER A 5 31.06 17.87 22.06
N PRO A 6 31.83 17.26 21.14
CA PRO A 6 32.70 18.00 20.21
C PRO A 6 31.92 18.77 19.12
N PHE A 7 30.60 18.54 19.00
CA PHE A 7 29.77 19.11 17.94
C PHE A 7 28.68 20.05 18.48
N ALA A 8 28.38 21.12 17.73
CA ALA A 8 27.32 22.08 18.06
C ALA A 8 25.91 21.48 17.94
N GLY A 9 25.75 20.50 17.06
CA GLY A 9 24.54 19.71 16.85
C GLY A 9 24.87 18.25 16.58
N PHE A 10 24.03 17.36 17.13
CA PHE A 10 24.12 15.92 16.92
C PHE A 10 23.86 15.55 15.45
N TRP A 11 22.81 16.10 14.86
CA TRP A 11 22.52 15.96 13.43
C TRP A 11 23.32 16.97 12.63
N GLN A 12 24.04 16.48 11.63
CA GLN A 12 24.99 17.26 10.84
C GLN A 12 24.62 17.13 9.36
N ALA A 13 25.00 18.13 8.56
CA ALA A 13 24.87 18.06 7.12
C ALA A 13 26.24 18.04 6.45
N GLY A 14 26.43 17.19 5.46
CA GLY A 14 27.68 17.06 4.75
C GLY A 14 27.59 17.57 3.32
N PHE A 15 28.52 18.41 2.89
CA PHE A 15 28.56 18.86 1.49
C PHE A 15 29.60 18.07 0.73
N GLU A 16 29.23 17.64 -0.48
CA GLU A 16 30.12 16.82 -1.31
C GLU A 16 31.37 17.59 -1.73
N GLY A 17 32.48 17.20 -1.13
CA GLY A 17 33.71 17.97 -1.12
C GLY A 17 34.79 17.51 -2.10
N ALA A 18 34.54 16.45 -2.87
CA ALA A 18 35.54 15.91 -3.77
C ALA A 18 35.98 16.94 -4.84
N ASP A 19 37.29 17.14 -4.93
CA ASP A 19 37.92 18.09 -5.87
C ASP A 19 39.07 17.47 -6.68
N HIS A 20 39.08 16.14 -6.83
CA HIS A 20 40.08 15.41 -7.60
C HIS A 20 39.91 15.54 -9.13
N ILE A 21 40.84 14.95 -9.88
CA ILE A 21 40.71 14.74 -11.32
C ILE A 21 40.25 13.29 -11.51
N ASN A 22 39.09 13.09 -12.14
CA ASN A 22 38.52 11.74 -12.29
C ASN A 22 39.29 10.89 -13.32
N GLY A 23 38.92 9.61 -13.43
CA GLY A 23 39.53 8.66 -14.37
C GLY A 23 39.52 9.07 -15.85
N SER A 24 38.59 9.93 -16.24
CA SER A 24 38.50 10.52 -17.59
C SER A 24 39.35 11.79 -17.75
N ALA A 25 40.26 12.06 -16.82
CA ALA A 25 41.08 13.27 -16.74
C ALA A 25 40.27 14.58 -16.65
N GLN A 26 39.01 14.51 -16.20
CA GLN A 26 38.17 15.69 -15.99
C GLN A 26 38.38 16.23 -14.57
N VAL A 27 38.58 17.54 -14.49
CA VAL A 27 38.74 18.24 -13.21
C VAL A 27 37.37 18.34 -12.52
N LEU A 28 37.22 17.68 -11.37
CA LEU A 28 36.02 17.79 -10.55
C LEU A 28 36.15 18.87 -9.48
N CYS A 29 35.02 19.50 -9.17
CA CYS A 29 34.85 20.32 -7.98
C CYS A 29 33.37 20.29 -7.61
N LEU A 30 32.95 19.32 -6.79
CA LEU A 30 31.53 19.05 -6.55
C LEU A 30 30.83 20.16 -5.77
N ASN A 31 31.54 20.86 -4.89
CA ASN A 31 31.06 22.10 -4.29
C ASN A 31 30.76 23.20 -5.35
N SER A 32 31.45 23.21 -6.50
CA SER A 32 31.10 24.10 -7.63
C SER A 32 29.91 23.55 -8.42
N SER A 33 29.94 22.26 -8.77
CA SER A 33 28.92 21.61 -9.61
C SER A 33 27.52 21.65 -8.98
N THR A 34 27.43 21.60 -7.66
CA THR A 34 26.16 21.70 -6.90
C THR A 34 25.71 23.14 -6.65
N GLY A 35 26.53 24.13 -7.02
CA GLY A 35 26.31 25.54 -6.71
C GLY A 35 26.55 25.91 -5.24
N HIS A 36 27.12 25.01 -4.43
CA HIS A 36 27.38 25.25 -3.01
C HIS A 36 28.42 26.37 -2.80
N LEU A 37 29.51 26.39 -3.57
CA LEU A 37 30.52 27.48 -3.47
C LEU A 37 29.91 28.86 -3.74
N ALA A 38 28.88 28.95 -4.57
CA ALA A 38 28.24 30.21 -4.93
C ALA A 38 27.19 30.68 -3.91
N ASP A 39 26.46 29.75 -3.27
CA ASP A 39 25.36 30.06 -2.34
C ASP A 39 25.50 29.33 -0.98
N ALA A 40 26.74 29.23 -0.47
CA ALA A 40 27.01 28.57 0.81
C ALA A 40 26.23 29.22 1.97
N GLY A 41 26.11 30.56 1.98
CA GLY A 41 25.31 31.26 2.99
C GLY A 41 23.81 30.95 2.91
N GLY A 42 23.26 30.77 1.71
CA GLY A 42 21.89 30.28 1.54
C GLY A 42 21.73 28.85 2.05
N ASP A 43 22.68 27.97 1.75
CA ASP A 43 22.65 26.57 2.17
C ASP A 43 22.77 26.43 3.69
N TYR A 44 23.72 27.11 4.33
CA TYR A 44 23.84 27.13 5.79
C TYR A 44 22.58 27.68 6.48
N ARG A 45 21.93 28.68 5.88
CA ARG A 45 20.66 29.21 6.39
C ARG A 45 19.51 28.21 6.24
N ARG A 46 19.41 27.50 5.12
CA ARG A 46 18.40 26.45 4.88
C ARG A 46 18.59 25.31 5.88
N MET A 47 19.83 24.91 6.10
CA MET A 47 20.24 23.89 7.04
C MET A 47 19.91 24.28 8.49
N ALA A 48 20.30 25.47 8.93
CA ALA A 48 20.01 25.97 10.27
C ALA A 48 18.49 26.04 10.56
N ARG A 49 17.65 26.35 9.57
CA ARG A 49 16.18 26.31 9.70
C ARG A 49 15.62 24.92 9.99
N LEU A 50 16.34 23.86 9.63
CA LEU A 50 16.00 22.47 9.96
C LEU A 50 16.71 21.97 11.22
N GLY A 51 17.28 22.87 12.04
CA GLY A 51 17.96 22.50 13.29
C GLY A 51 19.32 21.81 13.11
N LEU A 52 19.89 21.88 11.91
CA LEU A 52 21.23 21.37 11.61
C LEU A 52 22.26 22.49 11.84
N CYS A 53 22.97 22.43 12.97
CA CYS A 53 23.93 23.48 13.38
C CYS A 53 25.41 23.06 13.20
N THR A 54 25.66 21.87 12.67
CA THR A 54 27.00 21.37 12.34
C THR A 54 27.02 20.97 10.86
N ALA A 55 28.05 21.38 10.13
CA ALA A 55 28.25 20.94 8.75
C ALA A 55 29.66 20.40 8.52
N ARG A 56 29.74 19.31 7.76
CA ARG A 56 31.00 18.76 7.25
C ARG A 56 31.30 19.38 5.90
N GLU A 57 32.50 19.92 5.77
CA GLU A 57 32.93 20.72 4.62
C GLU A 57 34.31 20.33 4.13
N SER A 58 34.59 20.63 2.86
CA SER A 58 35.91 20.42 2.24
C SER A 58 36.60 21.73 1.95
N ALA A 59 37.85 21.84 2.36
CA ALA A 59 38.71 22.97 2.03
C ALA A 59 39.03 22.99 0.53
N GLY A 60 39.26 21.82 -0.07
CA GLY A 60 39.64 21.64 -1.48
C GLY A 60 41.08 22.03 -1.74
N TRP A 61 42.05 21.22 -1.28
CA TRP A 61 43.48 21.54 -1.30
C TRP A 61 43.99 21.89 -2.71
N ARG A 62 43.58 21.15 -3.75
CA ARG A 62 43.95 21.46 -5.14
C ARG A 62 43.52 22.85 -5.56
N SER A 63 42.34 23.28 -5.13
CA SER A 63 41.79 24.59 -5.50
C SER A 63 42.49 25.75 -4.79
N ILE A 64 42.97 25.52 -3.56
CA ILE A 64 43.66 26.49 -2.70
C ILE A 64 45.11 26.71 -3.13
N GLU A 65 45.82 25.64 -3.51
CA GLU A 65 47.23 25.69 -3.89
C GLU A 65 47.38 25.45 -5.39
N ARG A 66 47.37 26.54 -6.18
CA ARG A 66 47.59 26.48 -7.63
C ARG A 66 49.09 26.61 -7.96
N ALA A 67 49.60 25.71 -8.81
CA ALA A 67 50.93 25.65 -9.41
C ALA A 67 52.13 26.23 -8.62
N GLY A 68 52.96 25.33 -8.06
CA GLY A 68 54.41 25.51 -7.92
C GLY A 68 54.98 26.50 -6.90
N CYS A 69 54.21 27.10 -5.99
CA CYS A 69 54.76 28.18 -5.14
C CYS A 69 54.48 28.15 -3.61
N GLY A 70 53.82 27.12 -3.05
CA GLY A 70 53.57 27.07 -1.59
C GLY A 70 52.80 28.29 -1.06
N ARG A 71 52.04 28.95 -1.95
CA ARG A 71 51.15 30.08 -1.64
C ARG A 71 49.72 29.57 -1.65
N TYR A 72 48.96 29.90 -0.60
CA TYR A 72 47.60 29.43 -0.41
C TYR A 72 46.59 30.56 -0.62
N ASP A 73 45.57 30.32 -1.44
CA ASP A 73 44.39 31.18 -1.54
C ASP A 73 43.24 30.62 -0.70
N PHE A 74 43.08 31.14 0.51
CA PHE A 74 42.00 30.76 1.43
C PHE A 74 40.72 31.61 1.29
N SER A 75 40.55 32.35 0.18
CA SER A 75 39.40 33.25 -0.01
C SER A 75 38.05 32.53 0.11
N HIS A 76 37.88 31.42 -0.62
CA HIS A 76 36.65 30.62 -0.61
C HIS A 76 36.40 29.91 0.73
N VAL A 77 37.45 29.47 1.43
CA VAL A 77 37.36 28.91 2.78
C VAL A 77 36.91 29.99 3.76
N GLY A 78 37.54 31.16 3.73
CA GLY A 78 37.19 32.28 4.61
C GLY A 78 35.78 32.82 4.37
N MET A 79 35.32 32.85 3.12
CA MET A 79 33.94 33.20 2.78
C MET A 79 32.94 32.25 3.43
N ARG A 80 33.16 30.94 3.31
CA ARG A 80 32.30 29.91 3.91
C ARG A 80 32.35 29.93 5.42
N ALA A 81 33.53 30.08 6.02
CA ALA A 81 33.69 30.24 7.46
C ALA A 81 32.91 31.45 8.01
N ARG A 82 32.97 32.61 7.33
CA ARG A 82 32.16 33.78 7.69
C ARG A 82 30.66 33.54 7.53
N ALA A 83 30.24 32.89 6.45
CA ALA A 83 28.84 32.61 6.19
C ALA A 83 28.25 31.63 7.22
N ALA A 84 28.99 30.58 7.58
CA ALA A 84 28.60 29.63 8.60
C ALA A 84 28.47 30.30 9.97
N ARG A 85 29.45 31.14 10.36
CA ARG A 85 29.40 31.92 11.59
C ARG A 85 28.19 32.86 11.64
N ALA A 86 27.86 33.53 10.54
CA ALA A 86 26.68 34.40 10.45
C ALA A 86 25.35 33.66 10.66
N HIS A 87 25.34 32.33 10.51
CA HIS A 87 24.17 31.48 10.69
C HIS A 87 24.30 30.50 11.87
N GLY A 88 25.30 30.67 12.75
CA GLY A 88 25.49 29.82 13.93
C GLY A 88 25.84 28.36 13.62
N VAL A 89 26.51 28.12 12.48
CA VAL A 89 26.88 26.79 12.02
C VAL A 89 28.36 26.51 12.33
N GLN A 90 28.65 25.40 13.01
CA GLN A 90 30.01 24.87 13.19
C GLN A 90 30.43 24.11 11.91
N LEU A 91 31.60 24.43 11.36
CA LEU A 91 32.17 23.71 10.22
C LEU A 91 33.23 22.71 10.67
N LEU A 92 33.10 21.45 10.23
CA LEU A 92 34.09 20.38 10.36
C LEU A 92 34.85 20.29 9.04
N TRP A 93 36.11 20.74 9.02
CA TRP A 93 36.85 20.89 7.76
C TRP A 93 37.66 19.64 7.42
N SER A 94 37.41 19.08 6.23
CA SER A 94 38.27 18.11 5.58
C SER A 94 39.36 18.86 4.79
N PHE A 95 40.61 18.68 5.18
CA PHE A 95 41.73 19.42 4.59
C PHE A 95 42.12 18.82 3.24
N PHE A 96 42.10 17.49 3.13
CA PHE A 96 42.33 16.76 1.89
C PHE A 96 41.15 15.82 1.58
N HIS A 97 40.38 16.17 0.54
CA HIS A 97 39.23 15.42 0.04
C HIS A 97 39.51 14.96 -1.41
N TYR A 98 40.56 14.14 -1.54
CA TYR A 98 41.08 13.50 -2.76
C TYR A 98 41.78 14.40 -3.79
N GLY A 99 41.53 15.71 -3.85
CA GLY A 99 42.24 16.61 -4.77
C GLY A 99 43.60 17.10 -4.27
N MET A 100 44.63 16.93 -5.11
CA MET A 100 46.01 17.37 -4.83
C MET A 100 46.45 18.54 -5.73
N PRO A 101 47.37 19.42 -5.27
CA PRO A 101 47.98 20.45 -6.10
C PRO A 101 48.70 19.88 -7.33
N GLU A 102 48.72 20.66 -8.41
CA GLU A 102 49.41 20.27 -9.63
C GLU A 102 50.91 20.03 -9.40
N GLY A 103 51.42 18.92 -9.94
CA GLY A 103 52.84 18.53 -9.84
C GLY A 103 53.25 17.88 -8.52
N LEU A 104 52.30 17.58 -7.61
CA LEU A 104 52.54 16.79 -6.41
C LEU A 104 52.05 15.35 -6.62
N ASP A 105 52.95 14.37 -6.46
CA ASP A 105 52.63 12.95 -6.49
C ASP A 105 52.42 12.43 -5.07
N ILE A 106 51.32 11.69 -4.84
CA ILE A 106 50.92 11.12 -3.55
C ILE A 106 51.94 10.09 -3.03
N PHE A 107 52.67 9.43 -3.93
CA PHE A 107 53.72 8.46 -3.59
C PHE A 107 55.05 9.15 -3.26
N SER A 108 55.22 10.42 -3.62
CA SER A 108 56.47 11.15 -3.41
C SER A 108 56.74 11.39 -1.92
N PRO A 109 57.97 11.24 -1.43
CA PRO A 109 58.36 11.67 -0.08
C PRO A 109 58.08 13.15 0.20
N ALA A 110 57.97 13.99 -0.84
CA ALA A 110 57.64 15.40 -0.73
C ALA A 110 56.15 15.66 -0.34
N PHE A 111 55.28 14.66 -0.49
CA PHE A 111 53.85 14.77 -0.16
C PHE A 111 53.63 15.09 1.32
N VAL A 112 54.27 14.33 2.22
CA VAL A 112 54.10 14.45 3.67
C VAL A 112 54.44 15.86 4.20
N PRO A 113 55.65 16.41 3.97
CA PRO A 113 55.98 17.74 4.48
C PRO A 113 55.12 18.83 3.83
N ARG A 114 54.82 18.74 2.53
CA ARG A 114 54.01 19.75 1.84
C ARG A 114 52.56 19.76 2.33
N PHE A 115 52.00 18.59 2.61
CA PHE A 115 50.66 18.47 3.21
C PHE A 115 50.65 19.01 4.65
N ALA A 116 51.67 18.72 5.45
CA ALA A 116 51.79 19.24 6.80
C ALA A 116 51.91 20.78 6.83
N ASP A 117 52.69 21.38 5.92
CA ASP A 117 52.80 22.84 5.79
C ASP A 117 51.45 23.48 5.43
N TYR A 118 50.70 22.87 4.49
CA TYR A 118 49.36 23.30 4.13
C TYR A 118 48.38 23.17 5.29
N ALA A 119 48.40 22.05 6.01
CA ALA A 119 47.55 21.80 7.16
C ALA A 119 47.82 22.82 8.29
N HIS A 120 49.09 23.15 8.55
CA HIS A 120 49.46 24.21 9.48
C HIS A 120 48.89 25.56 9.05
N ALA A 121 49.12 25.96 7.80
CA ALA A 121 48.70 27.25 7.27
C ALA A 121 47.17 27.40 7.27
N LEU A 122 46.44 26.35 6.89
CA LEU A 122 44.99 26.35 6.87
C LEU A 122 44.39 26.39 8.29
N ALA A 123 44.93 25.60 9.22
CA ALA A 123 44.50 25.64 10.62
C ALA A 123 44.77 27.01 11.25
N ALA A 124 45.94 27.60 11.03
CA ALA A 124 46.27 28.94 11.49
C ALA A 124 45.34 30.02 10.90
N TYR A 125 44.95 29.87 9.63
CA TYR A 125 43.99 30.77 8.98
C TYR A 125 42.56 30.60 9.52
N LEU A 126 42.14 29.38 9.84
CA LEU A 126 40.81 29.07 10.34
C LEU A 126 40.64 29.40 11.84
N ALA A 127 41.71 29.37 12.64
CA ALA A 127 41.67 29.57 14.09
C ALA A 127 40.85 30.80 14.57
N PRO A 128 40.88 31.98 13.91
CA PRO A 128 40.09 33.14 14.31
C PRO A 128 38.58 33.06 13.99
N PHE A 129 38.16 32.09 13.18
CA PHE A 129 36.75 31.91 12.79
C PHE A 129 35.97 31.02 13.75
N HIS A 130 36.64 30.33 14.67
CA HIS A 130 36.03 29.46 15.67
C HIS A 130 35.70 30.25 16.95
N ASP A 131 34.50 30.03 17.50
CA ASP A 131 34.06 30.67 18.73
C ASP A 131 34.73 30.02 19.96
N ASP A 132 34.94 30.79 21.04
CA ASP A 132 35.66 30.33 22.24
C ASP A 132 34.97 29.18 23.01
N GLY A 133 33.72 28.83 22.65
CA GLY A 133 32.90 27.82 23.33
C GLY A 133 33.03 26.38 22.78
N LEU A 134 33.53 26.17 21.56
CA LEU A 134 33.70 24.85 20.95
C LEU A 134 35.05 24.72 20.26
N ALA A 135 35.71 23.58 20.46
CA ALA A 135 36.96 23.28 19.79
C ALA A 135 36.76 23.13 18.26
N PRO A 136 37.70 23.63 17.43
CA PRO A 136 37.66 23.35 16.01
C PRO A 136 37.85 21.86 15.74
N VAL A 137 37.14 21.32 14.75
CA VAL A 137 37.25 19.90 14.38
C VAL A 137 37.73 19.82 12.94
N TYR A 138 38.81 19.07 12.74
CA TYR A 138 39.44 18.89 11.43
C TYR A 138 39.58 17.42 11.08
N THR A 139 39.35 17.09 9.81
CA THR A 139 39.70 15.81 9.19
C THR A 139 40.92 16.05 8.30
N PRO A 140 42.13 15.68 8.71
CA PRO A 140 43.32 15.89 7.89
C PRO A 140 43.18 15.26 6.50
N ILE A 141 42.95 13.95 6.44
CA ILE A 141 42.74 13.22 5.20
C ILE A 141 41.40 12.49 5.29
N ASN A 142 40.53 12.70 4.29
CA ASN A 142 39.27 11.95 4.20
C ASN A 142 39.53 10.51 3.73
N GLU A 143 38.95 9.53 4.44
CA GLU A 143 38.92 8.11 4.09
C GLU A 143 40.25 7.56 3.53
N ILE A 144 41.26 7.43 4.38
CA ILE A 144 42.58 6.91 3.98
C ILE A 144 42.46 5.56 3.28
N SER A 145 41.61 4.65 3.78
CA SER A 145 41.46 3.32 3.20
C SER A 145 40.71 3.37 1.87
N PHE A 146 39.66 4.18 1.75
CA PHE A 146 38.96 4.37 0.47
C PHE A 146 39.86 5.01 -0.57
N LEU A 147 40.57 6.09 -0.24
CA LEU A 147 41.48 6.78 -1.17
C LEU A 147 42.59 5.84 -1.66
N CYS A 148 43.13 5.01 -0.76
CA CYS A 148 44.10 3.99 -1.12
C CYS A 148 43.52 2.98 -2.13
N TRP A 149 42.32 2.47 -1.88
CA TRP A 149 41.63 1.57 -2.81
C TRP A 149 41.35 2.25 -4.16
N ALA A 150 40.83 3.47 -4.13
CA ALA A 150 40.51 4.25 -5.32
C ALA A 150 41.75 4.51 -6.20
N VAL A 151 42.91 4.82 -5.60
CA VAL A 151 44.16 5.08 -6.34
C VAL A 151 44.81 3.80 -6.86
N CYS A 152 44.83 2.72 -6.07
CA CYS A 152 45.64 1.54 -6.39
C CYS A 152 44.88 0.44 -7.14
N GLU A 153 43.57 0.32 -6.92
CA GLU A 153 42.74 -0.78 -7.42
C GLU A 153 41.65 -0.35 -8.41
N THR A 154 41.40 0.94 -8.57
CA THR A 154 40.35 1.46 -9.47
C THR A 154 40.91 2.41 -10.52
N GLY A 155 40.04 2.91 -11.41
CA GLY A 155 40.36 4.00 -12.35
C GLY A 155 39.87 5.38 -11.89
N LEU A 156 39.40 5.55 -10.65
CA LEU A 156 38.67 6.76 -10.24
C LEU A 156 39.54 8.03 -10.14
N MET A 157 40.86 7.90 -9.91
CA MET A 157 41.73 9.03 -9.54
C MET A 157 42.90 9.21 -10.53
N TYR A 158 42.84 10.21 -11.42
CA TYR A 158 43.92 10.50 -12.38
C TYR A 158 45.18 11.08 -11.70
N PRO A 159 46.42 10.74 -12.15
CA PRO A 159 46.80 9.91 -13.30
C PRO A 159 46.88 8.40 -13.01
N HIS A 160 46.35 7.94 -11.88
CA HIS A 160 46.47 6.56 -11.45
C HIS A 160 45.35 5.73 -12.09
N ILE A 161 45.71 4.96 -13.11
CA ILE A 161 44.81 4.03 -13.82
C ILE A 161 45.14 2.64 -13.26
N GLY A 162 44.19 2.05 -12.52
CA GLY A 162 44.38 0.83 -11.72
C GLY A 162 45.17 -0.28 -12.40
N ASP A 163 46.38 -0.54 -11.87
CA ASP A 163 47.22 -1.75 -12.06
C ASP A 163 48.35 -1.74 -11.00
N ARG A 164 48.05 -1.23 -9.80
CA ARG A 164 49.03 -0.98 -8.72
C ARG A 164 48.61 -1.62 -7.40
N ALA A 165 47.93 -2.76 -7.45
CA ALA A 165 47.41 -3.45 -6.26
C ALA A 165 48.50 -3.73 -5.19
N HIS A 166 49.74 -4.00 -5.63
CA HIS A 166 50.88 -4.22 -4.73
C HIS A 166 51.38 -2.95 -4.00
N GLU A 167 50.98 -1.76 -4.47
CA GLU A 167 51.33 -0.46 -3.88
C GLU A 167 50.28 0.06 -2.88
N GLY A 168 49.16 -0.66 -2.68
CA GLY A 168 48.09 -0.28 -1.75
C GLY A 168 48.57 -0.11 -0.30
N TYR A 169 49.18 -1.15 0.29
CA TYR A 169 49.67 -1.06 1.67
C TYR A 169 50.76 0.03 1.86
N PRO A 170 51.77 0.15 0.97
CA PRO A 170 52.71 1.29 0.99
C PRO A 170 52.03 2.67 0.93
N LEU A 171 51.03 2.85 0.06
CA LEU A 171 50.29 4.11 -0.03
C LEU A 171 49.52 4.40 1.27
N LYS A 172 48.87 3.40 1.86
CA LYS A 172 48.19 3.54 3.15
C LYS A 172 49.15 3.99 4.25
N MET A 173 50.36 3.44 4.29
CA MET A 173 51.41 3.90 5.23
C MET A 173 51.85 5.35 4.97
N GLN A 174 51.99 5.75 3.71
CA GLN A 174 52.35 7.12 3.32
C GLN A 174 51.26 8.12 3.72
N LEU A 175 49.99 7.79 3.49
CA LEU A 175 48.83 8.59 3.90
C LEU A 175 48.70 8.67 5.43
N ALA A 176 48.90 7.57 6.15
CA ALA A 176 48.94 7.58 7.61
C ALA A 176 50.07 8.47 8.15
N ARG A 177 51.26 8.41 7.54
CA ARG A 177 52.39 9.30 7.86
C ARG A 177 52.05 10.77 7.62
N ALA A 178 51.40 11.07 6.49
CA ALA A 178 50.95 12.42 6.16
C ALA A 178 49.89 12.93 7.15
N ALA A 179 48.92 12.09 7.52
CA ALA A 179 47.91 12.43 8.51
C ALA A 179 48.51 12.69 9.90
N ILE A 180 49.47 11.85 10.36
CA ILE A 180 50.19 12.08 11.63
C ILE A 180 50.92 13.42 11.60
N ALA A 181 51.69 13.69 10.55
CA ALA A 181 52.42 14.96 10.40
C ALA A 181 51.48 16.17 10.34
N ALA A 182 50.35 16.04 9.64
CA ALA A 182 49.34 17.09 9.58
C ALA A 182 48.66 17.33 10.92
N VAL A 183 48.36 16.29 11.71
CA VAL A 183 47.80 16.44 13.07
C VAL A 183 48.77 17.21 13.96
N ASP A 184 50.05 16.86 13.95
CA ASP A 184 51.06 17.57 14.73
C ASP A 184 51.18 19.04 14.29
N ALA A 185 51.12 19.30 12.97
CA ALA A 185 51.15 20.63 12.39
C ALA A 185 49.91 21.48 12.72
N ILE A 186 48.73 20.84 12.73
CA ILE A 186 47.45 21.43 13.14
C ILE A 186 47.48 21.82 14.61
N HIS A 187 47.90 20.92 15.51
CA HIS A 187 47.99 21.24 16.94
C HIS A 187 49.04 22.32 17.25
N ALA A 188 50.10 22.40 16.44
CA ALA A 188 51.07 23.49 16.54
C ALA A 188 50.46 24.86 16.14
N ALA A 189 49.49 24.88 15.21
CA ALA A 189 48.78 26.09 14.79
C ALA A 189 47.63 26.46 15.75
N ASP A 190 46.80 25.48 16.13
CA ASP A 190 45.70 25.64 17.07
C ASP A 190 45.65 24.44 18.04
N PRO A 191 46.19 24.59 19.26
CA PRO A 191 46.19 23.54 20.28
C PRO A 191 44.81 23.11 20.74
N ARG A 192 43.74 23.85 20.40
CA ARG A 192 42.36 23.51 20.75
C ARG A 192 41.78 22.44 19.81
N ALA A 193 42.38 22.23 18.64
CA ALA A 193 41.81 21.41 17.59
C ALA A 193 41.54 19.96 18.02
N ARG A 194 40.42 19.42 17.55
CA ARG A 194 40.02 18.01 17.65
C ARG A 194 40.16 17.37 16.27
N ILE A 195 40.54 16.09 16.26
CA ILE A 195 40.83 15.37 15.01
C ILE A 195 39.76 14.32 14.76
N LEU A 196 39.03 14.46 13.66
CA LEU A 196 38.04 13.49 13.19
C LEU A 196 38.65 12.64 12.07
N SER A 197 39.03 11.40 12.39
CA SER A 197 39.60 10.45 11.44
C SER A 197 38.50 9.61 10.81
N VAL A 198 38.22 9.86 9.53
CA VAL A 198 37.09 9.27 8.80
C VAL A 198 37.56 8.10 7.93
N ASP A 199 36.84 6.96 7.95
CA ASP A 199 37.02 5.83 7.02
C ASP A 199 35.71 4.99 6.91
N PRO A 200 35.50 4.18 5.85
CA PRO A 200 34.33 3.31 5.73
C PRO A 200 34.25 2.24 6.81
N LEU A 201 33.04 2.03 7.34
CA LEU A 201 32.72 0.91 8.24
C LEU A 201 32.08 -0.20 7.43
N ILE A 202 32.75 -1.35 7.31
CA ILE A 202 32.36 -2.44 6.42
C ILE A 202 32.12 -3.75 7.16
N HIS A 203 31.28 -4.61 6.59
CA HIS A 203 31.12 -5.99 7.02
C HIS A 203 31.12 -6.94 5.83
N VAL A 204 31.96 -7.96 5.87
CA VAL A 204 32.09 -8.92 4.77
C VAL A 204 31.74 -10.31 5.27
N ILE A 205 30.87 -11.01 4.53
CA ILE A 205 30.52 -12.40 4.83
C ILE A 205 31.24 -13.36 3.88
N ALA A 206 31.41 -14.59 4.35
CA ALA A 206 31.83 -15.73 3.53
C ALA A 206 30.60 -16.56 3.15
N GLU A 207 30.47 -16.92 1.88
CA GLU A 207 29.39 -17.79 1.43
C GLU A 207 29.78 -19.27 1.55
N THR A 208 31.08 -19.58 1.49
CA THR A 208 31.60 -20.92 1.76
C THR A 208 32.53 -20.94 2.98
N PRO A 209 32.69 -22.09 3.66
CA PRO A 209 33.64 -22.23 4.76
C PRO A 209 35.09 -21.91 4.36
N GLU A 210 35.52 -22.21 3.12
CA GLU A 210 36.89 -21.89 2.67
C GLU A 210 37.13 -20.39 2.53
N GLU A 211 36.07 -19.60 2.31
CA GLU A 211 36.15 -18.14 2.20
C GLU A 211 36.19 -17.42 3.55
N GLY A 212 35.96 -18.15 4.65
CA GLY A 212 35.86 -17.58 6.00
C GLY A 212 37.11 -16.79 6.41
N GLU A 213 38.30 -17.32 6.13
CA GLU A 213 39.57 -16.63 6.43
C GLU A 213 39.74 -15.35 5.61
N ARG A 214 39.31 -15.37 4.33
CA ARG A 214 39.39 -14.21 3.44
C ARG A 214 38.43 -13.10 3.87
N ALA A 215 37.18 -13.43 4.22
CA ALA A 215 36.21 -12.48 4.74
C ALA A 215 36.69 -11.84 6.06
N ALA A 216 37.24 -12.66 6.97
CA ALA A 216 37.84 -12.16 8.21
C ALA A 216 39.01 -11.21 7.95
N CYS A 217 39.85 -11.48 6.94
CA CYS A 217 40.96 -10.63 6.54
C CYS A 217 40.48 -9.26 6.00
N GLU A 218 39.49 -9.25 5.10
CA GLU A 218 38.92 -8.01 4.56
C GLU A 218 38.29 -7.13 5.66
N ILE A 219 37.62 -7.73 6.64
CA ILE A 219 37.11 -7.01 7.81
C ILE A 219 38.26 -6.34 8.57
N GLN A 220 39.44 -6.97 8.70
CA GLN A 220 40.58 -6.36 9.40
C GLN A 220 41.21 -5.20 8.61
N TYR A 221 41.13 -5.21 7.27
CA TYR A 221 41.72 -4.16 6.44
C TYR A 221 41.15 -2.76 6.69
N GLN A 222 39.87 -2.67 7.08
CA GLN A 222 39.22 -1.39 7.41
C GLN A 222 39.86 -0.71 8.64
N PHE A 223 40.45 -1.49 9.55
CA PHE A 223 41.03 -0.96 10.79
C PHE A 223 42.48 -0.48 10.62
N GLN A 224 43.17 -0.87 9.54
CA GLN A 224 44.60 -0.62 9.37
C GLN A 224 44.98 0.86 9.47
N ALA A 225 44.21 1.76 8.84
CA ALA A 225 44.51 3.20 8.88
C ALA A 225 44.41 3.74 10.31
N TRP A 226 43.32 3.45 11.02
CA TRP A 226 43.15 3.85 12.41
C TRP A 226 44.17 3.19 13.35
N ASP A 227 44.54 1.93 13.13
CA ASP A 227 45.59 1.25 13.89
C ASP A 227 46.96 1.91 13.68
N MET A 228 47.28 2.36 12.46
CA MET A 228 48.50 3.12 12.17
C MET A 228 48.49 4.48 12.87
N LEU A 229 47.38 5.22 12.79
CA LEU A 229 47.22 6.51 13.49
C LEU A 229 47.33 6.34 15.00
N ALA A 230 46.74 5.29 15.56
CA ALA A 230 46.77 4.97 16.99
C ALA A 230 48.13 4.41 17.48
N GLY A 231 49.05 4.08 16.57
CA GLY A 231 50.35 3.47 16.89
C GLY A 231 50.28 1.97 17.23
N ARG A 232 49.19 1.29 16.88
CA ARG A 232 48.98 -0.16 17.07
C ARG A 232 49.56 -0.97 15.92
N LEU A 233 49.65 -0.38 14.73
CA LEU A 233 50.23 -0.94 13.51
C LEU A 233 51.30 0.03 12.98
N GLU A 234 52.42 -0.47 12.47
CA GLU A 234 53.56 0.35 11.98
C GLU A 234 53.97 1.50 12.94
N PRO A 235 54.35 1.21 14.20
CA PRO A 235 54.66 2.23 15.22
C PRO A 235 55.80 3.18 14.81
N GLN A 236 56.67 2.78 13.88
CA GLN A 236 57.72 3.63 13.30
C GLN A 236 57.20 4.83 12.50
N LEU A 237 55.89 4.88 12.17
CA LEU A 237 55.25 6.05 11.58
C LEU A 237 55.07 7.20 12.59
N GLY A 238 55.25 6.95 13.89
CA GLY A 238 55.07 7.94 14.95
C GLY A 238 53.63 8.10 15.43
N GLY A 239 52.73 7.22 14.99
CA GLY A 239 51.34 7.17 15.42
C GLY A 239 51.21 6.94 16.93
N SER A 240 50.13 7.45 17.50
CA SER A 240 49.77 7.27 18.91
C SER A 240 48.30 7.63 19.06
N ILE A 241 47.68 7.21 20.15
CA ILE A 241 46.25 7.45 20.38
C ILE A 241 45.87 8.95 20.36
N ARG A 242 46.83 9.89 20.49
CA ARG A 242 46.58 11.33 20.33
C ARG A 242 46.20 11.73 18.88
N HIS A 243 46.63 10.95 17.89
CA HIS A 243 46.33 11.18 16.48
C HIS A 243 45.00 10.52 16.04
N LEU A 244 44.38 9.73 16.93
CA LEU A 244 43.06 9.15 16.76
C LEU A 244 42.16 9.63 17.90
N ASP A 245 41.65 10.85 17.76
CA ASP A 245 40.86 11.55 18.77
C ASP A 245 39.36 11.22 18.68
N LEU A 246 38.74 11.54 17.54
CA LEU A 246 37.38 11.16 17.18
C LEU A 246 37.42 10.20 15.98
N VAL A 247 36.59 9.16 16.00
CA VAL A 247 36.50 8.19 14.90
C VAL A 247 35.23 8.46 14.09
N GLY A 248 35.40 8.82 12.82
CA GLY A 248 34.30 8.99 11.88
C GLY A 248 34.09 7.73 11.06
N VAL A 249 32.87 7.20 11.06
CA VAL A 249 32.50 6.03 10.26
C VAL A 249 31.58 6.43 9.11
N ASN A 250 31.96 6.05 7.90
CA ASN A 250 31.10 6.18 6.72
C ASN A 250 30.29 4.90 6.55
N TYR A 251 28.97 5.02 6.53
CA TYR A 251 28.07 3.86 6.53
C TYR A 251 26.87 4.09 5.61
N TYR A 252 26.82 3.31 4.54
CA TYR A 252 25.80 3.30 3.52
C TYR A 252 25.19 1.90 3.38
N PRO A 253 24.05 1.75 2.67
CA PRO A 253 23.39 0.45 2.51
C PRO A 253 24.31 -0.64 1.93
N TYR A 254 25.26 -0.25 1.08
CA TYR A 254 26.19 -1.13 0.36
C TYR A 254 27.51 -1.42 1.10
N ASN A 255 27.66 -0.95 2.35
CA ASN A 255 28.86 -1.21 3.16
C ASN A 255 29.00 -2.68 3.62
N GLN A 256 28.07 -3.56 3.26
CA GLN A 256 28.14 -4.97 3.60
C GLN A 256 27.99 -5.84 2.35
N TRP A 257 28.88 -6.79 2.13
CA TRP A 257 28.90 -7.64 0.93
C TRP A 257 29.45 -9.04 1.19
N SER A 258 29.29 -9.93 0.21
CA SER A 258 29.93 -11.26 0.18
C SER A 258 31.31 -11.20 -0.46
N VAL A 259 32.32 -11.81 0.18
CA VAL A 259 33.70 -11.78 -0.31
C VAL A 259 33.88 -12.50 -1.66
N GLY A 260 33.12 -13.58 -1.90
CA GLY A 260 33.23 -14.39 -3.11
C GLY A 260 32.56 -13.76 -4.31
N THR A 261 31.26 -13.48 -4.19
CA THR A 261 30.43 -12.95 -5.28
C THR A 261 30.55 -11.43 -5.44
N ARG A 262 31.14 -10.72 -4.47
CA ARG A 262 31.11 -9.25 -4.34
C ARG A 262 29.68 -8.68 -4.34
N ARG A 263 28.68 -9.52 -4.06
CA ARG A 263 27.27 -9.12 -3.98
C ARG A 263 27.06 -8.28 -2.72
N SER A 264 26.54 -7.07 -2.87
CA SER A 264 26.07 -6.25 -1.75
C SER A 264 24.92 -6.97 -1.03
N LEU A 265 24.95 -6.98 0.30
CA LEU A 265 23.88 -7.54 1.13
C LEU A 265 22.74 -6.52 1.19
N GLU A 266 21.52 -6.91 0.82
CA GLU A 266 20.41 -5.95 0.66
C GLU A 266 19.83 -5.46 2.00
N TRP A 267 19.72 -4.13 2.16
CA TRP A 267 19.02 -3.53 3.30
C TRP A 267 17.50 -3.51 3.06
N PRO A 268 16.64 -3.73 4.09
CA PRO A 268 16.99 -4.04 5.49
C PRO A 268 17.00 -5.53 5.86
N HIS A 269 16.67 -6.42 4.93
CA HIS A 269 16.26 -7.80 5.27
C HIS A 269 17.26 -8.91 4.92
N ASP A 270 18.42 -8.60 4.32
CA ASP A 270 19.41 -9.64 4.02
C ASP A 270 19.98 -10.23 5.34
N PRO A 271 19.82 -11.55 5.57
CA PRO A 271 20.16 -12.20 6.82
C PRO A 271 21.67 -12.22 7.11
N GLY A 272 22.51 -12.01 6.09
CA GLY A 272 23.95 -11.88 6.26
C GLY A 272 24.37 -10.51 6.82
N ARG A 273 23.46 -9.54 6.88
CA ARG A 273 23.78 -8.21 7.40
C ARG A 273 23.95 -8.23 8.91
N ARG A 274 25.00 -7.56 9.36
CA ARG A 274 25.21 -7.25 10.77
C ARG A 274 24.64 -5.88 11.09
N ARG A 275 23.98 -5.77 12.24
CA ARG A 275 23.38 -4.53 12.73
C ARG A 275 24.43 -3.43 12.92
N LEU A 276 24.09 -2.19 12.56
CA LEU A 276 24.98 -1.04 12.70
C LEU A 276 25.40 -0.82 14.16
N SER A 277 24.48 -1.00 15.11
CA SER A 277 24.78 -0.90 16.54
C SER A 277 25.93 -1.81 16.99
N ALA A 278 25.97 -3.04 16.47
CA ALA A 278 27.04 -4.00 16.77
C ALA A 278 28.38 -3.62 16.11
N LEU A 279 28.34 -3.10 14.89
CA LEU A 279 29.55 -2.63 14.20
C LEU A 279 30.17 -1.42 14.92
N LEU A 280 29.34 -0.46 15.36
CA LEU A 280 29.77 0.69 16.17
C LEU A 280 30.37 0.24 17.51
N ALA A 281 29.76 -0.76 18.17
CA ALA A 281 30.28 -1.32 19.41
C ALA A 281 31.67 -1.94 19.23
N ASP A 282 31.92 -2.63 18.11
CA ASP A 282 33.25 -3.22 17.83
C ASP A 282 34.33 -2.13 17.65
N VAL A 283 34.02 -1.07 16.90
CA VAL A 283 34.94 0.08 16.72
C VAL A 283 35.25 0.73 18.06
N HIS A 284 34.21 0.99 18.87
CA HIS A 284 34.40 1.59 20.19
C HIS A 284 35.16 0.66 21.14
N ALA A 285 34.88 -0.65 21.15
CA ALA A 285 35.61 -1.62 21.96
C ALA A 285 37.10 -1.68 21.58
N ARG A 286 37.43 -1.47 20.30
CA ARG A 286 38.82 -1.48 19.82
C ARG A 286 39.61 -0.25 20.26
N TYR A 287 39.03 0.95 20.16
CA TYR A 287 39.77 2.21 20.32
C TYR A 287 39.40 3.03 21.57
N GLY A 288 38.22 2.83 22.16
CA GLY A 288 37.73 3.58 23.32
C GLY A 288 37.54 5.08 23.05
N ARG A 289 37.24 5.45 21.81
CA ARG A 289 37.09 6.85 21.34
C ARG A 289 35.64 7.20 20.99
N PRO A 290 35.22 8.47 21.15
CA PRO A 290 33.93 8.93 20.64
C PRO A 290 33.81 8.71 19.14
N LEU A 291 32.63 8.27 18.72
CA LEU A 291 32.31 7.96 17.33
C LEU A 291 31.42 9.04 16.73
N ALA A 292 31.49 9.23 15.42
CA ALA A 292 30.48 9.94 14.66
C ALA A 292 30.18 9.16 13.37
N ILE A 293 28.92 9.08 12.97
CA ILE A 293 28.61 8.68 11.59
C ILE A 293 28.94 9.89 10.73
N SER A 294 30.08 9.85 10.05
CA SER A 294 30.63 10.98 9.30
C SER A 294 29.97 11.16 7.94
N GLU A 295 29.43 10.08 7.38
CA GLU A 295 28.68 10.10 6.13
C GLU A 295 27.65 8.96 6.08
N THR A 296 26.40 9.30 5.75
CA THR A 296 25.35 8.32 5.44
C THR A 296 24.24 8.95 4.60
N SER A 297 23.70 8.17 3.65
CA SER A 297 22.47 8.47 2.89
C SER A 297 22.00 7.24 2.10
N HIS A 298 20.87 7.37 1.41
CA HIS A 298 20.37 6.44 0.40
C HIS A 298 20.02 7.23 -0.88
N THR A 299 19.59 6.57 -1.94
CA THR A 299 18.96 7.18 -3.11
C THR A 299 17.43 7.07 -3.06
N ASP A 300 16.76 7.99 -3.76
CA ASP A 300 15.30 8.01 -4.00
C ASP A 300 14.42 7.91 -2.74
N GLU A 301 13.21 7.36 -2.83
CA GLU A 301 12.26 7.25 -1.71
C GLU A 301 12.79 6.47 -0.48
N ARG A 302 13.92 5.76 -0.61
CA ARG A 302 14.52 4.97 0.48
C ARG A 302 15.34 5.80 1.48
N ARG A 303 15.63 7.08 1.20
CA ARG A 303 16.39 7.99 2.09
C ARG A 303 15.77 8.16 3.47
N GLY A 304 14.46 8.41 3.53
CA GLY A 304 13.73 8.59 4.78
C GLY A 304 13.76 7.34 5.67
N PRO A 305 13.31 6.18 5.16
CA PRO A 305 13.40 4.90 5.88
C PRO A 305 14.82 4.54 6.34
N TRP A 306 15.84 4.76 5.50
CA TRP A 306 17.24 4.52 5.87
C TRP A 306 17.70 5.39 7.04
N LEU A 307 17.38 6.68 7.03
CA LEU A 307 17.74 7.59 8.12
C LEU A 307 17.09 7.20 9.45
N LEU A 308 15.82 6.78 9.43
CA LEU A 308 15.13 6.31 10.62
C LEU A 308 15.77 5.03 11.19
N ASP A 309 16.20 4.11 10.32
CA ASP A 309 16.92 2.89 10.72
C ASP A 309 18.30 3.22 11.33
N VAL A 310 19.07 4.10 10.68
CA VAL A 310 20.36 4.59 11.24
C VAL A 310 20.13 5.27 12.60
N CYS A 311 19.10 6.10 12.74
CA CYS A 311 18.74 6.71 14.02
C CYS A 311 18.47 5.65 15.10
N ALA A 312 17.65 4.65 14.79
CA ALA A 312 17.30 3.59 15.73
C ALA A 312 18.55 2.79 16.17
N GLU A 313 19.40 2.41 15.23
CA GLU A 313 20.64 1.67 15.51
C GLU A 313 21.66 2.48 16.33
N VAL A 314 21.77 3.79 16.07
CA VAL A 314 22.61 4.68 16.87
C VAL A 314 22.10 4.78 18.31
N GLU A 315 20.79 4.89 18.52
CA GLU A 315 20.22 4.88 19.87
C GLU A 315 20.46 3.55 20.60
N VAL A 316 20.40 2.41 19.90
CA VAL A 316 20.78 1.11 20.48
C VAL A 316 22.25 1.10 20.91
N ALA A 317 23.17 1.57 20.07
CA ALA A 317 24.59 1.64 20.39
C ALA A 317 24.86 2.55 21.61
N ARG A 318 24.21 3.72 21.66
CA ARG A 318 24.32 4.66 22.77
C ARG A 318 23.77 4.10 24.08
N ALA A 319 22.64 3.40 24.02
CA ALA A 319 22.09 2.69 25.17
C ALA A 319 23.04 1.60 25.71
N GLN A 320 23.89 1.03 24.85
CA GLN A 320 24.96 0.09 25.21
C GLN A 320 26.25 0.77 25.70
N GLY A 321 26.26 2.11 25.83
CA GLY A 321 27.40 2.88 26.32
C GLY A 321 28.41 3.26 25.24
N VAL A 322 28.07 3.14 23.94
CA VAL A 322 28.91 3.63 22.85
C VAL A 322 28.70 5.15 22.68
N PRO A 323 29.73 5.99 22.85
CA PRO A 323 29.63 7.45 22.72
C PRO A 323 29.58 7.88 21.24
N VAL A 324 28.43 7.71 20.60
CA VAL A 324 28.16 8.27 19.27
C VAL A 324 27.75 9.73 19.44
N GLU A 325 28.59 10.66 18.98
CA GLU A 325 28.47 12.11 19.22
C GLU A 325 27.74 12.86 18.09
N GLY A 326 27.63 12.27 16.89
CA GLY A 326 26.89 12.88 15.79
C GLY A 326 26.62 11.96 14.60
N VAL A 327 25.65 12.37 13.78
CA VAL A 327 25.26 11.69 12.54
C VAL A 327 25.16 12.72 11.42
N CYS A 328 25.95 12.52 10.36
CA CYS A 328 26.06 13.43 9.23
C CYS A 328 25.32 12.89 8.00
N LEU A 329 24.29 13.61 7.57
CA LEU A 329 23.59 13.36 6.31
C LEU A 329 24.51 13.78 5.16
N TYR A 330 25.00 12.81 4.39
CA TYR A 330 25.96 13.07 3.34
C TYR A 330 25.54 12.40 2.01
N PRO A 331 25.28 13.18 0.94
CA PRO A 331 25.37 14.63 0.91
C PRO A 331 24.06 15.30 1.39
N ALA A 332 24.14 16.56 1.84
CA ALA A 332 23.00 17.39 2.21
C ALA A 332 22.31 17.94 0.96
N LEU A 333 23.10 18.41 0.00
CA LEU A 333 22.63 18.73 -1.35
C LEU A 333 22.83 17.52 -2.25
N ASP A 334 21.91 17.27 -3.16
CA ASP A 334 22.10 16.25 -4.17
C ASP A 334 23.37 16.51 -4.99
N ARG A 335 23.96 15.45 -5.55
CA ARG A 335 25.23 15.53 -6.29
C ARG A 335 25.20 14.73 -7.59
N PRO A 336 25.99 15.15 -8.59
CA PRO A 336 26.28 14.31 -9.73
C PRO A 336 27.25 13.17 -9.37
N ASP A 337 27.33 12.17 -10.24
CA ASP A 337 28.30 11.09 -10.21
C ASP A 337 29.71 11.59 -10.57
N TRP A 338 30.75 10.95 -10.01
CA TRP A 338 32.15 11.36 -10.22
C TRP A 338 32.62 11.08 -11.66
N GLU A 339 32.15 10.01 -12.29
CA GLU A 339 32.53 9.62 -13.64
C GLU A 339 31.51 10.06 -14.69
N ARG A 340 30.24 10.20 -14.29
CA ARG A 340 29.14 10.67 -15.15
C ARG A 340 28.50 11.95 -14.60
N PRO A 341 29.09 13.14 -14.84
CA PRO A 341 28.61 14.40 -14.28
C PRO A 341 27.17 14.79 -14.69
N ASP A 342 26.61 14.15 -15.71
CA ASP A 342 25.23 14.27 -16.17
C ASP A 342 24.24 13.41 -15.37
N HIS A 343 24.72 12.40 -14.64
CA HIS A 343 23.91 11.53 -13.79
C HIS A 343 23.88 12.04 -12.34
N TRP A 344 22.69 12.33 -11.83
CA TRP A 344 22.47 12.78 -10.44
C TRP A 344 21.83 11.68 -9.60
N HIS A 345 22.40 11.40 -8.44
CA HIS A 345 22.02 10.24 -7.63
C HIS A 345 20.72 10.40 -6.86
N ARG A 346 20.19 11.63 -6.74
CA ARG A 346 19.07 11.94 -5.85
C ARG A 346 19.34 11.42 -4.44
N SER A 347 20.47 11.79 -3.86
CA SER A 347 20.92 11.32 -2.55
C SER A 347 20.88 12.39 -1.47
N GLY A 348 20.61 13.65 -1.84
CA GLY A 348 20.56 14.78 -0.92
C GLY A 348 19.23 15.00 -0.20
N LEU A 349 19.28 15.73 0.92
CA LEU A 349 18.11 16.31 1.59
C LEU A 349 17.43 17.40 0.73
N TRP A 350 18.23 18.14 -0.03
CA TRP A 350 17.74 19.02 -1.09
C TRP A 350 18.13 18.47 -2.46
N HIS A 351 17.15 18.29 -3.34
CA HIS A 351 17.41 18.09 -4.76
C HIS A 351 17.92 19.38 -5.38
N VAL A 352 18.96 19.27 -6.20
CA VAL A 352 19.52 20.38 -6.96
C VAL A 352 19.06 20.21 -8.40
N CYS A 353 18.32 21.20 -8.92
CA CYS A 353 17.97 21.23 -10.35
C CYS A 353 19.24 21.57 -11.15
N PRO A 354 19.77 20.67 -12.00
CA PRO A 354 21.07 20.86 -12.66
C PRO A 354 21.16 22.14 -13.50
N GLU A 355 20.06 22.56 -14.12
CA GLU A 355 20.01 23.72 -15.03
C GLU A 355 19.98 25.05 -14.27
N SER A 356 19.39 25.07 -13.07
CA SER A 356 19.14 26.32 -12.32
C SER A 356 19.86 26.41 -10.98
N LEU A 357 20.46 25.30 -10.52
CA LEU A 357 21.08 25.12 -9.21
C LEU A 357 20.15 25.51 -8.04
N ARG A 358 18.83 25.47 -8.27
CA ARG A 358 17.81 25.69 -7.24
C ARG A 358 17.71 24.47 -6.34
N ARG A 359 17.63 24.73 -5.04
CA ARG A 359 17.46 23.70 -4.00
C ARG A 359 15.96 23.48 -3.78
N ARG A 360 15.50 22.26 -3.98
CA ARG A 360 14.15 21.81 -3.63
C ARG A 360 14.26 20.84 -2.47
N LEU A 361 13.65 21.17 -1.33
CA LEU A 361 13.62 20.27 -0.18
C LEU A 361 12.80 19.04 -0.54
N ASP A 362 13.33 17.87 -0.24
CA ASP A 362 12.60 16.62 -0.35
C ASP A 362 11.70 16.46 0.89
N PRO A 363 10.36 16.44 0.75
CA PRO A 363 9.45 16.49 1.90
C PRO A 363 9.58 15.23 2.77
N ASP A 364 9.67 14.05 2.15
CA ASP A 364 9.74 12.77 2.86
C ASP A 364 11.06 12.64 3.65
N TYR A 365 12.19 13.03 3.04
CA TYR A 365 13.47 12.98 3.73
C TYR A 365 13.57 14.03 4.85
N ALA A 366 12.97 15.21 4.66
CA ALA A 366 12.87 16.25 5.68
C ALA A 366 11.99 15.83 6.86
N GLN A 367 10.86 15.16 6.60
CA GLN A 367 9.98 14.62 7.63
C GLN A 367 10.71 13.53 8.44
N ALA A 368 11.42 12.63 7.76
CA ALA A 368 12.24 11.60 8.43
C ALA A 368 13.33 12.21 9.32
N LEU A 369 13.99 13.29 8.88
CA LEU A 369 14.94 14.05 9.72
C LEU A 369 14.25 14.67 10.95
N ALA A 370 13.07 15.28 10.77
CA ALA A 370 12.32 15.87 11.88
C ALA A 370 11.91 14.80 12.93
N LEU A 371 11.46 13.63 12.47
CA LEU A 371 11.17 12.46 13.31
C LEU A 371 12.42 11.98 14.05
N ALA A 372 13.55 11.79 13.36
CA ALA A 372 14.80 11.35 13.95
C ALA A 372 15.33 12.35 15.00
N GLN A 373 15.22 13.66 14.73
CA GLN A 373 15.52 14.71 15.69
C GLN A 373 14.59 14.69 16.91
N HIS A 374 13.30 14.42 16.71
CA HIS A 374 12.33 14.30 17.80
C HIS A 374 12.65 13.10 18.70
N HIS A 375 12.85 11.91 18.13
CA HIS A 375 13.23 10.71 18.89
C HIS A 375 14.47 10.95 19.76
N ARG A 376 15.48 11.63 19.21
CA ARG A 376 16.71 11.99 19.93
C ARG A 376 16.45 12.93 21.11
N ARG A 377 15.66 13.99 20.92
CA ARG A 377 15.28 14.91 22.00
C ARG A 377 14.54 14.20 23.13
N CYS A 378 13.71 13.21 22.80
CA CYS A 378 13.02 12.38 23.78
C CYS A 378 13.99 11.45 24.54
N ALA A 379 14.99 10.89 23.86
CA ALA A 379 16.00 10.02 24.48
C ALA A 379 16.99 10.78 25.39
N ASP A 380 17.29 12.05 25.10
CA ASP A 380 18.22 12.90 25.88
C ASP A 380 17.62 13.54 27.14
N ARG A 381 16.31 13.42 27.36
CA ARG A 381 15.69 13.86 28.61
C ARG A 381 16.15 12.91 29.74
N PRO A 382 16.87 13.39 30.78
CA PRO A 382 17.14 12.55 31.93
C PRO A 382 15.80 12.08 32.52
N PRO A 383 15.68 10.82 33.00
CA PRO A 383 14.49 10.41 33.71
C PRO A 383 14.34 11.32 34.92
N SER A 384 13.38 12.24 34.86
CA SER A 384 13.11 13.18 35.94
C SER A 384 12.72 12.36 37.17
N PRO A 385 13.30 12.63 38.36
CA PRO A 385 12.83 12.01 39.59
C PRO A 385 11.33 12.33 39.71
N ALA A 386 10.52 11.27 39.72
CA ALA A 386 9.07 11.35 39.57
C ALA A 386 8.43 12.26 40.63
N THR A 387 8.20 13.50 40.23
CA THR A 387 7.09 14.34 40.68
C THR A 387 6.51 14.98 39.43
N ARG A 388 5.67 14.21 38.72
CA ARG A 388 4.95 14.66 37.52
C ARG A 388 4.06 15.85 37.91
N SER A 389 4.21 16.97 37.21
CA SER A 389 3.17 18.01 37.22
C SER A 389 1.90 17.43 36.60
N PRO A 390 0.70 17.74 37.13
CA PRO A 390 -0.55 17.13 36.65
C PRO A 390 -0.88 17.61 35.23
N MET A 391 -1.47 16.71 34.42
CA MET A 391 -2.05 17.00 33.11
C MET A 391 -2.94 18.25 33.15
N LYS A 392 -2.76 19.17 32.19
CA LYS A 392 -3.48 20.46 32.16
C LYS A 392 -4.43 20.62 30.97
N THR A 393 -4.23 19.86 29.89
CA THR A 393 -4.95 20.05 28.63
C THR A 393 -5.50 18.73 28.10
N LEU A 394 -6.66 18.77 27.43
CA LEU A 394 -7.21 17.66 26.65
C LEU A 394 -7.39 18.08 25.19
N ILE A 395 -6.72 17.38 24.29
CA ILE A 395 -6.88 17.54 22.83
C ILE A 395 -8.01 16.62 22.38
N VAL A 396 -9.07 17.16 21.80
CA VAL A 396 -10.28 16.42 21.43
C VAL A 396 -10.44 16.39 19.92
N PHE A 397 -10.36 15.23 19.28
CA PHE A 397 -10.64 15.07 17.85
C PHE A 397 -12.11 14.70 17.63
N SER A 398 -12.83 15.51 16.86
CA SER A 398 -14.27 15.37 16.67
C SER A 398 -14.70 15.44 15.21
N HIS A 399 -15.52 14.46 14.79
CA HIS A 399 -16.23 14.49 13.50
C HIS A 399 -17.45 15.44 13.54
N LEU A 400 -17.81 15.94 14.72
CA LEU A 400 -18.89 16.90 14.95
C LEU A 400 -18.30 18.29 15.13
N ARG A 401 -18.85 19.27 14.41
CA ARG A 401 -18.48 20.68 14.56
C ARG A 401 -19.14 21.29 15.78
N TRP A 402 -18.39 22.11 16.52
CA TRP A 402 -18.84 22.70 17.77
C TRP A 402 -20.10 23.55 17.58
N GLY A 403 -20.12 24.37 16.52
CA GLY A 403 -21.20 25.32 16.21
C GLY A 403 -22.37 24.75 15.39
N PHE A 404 -22.42 23.45 15.10
CA PHE A 404 -23.50 22.86 14.29
C PHE A 404 -24.73 22.51 15.14
N VAL A 405 -24.78 21.32 15.73
CA VAL A 405 -25.88 20.88 16.61
C VAL A 405 -25.35 20.68 18.03
N TYR A 406 -26.00 21.33 19.00
CA TYR A 406 -25.64 21.24 20.41
C TYR A 406 -26.07 19.88 20.98
N GLN A 407 -25.09 19.07 21.39
CA GLN A 407 -25.31 17.68 21.80
C GLN A 407 -24.26 17.25 22.83
N ARG A 408 -24.09 15.93 23.02
CA ARG A 408 -23.23 15.32 24.05
C ARG A 408 -21.82 15.95 24.16
N PRO A 409 -21.03 16.18 23.08
CA PRO A 409 -19.69 16.75 23.20
C PRO A 409 -19.70 18.13 23.84
N GLN A 410 -20.62 19.01 23.45
CA GLN A 410 -20.71 20.35 24.02
C GLN A 410 -21.12 20.30 25.50
N HIS A 411 -22.08 19.45 25.87
CA HIS A 411 -22.50 19.29 27.26
C HIS A 411 -21.38 18.78 28.16
N LEU A 412 -20.64 17.76 27.73
CA LEU A 412 -19.56 17.15 28.52
C LEU A 412 -18.33 18.05 28.56
N LEU A 413 -17.82 18.48 27.41
CA LEU A 413 -16.54 19.17 27.34
C LEU A 413 -16.58 20.56 27.98
N SER A 414 -17.71 21.28 27.90
CA SER A 414 -17.86 22.57 28.60
C SER A 414 -17.81 22.45 30.13
N ARG A 415 -18.22 21.29 30.68
CA ARG A 415 -18.16 21.00 32.12
C ARG A 415 -16.81 20.44 32.53
N VAL A 416 -16.24 19.55 31.71
CA VAL A 416 -14.89 19.00 31.89
C VAL A 416 -13.82 20.10 31.78
N ALA A 417 -14.11 21.18 31.05
CA ALA A 417 -13.26 22.37 30.95
C ALA A 417 -12.93 23.04 32.29
N ALA A 418 -13.72 22.79 33.35
CA ALA A 418 -13.41 23.25 34.70
C ALA A 418 -12.15 22.56 35.30
N GLN A 419 -11.77 21.40 34.77
CA GLN A 419 -10.64 20.60 35.24
C GLN A 419 -9.42 20.65 34.31
N TRP A 420 -9.64 20.71 33.00
CA TRP A 420 -8.58 20.74 31.98
C TRP A 420 -8.95 21.68 30.83
N ASP A 421 -7.99 22.42 30.30
CA ASP A 421 -8.21 23.22 29.09
C ASP A 421 -8.51 22.30 27.90
N ILE A 422 -9.58 22.57 27.16
CA ILE A 422 -10.01 21.75 26.02
C ILE A 422 -9.52 22.37 24.71
N LEU A 423 -8.77 21.60 23.92
CA LEU A 423 -8.46 21.91 22.53
C LEU A 423 -9.30 21.02 21.60
N PHE A 424 -10.44 21.53 21.13
CA PHE A 424 -11.38 20.81 20.29
C PHE A 424 -11.02 20.95 18.80
N VAL A 425 -10.45 19.90 18.22
CA VAL A 425 -10.04 19.82 16.82
C VAL A 425 -11.21 19.30 15.97
N GLU A 426 -11.71 20.17 15.08
CA GLU A 426 -12.76 19.82 14.12
C GLU A 426 -12.21 19.12 12.88
N GLU A 427 -13.12 18.54 12.09
CA GLU A 427 -12.80 18.09 10.73
C GLU A 427 -12.31 19.25 9.87
N PRO A 428 -11.29 19.00 9.03
CA PRO A 428 -10.71 20.04 8.19
C PRO A 428 -11.73 20.60 7.20
N VAL A 429 -11.51 21.84 6.80
CA VAL A 429 -12.23 22.49 5.70
C VAL A 429 -11.28 22.76 4.55
N HIS A 430 -11.80 22.77 3.33
CA HIS A 430 -10.99 23.03 2.15
C HIS A 430 -10.42 24.47 2.17
N GLY A 431 -9.10 24.60 1.98
CA GLY A 431 -8.44 25.90 1.90
C GLY A 431 -6.91 25.83 2.08
N ALA A 432 -6.26 26.98 1.97
CA ALA A 432 -4.82 27.07 2.23
C ALA A 432 -4.48 26.60 3.65
N PRO A 433 -3.37 25.87 3.88
CA PRO A 433 -3.02 25.33 5.18
C PRO A 433 -2.94 26.40 6.27
N ALA A 434 -3.86 26.34 7.22
CA ALA A 434 -3.98 27.27 8.34
C ALA A 434 -4.85 26.66 9.44
N LEU A 435 -4.74 27.18 10.66
CA LEU A 435 -5.60 26.82 11.78
C LEU A 435 -6.51 28.01 12.13
N GLU A 436 -7.82 27.83 12.00
CA GLU A 436 -8.79 28.80 12.50
C GLU A 436 -9.10 28.50 13.98
N VAL A 437 -8.97 29.51 14.84
CA VAL A 437 -9.05 29.36 16.30
C VAL A 437 -10.22 30.17 16.84
N SER A 438 -11.05 29.56 17.68
CA SER A 438 -12.13 30.26 18.40
C SER A 438 -12.30 29.74 19.83
N THR A 439 -12.91 30.51 20.71
CA THR A 439 -13.14 30.14 22.13
C THR A 439 -14.62 30.24 22.48
N PRO A 440 -15.45 29.24 22.12
CA PRO A 440 -16.90 29.34 22.22
C PRO A 440 -17.43 29.19 23.66
N ALA A 441 -16.63 28.67 24.58
CA ALA A 441 -16.98 28.53 25.99
C ALA A 441 -15.73 28.71 26.88
N PRO A 442 -15.87 29.10 28.15
CA PRO A 442 -14.75 29.17 29.09
C PRO A 442 -13.99 27.84 29.15
N GLY A 443 -12.66 27.88 28.98
CA GLY A 443 -11.81 26.69 29.00
C GLY A 443 -11.92 25.80 27.74
N VAL A 444 -12.65 26.21 26.70
CA VAL A 444 -12.74 25.49 25.42
C VAL A 444 -12.22 26.35 24.28
N THR A 445 -11.20 25.84 23.59
CA THR A 445 -10.67 26.40 22.34
C THR A 445 -10.96 25.44 21.21
N VAL A 446 -11.63 25.90 20.15
CA VAL A 446 -11.88 25.15 18.93
C VAL A 446 -10.80 25.47 17.91
N LEU A 447 -10.20 24.43 17.34
CA LEU A 447 -9.20 24.48 16.28
C LEU A 447 -9.83 23.85 15.02
N GLN A 448 -10.02 24.63 13.97
CA GLN A 448 -10.51 24.14 12.68
C GLN A 448 -9.37 24.17 11.65
N PRO A 449 -8.82 23.00 11.28
CA PRO A 449 -7.76 22.93 10.29
C PRO A 449 -8.29 23.27 8.89
N ARG A 450 -7.47 23.94 8.09
CA ARG A 450 -7.70 24.14 6.66
C ARG A 450 -6.68 23.32 5.87
N THR A 451 -7.12 22.58 4.87
CA THR A 451 -6.24 21.75 4.05
C THR A 451 -6.61 21.83 2.57
N LEU A 452 -5.62 21.65 1.68
CA LEU A 452 -5.82 21.66 0.23
C LEU A 452 -6.37 20.32 -0.30
N ALA A 453 -6.28 19.25 0.49
CA ALA A 453 -6.69 17.92 0.08
C ALA A 453 -8.22 17.80 0.06
N GLU A 454 -8.74 17.16 -0.99
CA GLU A 454 -10.16 16.87 -1.15
C GLU A 454 -10.59 15.69 -0.26
N GLY A 455 -11.81 15.78 0.29
CA GLY A 455 -12.38 14.77 1.17
C GLY A 455 -13.19 15.36 2.32
N HIS A 456 -14.25 14.66 2.73
CA HIS A 456 -15.04 14.99 3.91
C HIS A 456 -14.55 14.24 5.14
N GLY A 457 -14.42 14.94 6.25
CA GLY A 457 -13.97 14.39 7.52
C GLY A 457 -12.48 14.12 7.61
N PHE A 458 -12.07 13.28 8.55
CA PHE A 458 -10.67 12.89 8.75
C PHE A 458 -10.24 11.83 7.73
N VAL A 459 -9.62 12.25 6.62
CA VAL A 459 -9.10 11.35 5.57
C VAL A 459 -7.57 11.34 5.48
N ASP A 460 -7.01 10.26 4.94
CA ASP A 460 -5.57 9.96 4.98
C ASP A 460 -4.70 11.03 4.31
N THR A 461 -5.19 11.62 3.23
CA THR A 461 -4.52 12.71 2.50
C THR A 461 -4.42 14.02 3.29
N GLN A 462 -5.15 14.16 4.40
CA GLN A 462 -5.20 15.37 5.22
C GLN A 462 -4.40 15.25 6.53
N PHE A 463 -3.91 14.08 6.91
CA PHE A 463 -3.29 13.91 8.25
C PHE A 463 -1.97 14.63 8.42
N GLU A 464 -1.09 14.58 7.43
CA GLU A 464 0.19 15.28 7.49
C GLU A 464 0.02 16.80 7.70
N PRO A 465 -0.79 17.53 6.90
CA PRO A 465 -0.98 18.95 7.11
C PRO A 465 -1.69 19.28 8.44
N ILE A 466 -2.67 18.47 8.88
CA ILE A 466 -3.33 18.66 10.18
C ILE A 466 -2.34 18.45 11.33
N ALA A 467 -1.52 17.40 11.26
CA ALA A 467 -0.50 17.12 12.26
C ALA A 467 0.49 18.28 12.33
N ALA A 468 1.00 18.79 11.20
CA ALA A 468 1.92 19.92 11.19
C ALA A 468 1.34 21.17 11.89
N LEU A 469 0.10 21.56 11.54
CA LEU A 469 -0.59 22.70 12.16
C LEU A 469 -0.81 22.51 13.66
N LEU A 470 -1.18 21.30 14.09
CA LEU A 470 -1.39 21.00 15.50
C LEU A 470 -0.06 21.05 16.29
N HIS A 471 1.02 20.49 15.74
CA HIS A 471 2.33 20.53 16.40
C HIS A 471 2.86 21.97 16.54
N GLU A 472 2.67 22.81 15.51
CA GLU A 472 3.00 24.23 15.56
C GLU A 472 2.23 24.94 16.68
N TYR A 473 0.90 24.73 16.75
CA TYR A 473 0.05 25.32 17.78
C TYR A 473 0.47 24.89 19.19
N LEU A 474 0.70 23.59 19.41
CA LEU A 474 1.14 23.07 20.72
C LEU A 474 2.50 23.62 21.14
N ALA A 475 3.43 23.78 20.20
CA ALA A 475 4.75 24.34 20.45
C ALA A 475 4.68 25.84 20.79
N GLU A 476 3.92 26.62 20.03
CA GLU A 476 3.71 28.06 20.26
C GLU A 476 3.13 28.32 21.66
N HIS A 477 2.15 27.51 22.06
CA HIS A 477 1.44 27.65 23.33
C HIS A 477 2.10 26.88 24.50
N ARG A 478 3.24 26.20 24.26
CA ARG A 478 4.01 25.44 25.26
C ARG A 478 3.18 24.38 25.99
N ILE A 479 2.36 23.66 25.25
CA ILE A 479 1.48 22.61 25.79
C ILE A 479 2.25 21.29 25.79
N GLU A 480 2.84 20.94 26.95
CA GLU A 480 3.67 19.74 27.11
C GLU A 480 2.98 18.56 27.81
N HIS A 481 1.92 18.83 28.58
CA HIS A 481 1.24 17.85 29.44
C HIS A 481 -0.25 17.76 29.10
N TYR A 482 -0.60 16.83 28.22
CA TYR A 482 -1.94 16.73 27.66
C TYR A 482 -2.44 15.29 27.53
N GLY A 483 -3.75 15.11 27.58
CA GLY A 483 -4.44 13.90 27.14
C GLY A 483 -5.04 14.07 25.75
N VAL A 484 -5.41 12.97 25.10
CA VAL A 484 -6.14 13.00 23.82
C VAL A 484 -7.49 12.29 23.99
N TRP A 485 -8.55 12.89 23.46
CA TRP A 485 -9.90 12.37 23.42
C TRP A 485 -10.34 12.23 21.96
N LEU A 486 -10.88 11.08 21.56
CA LEU A 486 -11.38 10.84 20.21
C LEU A 486 -12.88 10.56 20.23
N TYR A 487 -13.65 11.32 19.44
CA TYR A 487 -15.06 11.02 19.11
C TYR A 487 -15.21 10.23 17.80
N THR A 488 -14.13 10.05 17.06
CA THR A 488 -14.12 9.28 15.81
C THR A 488 -12.86 8.45 15.69
N PRO A 489 -12.97 7.16 15.33
CA PRO A 489 -11.80 6.34 15.00
C PRO A 489 -11.01 6.87 13.81
N MET A 490 -11.63 7.67 12.93
CA MET A 490 -10.96 8.16 11.73
C MET A 490 -9.78 9.07 12.04
N ALA A 491 -9.79 9.78 13.17
CA ALA A 491 -8.69 10.62 13.63
C ALA A 491 -7.54 9.85 14.29
N LEU A 492 -7.64 8.52 14.44
CA LEU A 492 -6.61 7.68 15.07
C LEU A 492 -5.18 7.94 14.53
N PRO A 493 -4.95 8.09 13.21
CA PRO A 493 -3.59 8.33 12.69
C PRO A 493 -2.95 9.64 13.16
N LEU A 494 -3.75 10.63 13.58
CA LEU A 494 -3.24 11.89 14.15
C LEU A 494 -2.63 11.71 15.55
N LEU A 495 -2.78 10.53 16.17
CA LEU A 495 -2.00 10.18 17.36
C LEU A 495 -0.52 9.98 17.04
N GLY A 496 -0.17 9.64 15.79
CA GLY A 496 1.23 9.51 15.36
C GLY A 496 1.97 10.83 15.54
N GLY A 497 3.02 10.84 16.36
CA GLY A 497 3.80 12.03 16.70
C GLY A 497 3.32 12.79 17.95
N LEU A 498 2.14 12.49 18.49
CA LEU A 498 1.68 13.02 19.76
C LEU A 498 2.20 12.18 20.94
N THR A 499 2.32 12.80 22.11
CA THR A 499 2.80 12.16 23.36
C THR A 499 1.79 12.30 24.50
N PRO A 500 0.55 11.78 24.34
CA PRO A 500 -0.51 11.95 25.33
C PRO A 500 -0.20 11.24 26.67
N GLU A 501 -0.69 11.78 27.77
CA GLU A 501 -0.63 11.12 29.08
C GLU A 501 -1.79 10.13 29.28
N VAL A 502 -2.91 10.36 28.59
CA VAL A 502 -4.12 9.53 28.60
C VAL A 502 -4.78 9.56 27.23
N ILE A 503 -5.34 8.44 26.80
CA ILE A 503 -6.16 8.35 25.57
C ILE A 503 -7.60 8.02 25.97
N VAL A 504 -8.56 8.84 25.56
CA VAL A 504 -9.99 8.65 25.78
C VAL A 504 -10.66 8.39 24.44
N TYR A 505 -11.50 7.36 24.36
CA TYR A 505 -12.38 7.12 23.23
C TYR A 505 -13.84 7.22 23.69
N ASP A 506 -14.61 8.19 23.17
CA ASP A 506 -16.05 8.30 23.43
C ASP A 506 -16.82 7.77 22.22
N CYS A 507 -17.17 6.48 22.29
CA CYS A 507 -17.98 5.76 21.33
C CYS A 507 -19.45 6.08 21.56
N MET A 508 -19.87 7.29 21.16
CA MET A 508 -21.24 7.75 21.40
C MET A 508 -22.29 7.02 20.55
N ASP A 509 -21.94 6.69 19.31
CA ASP A 509 -22.77 5.99 18.33
C ASP A 509 -21.93 4.93 17.60
N GLN A 510 -22.58 3.91 17.02
CA GLN A 510 -21.91 2.92 16.17
C GLN A 510 -21.67 3.53 14.77
N LEU A 511 -20.66 4.40 14.65
CA LEU A 511 -20.38 5.15 13.41
C LEU A 511 -20.18 4.26 12.17
N SER A 512 -19.73 3.01 12.34
CA SER A 512 -19.60 2.05 11.24
C SER A 512 -20.94 1.59 10.64
N ALA A 513 -22.05 1.81 11.33
CA ALA A 513 -23.40 1.43 10.91
C ALA A 513 -24.14 2.55 10.16
N PHE A 514 -23.52 3.72 10.00
CA PHE A 514 -24.07 4.85 9.24
C PHE A 514 -23.89 4.62 7.73
N LEU A 515 -24.81 5.16 6.94
CA LEU A 515 -24.76 5.03 5.48
C LEU A 515 -23.50 5.73 4.94
N GLY A 516 -22.71 5.04 4.11
CA GLY A 516 -21.48 5.59 3.55
C GLY A 516 -20.28 5.62 4.51
N ALA A 517 -20.32 4.90 5.63
CA ALA A 517 -19.18 4.79 6.54
C ALA A 517 -17.95 4.16 5.82
N PRO A 518 -16.75 4.75 5.95
CA PRO A 518 -15.56 4.25 5.27
C PRO A 518 -15.12 2.88 5.83
N PRO A 519 -14.69 1.92 5.00
CA PRO A 519 -14.30 0.58 5.45
C PRO A 519 -13.19 0.55 6.51
N GLN A 520 -12.35 1.58 6.53
CA GLN A 520 -11.26 1.72 7.50
C GLN A 520 -11.74 2.00 8.93
N LEU A 521 -12.97 2.50 9.10
CA LEU A 521 -13.51 2.92 10.40
C LEU A 521 -13.55 1.76 11.40
N LEU A 522 -14.01 0.58 10.98
CA LEU A 522 -14.05 -0.62 11.84
C LEU A 522 -12.65 -1.03 12.33
N ARG A 523 -11.65 -0.96 11.45
CA ARG A 523 -10.26 -1.32 11.77
C ARG A 523 -9.65 -0.34 12.76
N ARG A 524 -9.87 0.96 12.53
CA ARG A 524 -9.42 2.02 13.44
C ARG A 524 -10.14 1.96 14.78
N GLU A 525 -11.44 1.65 14.79
CA GLU A 525 -12.22 1.50 16.02
C GLU A 525 -11.65 0.37 16.88
N SER A 526 -11.38 -0.78 16.27
CA SER A 526 -10.81 -1.93 16.97
C SER A 526 -9.44 -1.62 17.58
N THR A 527 -8.58 -0.92 16.82
CA THR A 527 -7.29 -0.44 17.32
C THR A 527 -7.46 0.56 18.46
N LEU A 528 -8.40 1.50 18.31
CA LEU A 528 -8.64 2.54 19.30
C LEU A 528 -9.20 1.97 20.61
N LEU A 529 -10.11 1.01 20.56
CA LEU A 529 -10.61 0.28 21.73
C LEU A 529 -9.50 -0.44 22.50
N ASP A 530 -8.53 -1.00 21.76
CA ASP A 530 -7.39 -1.71 22.32
C ASP A 530 -6.40 -0.76 23.03
N ILE A 531 -6.10 0.40 22.44
CA ILE A 531 -5.12 1.35 22.98
C ILE A 531 -5.70 2.38 23.97
N ALA A 532 -7.00 2.69 23.89
CA ALA A 532 -7.64 3.69 24.74
C ALA A 532 -7.49 3.33 26.23
N SER A 533 -7.24 4.35 27.05
CA SER A 533 -7.15 4.24 28.51
C SER A 533 -8.55 4.32 29.15
N VAL A 534 -9.31 5.30 28.66
CA VAL A 534 -10.74 5.65 28.79
C VAL A 534 -11.64 5.14 27.67
N VAL A 535 -12.65 4.28 27.84
CA VAL A 535 -13.72 4.17 26.82
C VAL A 535 -15.07 4.53 27.43
N PHE A 536 -15.78 5.50 26.84
CA PHE A 536 -17.16 5.83 27.18
C PHE A 536 -18.09 5.39 26.04
N THR A 537 -19.29 4.91 26.37
CA THR A 537 -20.32 4.58 25.38
C THR A 537 -21.60 5.37 25.60
N GLY A 538 -22.35 5.64 24.52
CA GLY A 538 -23.56 6.49 24.55
C GLY A 538 -24.79 5.88 25.23
N GLY A 539 -24.86 4.55 25.42
CA GLY A 539 -26.00 3.88 26.04
C GLY A 539 -25.72 2.43 26.48
N PRO A 540 -26.63 1.79 27.23
CA PRO A 540 -26.48 0.42 27.72
C PRO A 540 -26.28 -0.63 26.61
N SER A 541 -27.02 -0.52 25.50
CA SER A 541 -26.89 -1.42 24.36
C SER A 541 -25.47 -1.41 23.77
N LEU A 542 -24.94 -0.21 23.52
CA LEU A 542 -23.59 -0.03 22.98
C LEU A 542 -22.51 -0.44 23.99
N TYR A 543 -22.73 -0.14 25.28
CA TYR A 543 -21.86 -0.64 26.36
C TYR A 543 -21.76 -2.17 26.34
N GLU A 544 -22.89 -2.86 26.27
CA GLU A 544 -22.93 -4.33 26.24
C GLU A 544 -22.21 -4.91 25.02
N ALA A 545 -22.30 -4.24 23.87
CA ALA A 545 -21.60 -4.61 22.65
C ALA A 545 -20.07 -4.39 22.71
N LYS A 546 -19.59 -3.41 23.49
CA LYS A 546 -18.17 -3.01 23.51
C LYS A 546 -17.41 -3.37 24.79
N ARG A 547 -18.09 -3.73 25.90
CA ARG A 547 -17.46 -3.99 27.21
C ARG A 547 -16.42 -5.12 27.23
N THR A 548 -16.43 -6.01 26.23
CA THR A 548 -15.44 -7.09 26.10
C THR A 548 -14.20 -6.66 25.32
N ALA A 549 -14.27 -5.56 24.58
CA ALA A 549 -13.19 -5.10 23.70
C ALA A 549 -12.11 -4.30 24.44
N SER A 550 -12.40 -3.77 25.62
CA SER A 550 -11.43 -3.02 26.44
C SER A 550 -11.68 -3.23 27.93
N ALA A 551 -10.63 -3.12 28.74
CA ALA A 551 -10.69 -3.38 30.18
C ALA A 551 -11.36 -2.24 30.99
N ASN A 552 -11.53 -1.06 30.39
CA ASN A 552 -12.00 0.15 31.07
C ASN A 552 -13.08 0.88 30.26
N VAL A 553 -14.20 0.19 30.04
CA VAL A 553 -15.37 0.70 29.30
C VAL A 553 -16.45 1.10 30.31
N HIS A 554 -17.05 2.28 30.11
CA HIS A 554 -18.10 2.83 30.97
C HIS A 554 -19.33 3.19 30.15
N SER A 555 -20.50 2.72 30.58
CA SER A 555 -21.77 3.19 30.04
C SER A 555 -22.05 4.59 30.56
N LEU A 556 -22.15 5.56 29.66
CA LEU A 556 -22.50 6.93 29.99
C LEU A 556 -23.71 7.35 29.15
N PRO A 557 -24.94 6.99 29.55
CA PRO A 557 -26.14 7.33 28.80
C PRO A 557 -26.32 8.85 28.62
N SER A 558 -27.05 9.24 27.58
CA SER A 558 -27.50 10.62 27.38
C SER A 558 -28.21 11.19 28.63
N SER A 559 -28.03 12.48 28.86
CA SER A 559 -28.59 13.23 30.00
C SER A 559 -29.35 14.48 29.52
N VAL A 560 -29.86 15.28 30.45
CA VAL A 560 -30.61 16.50 30.15
C VAL A 560 -30.30 17.61 31.16
N ASP A 561 -30.32 18.86 30.69
CA ASP A 561 -30.38 20.04 31.55
C ASP A 561 -31.83 20.31 31.94
N ALA A 562 -32.32 19.57 32.95
CA ALA A 562 -33.75 19.54 33.31
C ALA A 562 -34.33 20.93 33.63
N ALA A 563 -33.53 21.83 34.23
CA ALA A 563 -33.94 23.20 34.52
C ALA A 563 -34.16 24.04 33.24
N HIS A 564 -33.35 23.81 32.20
CA HIS A 564 -33.47 24.50 30.91
C HIS A 564 -34.79 24.16 30.20
N PHE A 565 -35.17 22.88 30.25
CA PHE A 565 -36.38 22.37 29.59
C PHE A 565 -37.62 22.34 30.50
N ALA A 566 -37.55 22.85 31.72
CA ALA A 566 -38.67 22.83 32.64
C ALA A 566 -39.92 23.51 32.03
N PRO A 567 -41.15 23.03 32.35
CA PRO A 567 -42.37 23.60 31.78
C PRO A 567 -42.47 25.12 32.05
N ARG A 568 -42.72 25.90 31.00
CA ARG A 568 -42.92 27.36 31.08
C ARG A 568 -44.32 27.68 31.65
N GLU A 569 -44.46 28.83 32.31
CA GLU A 569 -45.74 29.29 32.91
C GLU A 569 -46.85 29.47 31.85
N GLU A 570 -48.11 29.28 32.27
CA GLU A 570 -49.27 29.48 31.42
C GLU A 570 -49.36 30.95 30.96
N GLY A 571 -49.26 31.18 29.65
CA GLY A 571 -49.26 32.52 29.04
C GLY A 571 -48.00 32.87 28.26
N HIS A 572 -46.96 32.02 28.31
CA HIS A 572 -45.76 32.20 27.49
C HIS A 572 -46.08 32.17 25.99
N VAL A 573 -45.58 33.13 25.23
CA VAL A 573 -45.85 33.26 23.79
C VAL A 573 -45.05 32.18 23.07
N ALA A 574 -45.74 31.21 22.46
CA ALA A 574 -45.12 30.17 21.66
C ALA A 574 -44.22 30.78 20.57
N SER A 575 -43.09 30.13 20.28
CA SER A 575 -42.13 30.59 19.27
C SER A 575 -42.83 31.06 17.99
N HIS A 576 -42.43 32.24 17.49
CA HIS A 576 -42.90 32.82 16.23
C HIS A 576 -42.72 31.86 15.03
N LEU A 577 -41.83 30.87 15.17
CA LEU A 577 -41.64 29.75 14.25
C LEU A 577 -42.94 29.02 13.89
N PHE A 578 -43.92 28.99 14.79
CA PHE A 578 -45.22 28.32 14.60
C PHE A 578 -46.37 29.27 14.25
N SER A 579 -46.06 30.52 13.88
CA SER A 579 -47.08 31.47 13.43
C SER A 579 -47.78 30.94 12.18
N GLY A 580 -49.12 30.86 12.21
CA GLY A 580 -49.92 30.31 11.10
C GLY A 580 -50.08 28.79 11.08
N ILE A 581 -49.42 28.04 11.97
CA ILE A 581 -49.59 26.57 12.07
C ILE A 581 -50.65 26.26 13.15
N ALA A 582 -51.75 25.59 12.80
CA ALA A 582 -52.84 25.27 13.76
C ALA A 582 -52.41 24.24 14.82
N ARG A 583 -53.27 23.99 15.82
CA ARG A 583 -53.16 22.85 16.75
C ARG A 583 -54.16 21.75 16.35
N PRO A 584 -53.91 20.47 16.68
CA PRO A 584 -52.79 19.95 17.48
C PRO A 584 -51.47 19.83 16.70
N ARG A 585 -50.35 20.10 17.37
CA ARG A 585 -49.00 20.06 16.79
C ARG A 585 -48.21 18.87 17.32
N LEU A 586 -47.74 18.01 16.42
CA LEU A 586 -46.94 16.84 16.73
C LEU A 586 -45.52 17.09 16.23
N GLY A 587 -44.53 17.11 17.12
CA GLY A 587 -43.23 17.69 16.78
C GLY A 587 -42.01 16.82 17.05
N TYR A 588 -41.00 16.94 16.20
CA TYR A 588 -39.65 16.41 16.38
C TYR A 588 -38.65 17.52 16.14
N TYR A 589 -37.59 17.60 16.95
CA TYR A 589 -36.39 18.33 16.55
C TYR A 589 -35.16 17.42 16.53
N GLY A 590 -34.21 17.82 15.71
CA GLY A 590 -32.93 17.14 15.54
C GLY A 590 -32.52 17.09 14.07
N VAL A 591 -31.39 16.46 13.83
CA VAL A 591 -30.92 16.21 12.47
C VAL A 591 -31.92 15.31 11.73
N VAL A 592 -32.23 15.66 10.48
CA VAL A 592 -33.06 14.88 9.56
C VAL A 592 -32.12 14.15 8.60
N ASP A 593 -31.89 12.86 8.87
CA ASP A 593 -30.98 11.98 8.15
C ASP A 593 -31.55 10.56 8.08
N GLU A 594 -30.73 9.56 7.73
CA GLU A 594 -31.13 8.15 7.57
C GLU A 594 -31.74 7.49 8.83
N ARG A 595 -31.60 8.14 10.00
CA ARG A 595 -32.17 7.66 11.25
C ARG A 595 -33.66 7.96 11.36
N LEU A 596 -34.19 8.90 10.59
CA LEU A 596 -35.61 9.28 10.64
C LEU A 596 -36.45 8.42 9.70
N ASP A 597 -37.57 7.88 10.18
CA ASP A 597 -38.49 7.08 9.37
C ASP A 597 -39.41 8.03 8.57
N LEU A 598 -39.00 8.32 7.33
CA LEU A 598 -39.74 9.22 6.44
C LEU A 598 -41.12 8.63 6.05
N ASP A 599 -41.23 7.32 5.91
CA ASP A 599 -42.50 6.66 5.60
C ASP A 599 -43.48 6.75 6.78
N LEU A 600 -42.98 6.60 8.01
CA LEU A 600 -43.77 6.83 9.21
C LEU A 600 -44.24 8.29 9.30
N LEU A 601 -43.39 9.27 8.99
CA LEU A 601 -43.79 10.68 8.98
C LEU A 601 -44.92 10.95 7.97
N ALA A 602 -44.82 10.37 6.77
CA ALA A 602 -45.87 10.43 5.77
C ALA A 602 -47.19 9.85 6.31
N ARG A 603 -47.13 8.65 6.91
CA ARG A 603 -48.31 7.98 7.46
C ARG A 603 -48.95 8.75 8.62
N ILE A 604 -48.15 9.36 9.48
CA ILE A 604 -48.66 10.22 10.57
C ILE A 604 -49.41 11.43 9.98
N ALA A 605 -48.84 12.07 8.95
CA ALA A 605 -49.49 13.19 8.28
C ALA A 605 -50.81 12.78 7.58
N ASP A 606 -50.84 11.59 6.98
CA ASP A 606 -52.02 11.04 6.29
C ASP A 606 -53.10 10.53 7.25
N ALA A 607 -52.76 10.22 8.51
CA ALA A 607 -53.67 9.60 9.48
C ALA A 607 -54.77 10.52 10.02
N ASP A 608 -54.52 11.83 10.07
CA ASP A 608 -55.48 12.85 10.47
C ASP A 608 -55.09 14.22 9.88
N PRO A 609 -55.86 14.76 8.91
CA PRO A 609 -55.59 16.06 8.31
C PRO A 609 -55.57 17.25 9.29
N ALA A 610 -56.15 17.10 10.49
CA ALA A 610 -56.12 18.13 11.52
C ALA A 610 -54.75 18.24 12.21
N TRP A 611 -53.96 17.16 12.25
CA TRP A 611 -52.64 17.14 12.89
C TRP A 611 -51.63 17.95 12.12
N GLN A 612 -50.86 18.79 12.80
CA GLN A 612 -49.76 19.54 12.21
C GLN A 612 -48.43 18.89 12.61
N VAL A 613 -47.82 18.13 11.69
CA VAL A 613 -46.55 17.43 11.93
C VAL A 613 -45.39 18.40 11.69
N CYS A 614 -44.60 18.68 12.71
CA CYS A 614 -43.56 19.71 12.69
C CYS A 614 -42.17 19.10 12.89
N ILE A 615 -41.30 19.19 11.87
CA ILE A 615 -39.92 18.68 11.91
C ILE A 615 -38.97 19.87 11.94
N VAL A 616 -38.26 20.08 13.05
CA VAL A 616 -37.38 21.24 13.27
C VAL A 616 -35.92 20.80 13.25
N GLY A 617 -35.15 21.21 12.24
CA GLY A 617 -33.73 20.88 12.17
C GLY A 617 -33.17 20.84 10.75
N PRO A 618 -31.83 20.65 10.62
CA PRO A 618 -31.18 20.58 9.32
C PRO A 618 -31.40 19.22 8.66
N VAL A 619 -31.54 19.22 7.33
CA VAL A 619 -31.55 18.00 6.50
C VAL A 619 -30.12 17.74 6.04
N VAL A 620 -29.57 16.58 6.38
CA VAL A 620 -28.20 16.20 6.05
C VAL A 620 -28.14 14.73 5.66
N LYS A 621 -27.12 14.33 4.89
CA LYS A 621 -26.82 12.95 4.45
C LYS A 621 -27.87 12.26 3.57
N ILE A 622 -29.11 12.75 3.55
CA ILE A 622 -30.17 12.32 2.65
C ILE A 622 -30.51 13.43 1.65
N ASP A 623 -30.99 13.05 0.48
CA ASP A 623 -31.43 14.00 -0.54
C ASP A 623 -32.72 14.72 -0.06
N PRO A 624 -32.75 16.05 0.08
CA PRO A 624 -33.95 16.80 0.46
C PRO A 624 -35.16 16.56 -0.46
N ALA A 625 -34.95 16.10 -1.69
CA ALA A 625 -36.04 15.73 -2.59
C ALA A 625 -36.82 14.49 -2.13
N THR A 626 -36.22 13.63 -1.28
CA THR A 626 -36.86 12.41 -0.76
C THR A 626 -37.82 12.68 0.41
N LEU A 627 -37.83 13.90 0.95
CA LEU A 627 -38.70 14.25 2.07
C LEU A 627 -40.18 14.18 1.67
N PRO A 628 -41.04 13.49 2.45
CA PRO A 628 -42.47 13.44 2.17
C PRO A 628 -43.09 14.83 2.23
N ARG A 629 -43.94 15.16 1.25
CA ARG A 629 -44.67 16.43 1.21
C ARG A 629 -46.16 16.20 1.43
N ARG A 630 -46.72 16.84 2.45
CA ARG A 630 -48.17 16.89 2.75
C ARG A 630 -48.53 18.29 3.22
N ALA A 631 -49.78 18.71 3.06
CA ALA A 631 -50.23 20.06 3.42
C ALA A 631 -50.09 20.39 4.92
N ASN A 632 -50.06 19.35 5.76
CA ASN A 632 -49.97 19.43 7.23
C ASN A 632 -48.62 18.95 7.78
N LEU A 633 -47.60 18.78 6.92
CA LEU A 633 -46.24 18.39 7.29
C LEU A 633 -45.28 19.56 7.02
N HIS A 634 -44.65 20.03 8.09
CA HIS A 634 -43.88 21.27 8.11
C HIS A 634 -42.41 20.99 8.45
N TYR A 635 -41.50 21.27 7.52
CA TYR A 635 -40.05 21.25 7.75
C TYR A 635 -39.58 22.66 8.09
N LEU A 636 -39.07 22.83 9.30
CA LEU A 636 -38.71 24.11 9.90
C LEU A 636 -37.20 24.18 10.11
N PRO A 637 -36.58 25.35 9.95
CA PRO A 637 -35.13 25.52 10.08
C PRO A 637 -34.64 25.16 11.48
N GLN A 638 -33.35 24.79 11.55
CA GLN A 638 -32.65 24.58 12.82
C GLN A 638 -32.81 25.80 13.76
N GLN A 639 -33.03 25.52 15.04
CA GLN A 639 -33.10 26.52 16.11
C GLN A 639 -31.87 26.42 17.02
N ALA A 640 -31.55 27.50 17.74
CA ALA A 640 -30.51 27.47 18.76
C ALA A 640 -30.98 26.64 19.97
N TYR A 641 -30.03 26.09 20.72
CA TYR A 641 -30.32 25.26 21.90
C TYR A 641 -31.19 26.00 22.94
N ASP A 642 -30.96 27.30 23.09
CA ASP A 642 -31.68 28.14 24.04
C ASP A 642 -33.16 28.37 23.67
N ASP A 643 -33.50 28.20 22.39
CA ASP A 643 -34.86 28.38 21.86
C ASP A 643 -35.69 27.08 21.88
N LEU A 644 -35.04 25.91 22.06
CA LEU A 644 -35.72 24.61 22.04
C LEU A 644 -36.82 24.46 23.11
N PRO A 645 -36.69 25.00 24.34
CA PRO A 645 -37.80 24.97 25.30
C PRO A 645 -39.08 25.65 24.79
N ASP A 646 -38.94 26.73 24.02
CA ASP A 646 -40.09 27.47 23.45
C ASP A 646 -40.70 26.72 22.26
N VAL A 647 -39.87 25.99 21.52
CA VAL A 647 -40.32 25.04 20.49
C VAL A 647 -41.15 23.93 21.13
N LEU A 648 -40.67 23.31 22.21
CA LEU A 648 -41.40 22.26 22.93
C LEU A 648 -42.71 22.77 23.50
N ALA A 649 -42.72 23.98 24.07
CA ALA A 649 -43.94 24.59 24.62
C ALA A 649 -45.07 24.64 23.57
N ALA A 650 -44.72 24.84 22.29
CA ALA A 650 -45.65 24.91 21.18
C ALA A 650 -46.27 23.56 20.75
N TRP A 651 -45.68 22.42 21.12
CA TRP A 651 -46.15 21.09 20.71
C TRP A 651 -47.12 20.47 21.71
N ASP A 652 -48.06 19.68 21.20
CA ASP A 652 -49.01 18.91 21.99
C ASP A 652 -48.50 17.47 22.22
N VAL A 653 -47.79 16.88 21.24
CA VAL A 653 -47.12 15.58 21.35
C VAL A 653 -45.71 15.66 20.75
N CYS A 654 -44.73 15.07 21.42
CA CYS A 654 -43.36 14.99 20.93
C CYS A 654 -43.08 13.61 20.31
N LEU A 655 -42.53 13.63 19.10
CA LEU A 655 -42.31 12.45 18.27
C LEU A 655 -40.84 12.03 18.32
N MET A 656 -40.64 10.72 18.32
CA MET A 656 -39.35 10.06 18.16
C MET A 656 -39.49 9.01 17.05
N PRO A 657 -39.72 9.42 15.78
CA PRO A 657 -40.06 8.52 14.68
C PRO A 657 -38.76 8.00 14.03
N PHE A 658 -37.94 7.29 14.79
CA PHE A 658 -36.70 6.73 14.28
C PHE A 658 -36.95 5.48 13.46
N ALA A 659 -36.31 5.38 12.30
CA ALA A 659 -36.27 4.17 11.49
C ALA A 659 -35.59 3.05 12.28
N LEU A 660 -36.11 1.82 12.26
CA LEU A 660 -35.49 0.68 12.95
C LEU A 660 -34.48 0.00 12.01
N ASN A 661 -33.30 0.60 11.89
CA ASN A 661 -32.20 0.14 11.04
C ASN A 661 -30.86 0.10 11.80
N ALA A 662 -29.80 -0.38 11.15
CA ALA A 662 -28.47 -0.54 11.76
C ALA A 662 -27.93 0.77 12.41
N SER A 663 -28.20 1.94 11.82
CA SER A 663 -27.75 3.24 12.35
C SER A 663 -28.42 3.66 13.66
N THR A 664 -29.57 3.05 13.99
CA THR A 664 -30.38 3.35 15.18
C THR A 664 -30.36 2.23 16.22
N GLU A 665 -29.70 1.11 15.92
CA GLU A 665 -29.67 -0.07 16.79
C GLU A 665 -29.09 0.25 18.18
N PHE A 666 -28.10 1.14 18.23
CA PHE A 666 -27.32 1.47 19.43
C PHE A 666 -27.45 2.92 19.90
N ILE A 667 -28.52 3.64 19.51
CA ILE A 667 -28.66 5.07 19.86
C ILE A 667 -29.29 5.29 21.24
N SER A 668 -28.80 6.31 21.94
CA SER A 668 -29.37 6.82 23.19
C SER A 668 -29.72 8.31 23.04
N PRO A 669 -30.93 8.63 22.55
CA PRO A 669 -31.26 9.99 22.12
C PRO A 669 -31.56 10.94 23.30
N THR A 670 -30.89 12.10 23.36
CA THR A 670 -31.06 13.13 24.41
C THR A 670 -32.47 13.70 24.45
N LYS A 671 -33.07 13.93 23.27
CA LYS A 671 -34.42 14.48 23.10
C LYS A 671 -35.51 13.75 23.87
N THR A 672 -35.36 12.45 24.15
CA THR A 672 -36.31 11.72 25.02
C THR A 672 -36.40 12.38 26.40
N LEU A 673 -35.26 12.69 27.00
CA LEU A 673 -35.19 13.30 28.33
C LEU A 673 -35.59 14.78 28.28
N GLU A 674 -35.24 15.50 27.21
CA GLU A 674 -35.62 16.90 27.00
C GLU A 674 -37.15 17.06 26.91
N TYR A 675 -37.81 16.16 26.16
CA TYR A 675 -39.28 16.14 26.06
C TYR A 675 -39.95 15.79 27.38
N MET A 676 -39.39 14.83 28.13
CA MET A 676 -39.89 14.46 29.46
C MET A 676 -39.67 15.58 30.50
N ALA A 677 -38.55 16.29 30.44
CA ALA A 677 -38.27 17.45 31.30
C ALA A 677 -39.28 18.58 31.04
N ALA A 678 -39.68 18.78 29.78
CA ALA A 678 -40.76 19.69 29.39
C ALA A 678 -42.18 19.18 29.72
N GLY A 679 -42.30 17.99 30.30
CA GLY A 679 -43.58 17.38 30.68
C GLY A 679 -44.47 16.98 29.49
N LYS A 680 -43.90 16.87 28.29
CA LYS A 680 -44.65 16.57 27.07
C LYS A 680 -44.91 15.05 26.94
N PRO A 681 -46.06 14.63 26.39
CA PRO A 681 -46.24 13.24 26.02
C PRO A 681 -45.28 12.90 24.88
N VAL A 682 -44.60 11.77 25.00
CA VAL A 682 -43.56 11.31 24.06
C VAL A 682 -44.00 9.99 23.44
N VAL A 683 -43.97 9.93 22.11
CA VAL A 683 -44.23 8.69 21.35
C VAL A 683 -42.96 8.34 20.58
N SER A 684 -42.47 7.12 20.78
CA SER A 684 -41.24 6.63 20.16
C SER A 684 -41.44 5.31 19.45
N THR A 685 -40.72 5.11 18.35
CA THR A 685 -40.47 3.77 17.83
C THR A 685 -39.68 2.97 18.85
N ALA A 686 -39.67 1.65 18.70
CA ALA A 686 -39.11 0.70 19.67
C ALA A 686 -37.57 0.65 19.72
N ILE A 687 -36.92 1.81 19.82
CA ILE A 687 -35.48 1.93 20.07
C ILE A 687 -35.12 1.25 21.39
N ALA A 688 -34.13 0.37 21.35
CA ALA A 688 -33.79 -0.54 22.45
C ALA A 688 -33.52 0.20 23.76
N ASP A 689 -32.68 1.22 23.74
CA ASP A 689 -32.30 1.96 24.95
C ASP A 689 -33.42 2.89 25.45
N VAL A 690 -34.26 3.44 24.55
CA VAL A 690 -35.45 4.21 24.96
C VAL A 690 -36.45 3.30 25.66
N ARG A 691 -36.71 2.11 25.11
CA ARG A 691 -37.59 1.11 25.71
C ARG A 691 -37.04 0.62 27.05
N ARG A 692 -35.74 0.37 27.14
CA ARG A 692 -35.09 -0.13 28.37
C ARG A 692 -35.07 0.90 29.49
N LEU A 693 -34.73 2.14 29.18
CA LEU A 693 -34.50 3.20 30.18
C LEU A 693 -35.78 3.98 30.50
N TYR A 694 -36.66 4.19 29.51
CA TYR A 694 -37.69 5.24 29.59
C TYR A 694 -39.13 4.77 29.29
N ALA A 695 -39.39 3.47 29.07
CA ALA A 695 -40.74 2.97 28.76
C ALA A 695 -41.82 3.29 29.81
N ALA A 696 -41.44 3.61 31.06
CA ALA A 696 -42.40 4.06 32.07
C ALA A 696 -42.94 5.48 31.82
N GLY A 697 -42.20 6.33 31.10
CA GLY A 697 -42.54 7.73 30.81
C GLY A 697 -42.78 8.04 29.33
N VAL A 698 -42.60 7.06 28.44
CA VAL A 698 -42.65 7.20 26.98
C VAL A 698 -43.54 6.09 26.39
N ALA A 699 -44.43 6.44 25.46
CA ALA A 699 -45.20 5.45 24.72
C ALA A 699 -44.31 4.82 23.64
N ILE A 700 -44.17 3.50 23.66
CA ILE A 700 -43.33 2.74 22.73
C ILE A 700 -44.23 2.04 21.71
N ALA A 701 -44.03 2.34 20.43
CA ALA A 701 -44.75 1.72 19.33
C ALA A 701 -43.84 0.76 18.55
N THR A 702 -44.38 -0.41 18.21
CA THR A 702 -43.68 -1.48 17.48
C THR A 702 -43.86 -1.41 15.97
N ASP A 703 -44.88 -0.68 15.52
CA ASP A 703 -45.25 -0.52 14.11
C ASP A 703 -45.95 0.84 13.88
N PRO A 704 -46.12 1.27 12.61
CA PRO A 704 -46.72 2.56 12.29
C PRO A 704 -48.15 2.76 12.83
N ASP A 705 -48.99 1.73 12.84
CA ASP A 705 -50.38 1.86 13.28
C ASP A 705 -50.45 2.03 14.81
N ALA A 706 -49.63 1.28 15.54
CA ALA A 706 -49.44 1.46 16.98
C ALA A 706 -48.90 2.87 17.31
N PHE A 707 -47.99 3.40 16.48
CA PHE A 707 -47.44 4.75 16.66
C PHE A 707 -48.52 5.82 16.50
N ILE A 708 -49.36 5.70 15.46
CA ILE A 708 -50.50 6.59 15.22
C ILE A 708 -51.53 6.47 16.36
N SER A 709 -51.83 5.25 16.84
CA SER A 709 -52.72 5.04 17.99
C SER A 709 -52.20 5.73 19.25
N ALA A 710 -50.92 5.57 19.55
CA ALA A 710 -50.27 6.23 20.68
C ALA A 710 -50.32 7.77 20.58
N CYS A 711 -50.22 8.33 19.37
CA CYS A 711 -50.42 9.77 19.15
C CYS A 711 -51.86 10.21 19.44
N ARG A 712 -52.87 9.44 19.01
CA ARG A 712 -54.29 9.71 19.33
C ARG A 712 -54.55 9.65 20.83
N GLU A 713 -54.01 8.64 21.51
CA GLU A 713 -54.14 8.47 22.96
C GLU A 713 -53.46 9.61 23.73
N ALA A 714 -52.28 10.06 23.29
CA ALA A 714 -51.57 11.19 23.88
C ALA A 714 -52.37 12.51 23.74
N LEU A 715 -53.04 12.72 22.60
CA LEU A 715 -53.90 13.89 22.38
C LEU A 715 -55.22 13.83 23.17
N ALA A 716 -55.72 12.63 23.46
CA ALA A 716 -56.94 12.39 24.22
C ALA A 716 -56.71 12.22 25.73
N GLU A 717 -55.47 12.41 26.21
CA GLU A 717 -55.06 12.13 27.59
C GLU A 717 -55.85 12.96 28.62
N GLY A 718 -56.55 12.27 29.53
CA GLY A 718 -57.29 12.90 30.63
C GLY A 718 -56.38 13.41 31.76
N GLN A 719 -56.91 14.30 32.63
CA GLN A 719 -56.14 14.92 33.72
C GLN A 719 -55.43 13.92 34.65
N ALA A 720 -56.10 12.81 35.01
CA ALA A 720 -55.53 11.78 35.88
C ALA A 720 -54.39 10.99 35.20
N GLN A 721 -54.53 10.66 33.92
CA GLN A 721 -53.49 9.99 33.13
C GLN A 721 -52.26 10.90 32.98
N ARG A 722 -52.50 12.18 32.66
CA ARG A 722 -51.47 13.22 32.56
C ARG A 722 -50.67 13.38 33.86
N ALA A 723 -51.35 13.48 35.00
CA ALA A 723 -50.68 13.56 36.30
C ALA A 723 -49.80 12.32 36.58
N GLY A 724 -50.30 11.12 36.26
CA GLY A 724 -49.54 9.88 36.39
C GLY A 724 -48.31 9.80 35.49
N ARG A 725 -48.43 10.23 34.22
CA ARG A 725 -47.31 10.30 33.27
C ARG A 725 -46.24 11.29 33.73
N LEU A 726 -46.65 12.51 34.12
CA LEU A 726 -45.73 13.55 34.61
C LEU A 726 -44.95 13.07 35.83
N GLY A 727 -45.59 12.38 36.79
CA GLY A 727 -44.90 11.81 37.95
C GLY A 727 -43.81 10.80 37.56
N ARG A 728 -44.08 9.91 36.60
CA ARG A 728 -43.08 8.95 36.09
C ARG A 728 -41.95 9.63 35.32
N GLN A 729 -42.28 10.61 34.46
CA GLN A 729 -41.29 11.38 33.70
C GLN A 729 -40.35 12.15 34.63
N GLN A 730 -40.88 12.82 35.67
CA GLN A 730 -40.06 13.53 36.67
C GLN A 730 -39.12 12.60 37.42
N GLN A 731 -39.60 11.42 37.83
CA GLN A 731 -38.75 10.42 38.50
C GLN A 731 -37.59 9.94 37.63
N LEU A 732 -37.81 9.76 36.32
CA LEU A 732 -36.76 9.37 35.37
C LEU A 732 -35.75 10.49 35.13
N VAL A 733 -36.24 11.73 34.92
CA VAL A 733 -35.38 12.90 34.65
C VAL A 733 -34.48 13.22 35.85
N GLN A 734 -34.96 13.08 37.08
CA GLN A 734 -34.17 13.35 38.31
C GLN A 734 -33.00 12.37 38.52
N GLN A 735 -32.96 11.24 37.83
CA GLN A 735 -31.91 10.23 37.99
C GLN A 735 -30.63 10.57 37.22
N THR A 736 -30.67 11.58 36.34
CA THR A 736 -29.59 11.88 35.41
C THR A 736 -29.37 13.39 35.27
N SER A 737 -28.13 13.81 35.03
CA SER A 737 -27.76 15.19 34.68
C SER A 737 -26.42 15.21 33.96
N TRP A 738 -26.22 16.22 33.11
CA TRP A 738 -24.93 16.40 32.44
C TRP A 738 -23.78 16.71 33.41
N ASP A 739 -24.07 17.37 34.54
CA ASP A 739 -23.09 17.61 35.59
C ASP A 739 -22.57 16.30 36.19
N ARG A 740 -23.49 15.38 36.55
CA ARG A 740 -23.11 14.07 37.07
C ARG A 740 -22.38 13.23 36.03
N ALA A 741 -22.77 13.31 34.76
CA ALA A 741 -22.07 12.62 33.68
C ALA A 741 -20.63 13.15 33.51
N ALA A 742 -20.44 14.47 33.58
CA ALA A 742 -19.11 15.09 33.54
C ALA A 742 -18.25 14.73 34.76
N GLU A 743 -18.84 14.68 35.96
CA GLU A 743 -18.15 14.21 37.17
C GLU A 743 -17.62 12.78 37.01
N VAL A 744 -18.43 11.87 36.44
CA VAL A 744 -18.00 10.50 36.14
C VAL A 744 -16.82 10.51 35.14
N VAL A 745 -16.91 11.28 34.06
CA VAL A 745 -15.82 11.42 33.09
C VAL A 745 -14.53 11.88 33.76
N VAL A 746 -14.59 12.94 34.57
CA VAL A 746 -13.42 13.47 35.29
C VAL A 746 -12.85 12.45 36.25
N GLN A 747 -13.70 11.74 37.00
CA GLN A 747 -13.28 10.70 37.93
C GLN A 747 -12.56 9.55 37.22
N GLU A 748 -13.13 9.01 36.14
CA GLU A 748 -12.53 7.86 35.44
C GLU A 748 -11.23 8.24 34.72
N ILE A 749 -11.15 9.42 34.10
CA ILE A 749 -9.89 9.92 33.51
C ILE A 749 -8.82 10.10 34.60
N SER A 750 -9.19 10.69 35.74
CA SER A 750 -8.25 10.94 36.85
C SER A 750 -7.72 9.65 37.49
N ARG A 751 -8.50 8.55 37.46
CA ARG A 751 -8.13 7.24 38.02
C ARG A 751 -7.02 6.54 37.24
N VAL A 752 -6.79 6.86 35.97
CA VAL A 752 -5.73 6.24 35.15
C VAL A 752 -4.32 6.82 35.44
N HIS A 753 -4.05 7.21 36.69
CA HIS A 753 -2.75 7.76 37.10
C HIS A 753 -1.65 6.70 37.03
N GLY A 754 -0.72 6.82 36.06
CA GLY A 754 0.38 5.87 35.90
C GLY A 754 1.18 5.95 34.59
N GLY A 755 0.75 6.77 33.62
CA GLY A 755 1.33 6.80 32.29
C GLY A 755 0.71 5.78 31.34
N LEU A 756 0.92 5.98 30.05
CA LEU A 756 0.39 5.12 29.01
C LEU A 756 0.86 3.66 29.19
N ARG A 757 -0.04 2.71 28.97
CA ARG A 757 0.33 1.28 28.96
C ARG A 757 1.45 1.05 27.93
N PRO A 758 2.41 0.13 28.16
CA PRO A 758 3.53 -0.11 27.23
C PRO A 758 3.09 -0.35 25.77
N LYS A 759 1.95 -1.04 25.59
CA LYS A 759 1.31 -1.30 24.30
C LYS A 759 0.92 -0.03 23.53
N VAL A 760 0.56 1.03 24.26
CA VAL A 760 0.21 2.33 23.67
C VAL A 760 1.48 3.06 23.25
N GLN A 761 2.54 3.00 24.06
CA GLN A 761 3.84 3.57 23.69
C GLN A 761 4.40 2.90 22.43
N GLU A 762 4.27 1.58 22.27
CA GLU A 762 4.63 0.86 21.04
C GLU A 762 3.88 1.36 19.79
N TYR A 763 2.61 1.72 19.93
CA TYR A 763 1.81 2.29 18.84
C TYR A 763 2.30 3.70 18.48
N LEU A 764 2.49 4.55 19.49
CA LEU A 764 2.96 5.94 19.32
C LEU A 764 4.40 6.01 18.78
N ASP A 765 5.27 5.06 19.16
CA ASP A 765 6.65 4.96 18.69
C ASP A 765 6.77 4.40 17.26
N GLY A 766 5.65 4.15 16.57
CA GLY A 766 5.64 3.58 15.21
C GLY A 766 6.13 2.12 15.13
N ARG A 767 6.31 1.44 16.27
CA ARG A 767 6.77 0.04 16.36
C ARG A 767 5.63 -0.98 16.15
N ARG A 768 4.39 -0.51 16.04
CA ARG A 768 3.22 -1.27 15.60
C ARG A 768 2.39 -0.45 14.61
N VAL A 769 2.40 -0.84 13.34
CA VAL A 769 1.19 -0.74 12.53
C VAL A 769 0.25 -1.81 13.10
N VAL A 770 -0.78 -1.39 13.85
CA VAL A 770 -1.65 -2.33 14.57
C VAL A 770 -2.46 -3.16 13.57
N SER A 771 -2.08 -4.43 13.52
CA SER A 771 -2.84 -5.56 13.05
C SER A 771 -4.12 -5.75 13.88
N LEU A 772 -5.20 -6.17 13.20
CA LEU A 772 -6.53 -6.37 13.76
C LEU A 772 -6.53 -7.29 15.01
N PRO A 773 -7.30 -6.98 16.06
CA PRO A 773 -7.70 -7.97 17.06
C PRO A 773 -8.56 -9.04 16.41
N LYS A 774 -8.00 -10.23 16.34
CA LYS A 774 -8.73 -11.50 16.26
C LYS A 774 -9.82 -11.50 17.34
N GLN A 775 -11.01 -11.97 16.98
CA GLN A 775 -11.90 -12.60 17.97
C GLN A 775 -11.08 -13.59 18.80
N GLU A 776 -11.22 -13.50 20.11
CA GLU A 776 -10.35 -14.13 21.10
C GLU A 776 -10.06 -15.61 20.80
N ALA A 777 -8.77 -15.89 20.63
CA ALA A 777 -8.15 -17.04 21.25
C ALA A 777 -6.70 -16.63 21.61
N THR A 778 -6.50 -16.40 22.91
CA THR A 778 -5.22 -16.43 23.65
C THR A 778 -3.96 -16.78 22.84
N VAL A 779 -2.96 -15.89 22.79
CA VAL A 779 -1.58 -16.26 22.41
C VAL A 779 -0.60 -15.76 23.47
N GLY A 780 -0.37 -16.60 24.46
CA GLY A 780 0.98 -16.74 24.99
C GLY A 780 1.88 -17.31 23.90
N ARG A 781 3.17 -16.97 23.92
CA ARG A 781 4.26 -17.72 23.26
C ARG A 781 3.94 -18.14 21.81
N ALA A 782 4.15 -17.25 20.83
CA ALA A 782 4.07 -17.51 19.37
C ALA A 782 3.40 -18.87 19.05
N ALA A 783 2.07 -18.92 19.14
CA ALA A 783 1.34 -20.17 19.03
C ALA A 783 1.55 -20.70 17.60
N ARG A 784 2.42 -21.72 17.48
CA ARG A 784 2.42 -22.61 16.33
C ARG A 784 0.99 -23.14 16.22
N GLU A 785 0.28 -22.75 15.16
CA GLU A 785 -0.98 -23.39 14.81
C GLU A 785 -0.70 -24.87 14.50
N ALA A 786 -1.73 -25.71 14.64
CA ALA A 786 -1.61 -27.12 14.28
C ALA A 786 -1.09 -27.23 12.84
N PRO A 787 -0.15 -28.15 12.55
CA PRO A 787 0.34 -28.34 11.19
C PRO A 787 -0.83 -28.66 10.25
N ALA A 788 -0.90 -27.97 9.12
CA ALA A 788 -1.82 -28.33 8.05
C ALA A 788 -1.31 -29.60 7.37
N GLU A 789 -2.17 -30.60 7.16
CA GLU A 789 -1.80 -31.76 6.35
C GLU A 789 -1.56 -31.32 4.91
N CYS A 790 -2.46 -30.50 4.37
CA CYS A 790 -2.31 -29.86 3.07
C CYS A 790 -2.63 -28.37 3.17
N LEU A 791 -1.63 -27.52 2.93
CA LEU A 791 -1.82 -26.08 2.86
C LEU A 791 -2.02 -25.68 1.39
N ILE A 792 -3.15 -25.07 1.06
CA ILE A 792 -3.50 -24.63 -0.29
C ILE A 792 -3.47 -23.11 -0.32
N ILE A 793 -2.68 -22.53 -1.21
CA ILE A 793 -2.51 -21.08 -1.33
C ILE A 793 -3.22 -20.56 -2.59
N GLY A 794 -4.19 -19.69 -2.38
CA GLY A 794 -5.07 -19.05 -3.36
C GLY A 794 -6.38 -19.80 -3.54
N ALA A 795 -7.52 -19.13 -3.37
CA ALA A 795 -8.87 -19.66 -3.52
C ALA A 795 -9.51 -19.30 -4.87
N GLY A 796 -8.71 -19.32 -5.94
CA GLY A 796 -9.24 -19.34 -7.31
C GLY A 796 -9.83 -20.70 -7.70
N PRO A 797 -10.29 -20.89 -8.96
CA PRO A 797 -10.88 -22.14 -9.45
C PRO A 797 -10.05 -23.39 -9.08
N THR A 798 -8.73 -23.31 -9.24
CA THR A 798 -7.82 -24.40 -8.91
C THR A 798 -7.75 -24.69 -7.42
N GLY A 799 -7.62 -23.68 -6.57
CA GLY A 799 -7.51 -23.88 -5.13
C GLY A 799 -8.80 -24.36 -4.49
N LEU A 800 -9.94 -23.83 -4.95
CA LEU A 800 -11.26 -24.32 -4.56
C LEU A 800 -11.47 -25.77 -4.95
N SER A 801 -11.08 -26.16 -6.18
CA SER A 801 -11.12 -27.56 -6.61
C SER A 801 -10.17 -28.43 -5.79
N ALA A 802 -8.95 -27.98 -5.50
CA ALA A 802 -8.01 -28.72 -4.67
C ALA A 802 -8.55 -28.94 -3.24
N ALA A 803 -9.13 -27.91 -2.63
CA ALA A 803 -9.73 -28.01 -1.30
C ALA A 803 -10.94 -28.95 -1.27
N LEU A 804 -11.82 -28.87 -2.28
CA LEU A 804 -12.96 -29.77 -2.44
C LEU A 804 -12.53 -31.24 -2.53
N HIS A 805 -11.53 -31.54 -3.37
CA HIS A 805 -11.10 -32.92 -3.62
C HIS A 805 -10.17 -33.47 -2.52
N TYR A 806 -9.42 -32.61 -1.82
CA TYR A 806 -8.63 -33.00 -0.66
C TYR A 806 -9.52 -33.25 0.57
N GLY A 807 -10.53 -32.41 0.78
CA GLY A 807 -11.47 -32.52 1.90
C GLY A 807 -10.85 -32.17 3.26
N LYS A 808 -11.23 -32.90 4.31
CA LYS A 808 -10.71 -32.70 5.68
C LYS A 808 -9.19 -32.75 5.72
N GLY A 809 -8.59 -31.90 6.56
CA GLY A 809 -7.14 -31.76 6.69
C GLY A 809 -6.51 -30.72 5.75
N SER A 810 -7.28 -30.21 4.77
CA SER A 810 -6.86 -29.06 3.96
C SER A 810 -7.10 -27.73 4.68
N VAL A 811 -6.20 -26.79 4.44
CA VAL A 811 -6.33 -25.37 4.79
C VAL A 811 -6.20 -24.58 3.50
N LEU A 812 -7.28 -23.93 3.05
CA LEU A 812 -7.29 -23.03 1.91
C LEU A 812 -7.11 -21.59 2.40
N VAL A 813 -6.07 -20.90 1.93
CA VAL A 813 -5.77 -19.51 2.30
C VAL A 813 -5.87 -18.59 1.09
N GLU A 814 -6.59 -17.47 1.24
CA GLU A 814 -6.82 -16.46 0.21
C GLU A 814 -6.52 -15.06 0.74
N ALA A 815 -5.85 -14.25 -0.08
CA ALA A 815 -5.45 -12.89 0.26
C ALA A 815 -6.63 -11.91 0.17
N ASN A 816 -7.61 -12.19 -0.69
CA ASN A 816 -8.84 -11.42 -0.84
C ASN A 816 -9.88 -11.79 0.23
N ASP A 817 -10.88 -10.93 0.39
CA ASP A 817 -12.04 -11.12 1.27
C ASP A 817 -13.12 -12.06 0.69
N SER A 818 -12.95 -12.49 -0.55
CA SER A 818 -13.82 -13.44 -1.25
C SER A 818 -13.03 -14.46 -2.07
N VAL A 819 -13.64 -15.61 -2.34
CA VAL A 819 -13.07 -16.64 -3.21
C VAL A 819 -13.29 -16.30 -4.68
N GLY A 820 -12.55 -16.98 -5.57
CA GLY A 820 -12.77 -16.93 -7.02
C GLY A 820 -11.56 -16.43 -7.83
N GLY A 821 -10.56 -15.82 -7.20
CA GLY A 821 -9.36 -15.33 -7.89
C GLY A 821 -9.71 -14.37 -9.04
N TRP A 822 -9.30 -14.70 -10.26
CA TRP A 822 -9.66 -13.92 -11.46
C TRP A 822 -11.03 -14.25 -12.05
N CYS A 823 -11.71 -15.28 -11.54
CA CYS A 823 -13.07 -15.66 -11.93
C CYS A 823 -14.14 -15.01 -11.02
N ARG A 824 -13.80 -13.91 -10.35
CA ARG A 824 -14.70 -13.10 -9.54
C ARG A 824 -15.54 -12.17 -10.41
N SER A 825 -16.62 -11.67 -9.81
CA SER A 825 -17.54 -10.70 -10.42
C SER A 825 -17.73 -9.49 -9.50
N ILE A 826 -18.12 -8.37 -10.08
CA ILE A 826 -18.43 -7.08 -9.44
C ILE A 826 -19.87 -6.75 -9.76
N ASP A 827 -20.66 -6.41 -8.74
CA ASP A 827 -21.97 -5.77 -8.91
C ASP A 827 -21.81 -4.26 -8.76
N ASP A 828 -22.16 -3.52 -9.79
CA ASP A 828 -22.06 -2.06 -9.84
C ASP A 828 -23.34 -1.49 -10.46
N GLN A 829 -24.17 -0.84 -9.65
CA GLN A 829 -25.48 -0.30 -10.05
C GLN A 829 -26.41 -1.36 -10.67
N GLY A 830 -26.32 -2.62 -10.22
CA GLY A 830 -27.11 -3.74 -10.75
C GLY A 830 -26.56 -4.32 -12.06
N PHE A 831 -25.44 -3.79 -12.57
CA PHE A 831 -24.66 -4.45 -13.62
C PHE A 831 -23.69 -5.42 -12.98
N VAL A 832 -23.69 -6.68 -13.43
CA VAL A 832 -22.73 -7.68 -12.98
C VAL A 832 -21.63 -7.85 -14.03
N PHE A 833 -20.41 -7.47 -13.68
CA PHE A 833 -19.22 -7.60 -14.53
C PHE A 833 -18.27 -8.66 -13.97
N ASP A 834 -17.84 -9.60 -14.81
CA ASP A 834 -16.70 -10.45 -14.44
C ASP A 834 -15.40 -9.63 -14.51
N TYR A 835 -14.37 -10.05 -13.78
CA TYR A 835 -13.05 -9.38 -13.82
C TYR A 835 -12.43 -9.40 -15.24
N ALA A 836 -12.83 -10.36 -16.08
CA ALA A 836 -12.62 -10.46 -17.52
C ALA A 836 -13.70 -11.37 -18.13
N GLY A 837 -13.78 -11.52 -19.45
CA GLY A 837 -14.79 -12.41 -20.05
C GLY A 837 -14.58 -13.89 -19.73
N HIS A 838 -15.53 -14.49 -18.99
CA HIS A 838 -15.52 -15.92 -18.61
C HIS A 838 -16.73 -16.68 -19.15
N ILE A 839 -16.52 -17.95 -19.51
CA ILE A 839 -17.57 -18.87 -19.95
C ILE A 839 -17.29 -20.28 -19.42
N MET A 840 -18.33 -21.06 -19.15
CA MET A 840 -18.20 -22.47 -18.81
C MET A 840 -18.29 -23.32 -20.09
N PHE A 841 -17.24 -24.07 -20.38
CA PHE A 841 -17.30 -25.12 -21.40
C PHE A 841 -16.40 -26.26 -20.96
N SER A 842 -16.82 -27.49 -21.22
CA SER A 842 -16.04 -28.70 -20.98
C SER A 842 -16.64 -29.87 -21.76
N LYS A 843 -15.79 -30.83 -22.14
CA LYS A 843 -16.23 -32.18 -22.55
C LYS A 843 -16.02 -33.23 -21.47
N ASP A 844 -15.31 -32.87 -20.39
CA ASP A 844 -14.99 -33.75 -19.30
C ASP A 844 -16.26 -34.00 -18.45
N PRO A 845 -16.72 -35.26 -18.32
CA PRO A 845 -17.93 -35.58 -17.57
C PRO A 845 -17.88 -35.16 -16.09
N ASP A 846 -16.70 -35.18 -15.45
CA ASP A 846 -16.56 -34.80 -14.05
C ASP A 846 -16.74 -33.29 -13.89
N VAL A 847 -16.22 -32.50 -14.82
CA VAL A 847 -16.40 -31.03 -14.81
C VAL A 847 -17.85 -30.65 -15.09
N LEU A 848 -18.53 -31.35 -16.01
CA LEU A 848 -19.94 -31.12 -16.29
C LEU A 848 -20.81 -31.43 -15.06
N ALA A 849 -20.57 -32.57 -14.40
CA ALA A 849 -21.24 -32.91 -13.14
C ALA A 849 -20.91 -31.91 -12.02
N LEU A 850 -19.70 -31.36 -12.00
CA LEU A 850 -19.31 -30.32 -11.06
C LEU A 850 -20.12 -29.02 -11.31
N TYR A 851 -20.29 -28.58 -12.55
CA TYR A 851 -21.13 -27.41 -12.85
C TYR A 851 -22.57 -27.59 -12.36
N GLU A 852 -23.17 -28.75 -12.62
CA GLU A 852 -24.52 -29.08 -12.15
C GLU A 852 -24.60 -29.08 -10.61
N ARG A 853 -23.61 -29.66 -9.94
CA ARG A 853 -23.53 -29.69 -8.48
C ARG A 853 -23.43 -28.30 -7.87
N LEU A 854 -22.60 -27.43 -8.42
CA LEU A 854 -22.30 -26.11 -7.85
C LEU A 854 -23.40 -25.09 -8.11
N LEU A 855 -24.05 -25.14 -9.27
CA LEU A 855 -25.02 -24.13 -9.69
C LEU A 855 -26.48 -24.60 -9.63
N GLY A 856 -26.75 -25.90 -9.75
CA GLY A 856 -28.11 -26.44 -9.83
C GLY A 856 -28.97 -25.70 -10.86
N ASP A 857 -30.10 -25.14 -10.40
CA ASP A 857 -31.03 -24.39 -11.25
C ASP A 857 -30.48 -23.03 -11.75
N ASN A 858 -29.38 -22.54 -11.17
CA ASN A 858 -28.69 -21.33 -11.62
C ASN A 858 -27.82 -21.59 -12.87
N LEU A 859 -27.70 -22.84 -13.34
CA LEU A 859 -26.98 -23.16 -14.57
C LEU A 859 -27.77 -22.74 -15.82
N HIS A 860 -27.13 -22.00 -16.72
CA HIS A 860 -27.72 -21.57 -17.99
C HIS A 860 -26.80 -21.92 -19.15
N TRP A 861 -27.34 -22.62 -20.16
CA TRP A 861 -26.60 -23.01 -21.36
C TRP A 861 -27.16 -22.32 -22.59
N GLN A 862 -26.28 -21.76 -23.42
CA GLN A 862 -26.67 -21.02 -24.62
C GLN A 862 -25.71 -21.24 -25.79
N ASP A 863 -26.19 -20.93 -26.99
CA ASP A 863 -25.41 -21.05 -28.22
C ASP A 863 -24.43 -19.88 -28.35
N ARG A 864 -23.19 -20.20 -28.73
CA ARG A 864 -22.10 -19.24 -28.84
C ARG A 864 -22.29 -18.32 -30.06
N GLU A 865 -22.16 -17.02 -29.81
CA GLU A 865 -22.14 -15.98 -30.85
C GLU A 865 -20.86 -15.13 -30.74
N ALA A 866 -19.79 -15.57 -31.40
CA ALA A 866 -18.47 -14.96 -31.39
C ALA A 866 -18.14 -14.37 -32.77
N TRP A 867 -17.61 -13.14 -32.79
CA TRP A 867 -17.44 -12.36 -34.01
C TRP A 867 -16.07 -11.67 -34.09
N VAL A 868 -15.69 -11.26 -35.29
CA VAL A 868 -14.52 -10.42 -35.57
C VAL A 868 -15.02 -9.15 -36.24
N TYR A 869 -14.57 -8.00 -35.76
CA TYR A 869 -14.81 -6.71 -36.41
C TYR A 869 -13.55 -6.28 -37.17
N SER A 870 -13.62 -6.21 -38.49
CA SER A 870 -12.49 -5.81 -39.33
C SER A 870 -13.00 -5.12 -40.57
N LYS A 871 -12.33 -4.05 -41.04
CA LYS A 871 -12.73 -3.30 -42.24
C LYS A 871 -14.18 -2.80 -42.21
N GLY A 872 -14.67 -2.42 -41.03
CA GLY A 872 -16.03 -1.92 -40.86
C GLY A 872 -17.14 -2.98 -40.96
N VAL A 873 -16.80 -4.27 -41.02
CA VAL A 873 -17.77 -5.37 -41.11
C VAL A 873 -17.59 -6.37 -39.98
N HIS A 874 -18.70 -7.01 -39.59
CA HIS A 874 -18.70 -8.10 -38.61
C HIS A 874 -18.73 -9.44 -39.34
N THR A 875 -17.71 -10.27 -39.14
CA THR A 875 -17.66 -11.66 -39.61
C THR A 875 -17.72 -12.64 -38.44
N ARG A 876 -18.30 -13.81 -38.65
CA ARG A 876 -18.37 -14.84 -37.59
C ARG A 876 -16.97 -15.38 -37.30
N TYR A 877 -16.72 -15.78 -36.06
CA TYR A 877 -15.51 -16.56 -35.74
C TYR A 877 -15.70 -18.03 -36.16
N PRO A 878 -14.69 -18.70 -36.77
CA PRO A 878 -13.33 -18.21 -37.02
C PRO A 878 -13.17 -17.40 -38.32
N PHE A 879 -12.34 -16.34 -38.28
CA PHE A 879 -12.12 -15.41 -39.40
C PHE A 879 -11.78 -16.14 -40.71
N GLN A 880 -10.85 -17.09 -40.65
CA GLN A 880 -10.35 -17.84 -41.80
C GLN A 880 -11.45 -18.61 -42.54
N GLY A 881 -12.50 -19.07 -41.84
CA GLY A 881 -13.60 -19.83 -42.43
C GLY A 881 -14.86 -19.00 -42.71
N ALA A 882 -14.87 -17.70 -42.40
CA ALA A 882 -16.07 -16.87 -42.44
C ALA A 882 -15.79 -15.51 -43.10
N LEU A 883 -15.23 -15.56 -44.30
CA LEU A 883 -14.74 -14.39 -45.02
C LEU A 883 -15.87 -13.55 -45.67
N TYR A 884 -17.09 -14.11 -45.79
CA TYR A 884 -18.24 -13.48 -46.45
C TYR A 884 -18.53 -12.07 -45.92
N GLY A 885 -18.67 -11.11 -46.83
CA GLY A 885 -18.95 -9.71 -46.52
C GLY A 885 -17.71 -8.82 -46.36
N LEU A 886 -16.49 -9.38 -46.34
CA LEU A 886 -15.26 -8.60 -46.41
C LEU A 886 -15.10 -7.91 -47.78
N PRO A 887 -14.33 -6.81 -47.86
CA PRO A 887 -13.97 -6.18 -49.13
C PRO A 887 -13.36 -7.17 -50.13
N THR A 888 -13.69 -7.03 -51.42
CA THR A 888 -13.32 -8.00 -52.47
C THR A 888 -11.81 -8.19 -52.63
N ASP A 889 -11.03 -7.14 -52.42
CA ASP A 889 -9.56 -7.17 -52.39
C ASP A 889 -9.03 -7.98 -51.20
N VAL A 890 -9.59 -7.78 -50.01
CA VAL A 890 -9.24 -8.55 -48.80
C VAL A 890 -9.61 -10.03 -48.97
N LEU A 891 -10.81 -10.33 -49.49
CA LEU A 891 -11.24 -11.68 -49.83
C LEU A 891 -10.25 -12.36 -50.78
N LYS A 892 -9.88 -11.67 -51.86
CA LYS A 892 -8.94 -12.16 -52.86
C LYS A 892 -7.58 -12.47 -52.22
N GLU A 893 -7.04 -11.57 -51.40
CA GLU A 893 -5.76 -11.79 -50.72
C GLU A 893 -5.82 -13.00 -49.77
N CYS A 894 -6.90 -13.17 -49.00
CA CYS A 894 -7.09 -14.32 -48.10
C CYS A 894 -7.14 -15.66 -48.86
N ILE A 895 -7.94 -15.73 -49.93
CA ILE A 895 -8.10 -16.97 -50.71
C ILE A 895 -6.82 -17.31 -51.49
N ILE A 896 -6.20 -16.32 -52.17
CA ILE A 896 -4.94 -16.54 -52.89
C ILE A 896 -3.84 -16.97 -51.91
N GLY A 897 -3.71 -16.30 -50.76
CA GLY A 897 -2.71 -16.66 -49.77
C GLY A 897 -2.89 -18.08 -49.22
N ALA A 898 -4.14 -18.54 -49.03
CA ALA A 898 -4.42 -19.91 -48.60
C ALA A 898 -4.07 -20.94 -49.70
N ILE A 899 -4.33 -20.62 -50.97
CA ILE A 899 -3.92 -21.45 -52.12
C ILE A 899 -2.39 -21.55 -52.17
N GLU A 900 -1.68 -20.43 -52.06
CA GLU A 900 -0.21 -20.39 -52.12
C GLU A 900 0.43 -21.12 -50.94
N ALA A 901 -0.13 -21.00 -49.73
CA ALA A 901 0.34 -21.75 -48.57
C ALA A 901 0.23 -23.27 -48.77
N ARG A 902 -0.87 -23.72 -49.41
CA ARG A 902 -1.13 -25.14 -49.64
C ARG A 902 -0.31 -25.70 -50.81
N PHE A 903 -0.28 -24.99 -51.94
CA PHE A 903 0.21 -25.49 -53.23
C PHE A 903 1.51 -24.83 -53.75
N GLY A 904 2.02 -23.80 -53.08
CA GLY A 904 3.19 -23.02 -53.52
C GLY A 904 2.83 -21.79 -54.36
N PRO A 905 3.83 -20.94 -54.70
CA PRO A 905 3.59 -19.68 -55.44
C PRO A 905 2.95 -19.91 -56.80
N LEU A 906 1.93 -19.11 -57.13
CA LEU A 906 1.22 -19.22 -58.41
C LEU A 906 2.02 -18.71 -59.62
N ASP A 907 3.08 -17.93 -59.37
CA ASP A 907 3.92 -17.30 -60.40
C ASP A 907 5.23 -18.07 -60.72
N GLY A 908 5.31 -19.35 -60.36
CA GLY A 908 6.50 -20.20 -60.60
C GLY A 908 6.35 -21.18 -61.77
N ASP A 909 7.27 -21.13 -62.73
CA ASP A 909 7.35 -22.01 -63.90
C ASP A 909 7.24 -23.52 -63.57
N GLY A 910 6.15 -24.12 -64.05
CA GLY A 910 5.97 -25.51 -64.51
C GLY A 910 6.80 -26.65 -63.90
N THR A 911 6.20 -27.42 -62.99
CA THR A 911 6.06 -28.88 -63.17
C THR A 911 4.93 -29.44 -62.29
N PRO A 912 3.88 -30.06 -62.85
CA PRO A 912 2.80 -30.66 -62.07
C PRO A 912 3.16 -32.10 -61.65
N ALA A 913 3.17 -32.39 -60.35
CA ALA A 913 3.29 -33.77 -59.86
C ALA A 913 1.90 -34.39 -59.63
N ALA A 914 1.55 -35.24 -60.59
CA ALA A 914 0.51 -36.27 -60.71
C ALA A 914 -0.44 -36.59 -59.54
N SER A 915 -1.70 -36.76 -59.93
CA SER A 915 -2.82 -37.31 -59.16
C SER A 915 -2.60 -38.76 -58.70
N ARG A 916 -3.28 -39.14 -57.60
CA ARG A 916 -3.99 -40.42 -57.48
C ARG A 916 -5.00 -40.43 -56.34
N ASP A 917 -6.23 -40.70 -56.71
CA ASP A 917 -7.37 -41.01 -55.86
C ASP A 917 -7.12 -42.22 -54.96
N ALA A 918 -7.61 -42.15 -53.72
CA ALA A 918 -8.09 -43.30 -52.97
C ALA A 918 -9.20 -42.86 -52.01
N VAL A 919 -10.44 -43.02 -52.46
CA VAL A 919 -11.63 -43.06 -51.60
C VAL A 919 -11.53 -44.31 -50.72
N GLY A 920 -11.38 -44.10 -49.41
CA GLY A 920 -11.50 -45.12 -48.38
C GLY A 920 -12.38 -44.58 -47.25
N ALA A 921 -13.52 -45.22 -47.02
CA ALA A 921 -14.48 -44.84 -46.00
C ALA A 921 -14.08 -45.34 -44.60
N LEU A 922 -14.41 -44.52 -43.58
CA LEU A 922 -14.63 -44.76 -42.13
C LEU A 922 -13.48 -44.46 -41.14
N PRO A 923 -13.78 -44.05 -39.88
CA PRO A 923 -15.09 -43.74 -39.29
C PRO A 923 -15.27 -42.25 -38.91
N ARG A 924 -16.54 -41.85 -38.77
CA ARG A 924 -16.92 -40.74 -37.88
C ARG A 924 -16.36 -41.04 -36.49
N ASP A 925 -15.38 -40.25 -36.06
CA ASP A 925 -15.21 -39.97 -34.64
C ASP A 925 -15.14 -38.45 -34.46
N CYS A 926 -16.28 -37.90 -34.05
CA CYS A 926 -16.42 -36.52 -33.62
C CYS A 926 -15.84 -36.38 -32.20
N CYS A 927 -14.59 -36.72 -31.95
CA CYS A 927 -13.95 -36.47 -30.66
C CYS A 927 -12.45 -36.27 -30.87
N GLY A 928 -12.01 -35.01 -30.97
CA GLY A 928 -10.70 -34.63 -30.48
C GLY A 928 -10.82 -34.46 -28.97
N ASP A 929 -10.59 -35.55 -28.25
CA ASP A 929 -10.35 -35.64 -26.83
C ASP A 929 -8.84 -35.51 -26.58
N GLY A 930 -8.45 -34.55 -25.76
CA GLY A 930 -7.04 -34.33 -25.40
C GLY A 930 -6.59 -35.27 -24.30
N THR A 931 -6.72 -36.59 -24.48
CA THR A 931 -6.08 -37.55 -23.57
C THR A 931 -4.74 -38.01 -24.16
N VAL A 932 -3.64 -37.64 -23.51
CA VAL A 932 -2.36 -38.35 -23.64
C VAL A 932 -2.27 -39.30 -22.45
N PRO A 933 -2.26 -40.63 -22.61
CA PRO A 933 -1.99 -41.56 -21.53
C PRO A 933 -0.48 -41.66 -21.26
N GLU A 934 -0.07 -41.69 -19.99
CA GLU A 934 1.30 -42.01 -19.56
C GLU A 934 1.63 -43.51 -19.74
N PRO A 935 2.92 -43.88 -19.93
CA PRO A 935 3.32 -45.25 -20.24
C PRO A 935 3.50 -46.10 -18.97
N ALA A 936 2.96 -47.32 -18.99
CA ALA A 936 3.27 -48.38 -18.02
C ALA A 936 4.18 -49.44 -18.66
N ASP A 937 5.20 -49.86 -17.91
CA ASP A 937 6.23 -50.84 -18.25
C ASP A 937 5.70 -52.22 -18.73
N GLY A 938 6.43 -52.85 -19.66
CA GLY A 938 6.36 -54.31 -19.89
C GLY A 938 6.65 -54.82 -21.31
N ASP A 939 7.92 -55.11 -21.59
CA ASP A 939 8.49 -56.16 -22.47
C ASP A 939 7.95 -56.52 -23.88
N VAL A 940 8.81 -56.19 -24.87
CA VAL A 940 9.37 -56.97 -26.01
C VAL A 940 8.43 -57.74 -26.99
N LYS A 941 8.45 -57.34 -28.28
CA LYS A 941 9.07 -58.12 -29.39
C LYS A 941 9.10 -57.39 -30.75
N ASP A 942 10.31 -57.30 -31.29
CA ASP A 942 10.71 -57.06 -32.69
C ASP A 942 9.95 -57.96 -33.70
N HIS A 943 9.54 -57.40 -34.84
CA HIS A 943 10.18 -57.66 -36.16
C HIS A 943 9.41 -57.05 -37.35
N ALA A 944 10.22 -56.61 -38.34
CA ALA A 944 9.98 -56.51 -39.79
C ALA A 944 9.38 -55.21 -40.38
N THR A 945 10.27 -54.22 -40.49
CA THR A 945 10.60 -53.38 -41.68
C THR A 945 9.73 -53.49 -42.95
N GLY A 946 9.18 -52.35 -43.39
CA GLY A 946 8.69 -52.08 -44.74
C GLY A 946 8.43 -50.58 -44.96
N ASP A 947 9.44 -49.87 -45.47
CA ASP A 947 9.51 -48.49 -45.99
C ASP A 947 8.34 -47.51 -45.74
N VAL A 948 8.49 -46.69 -44.70
CA VAL A 948 7.82 -45.39 -44.54
C VAL A 948 8.87 -44.30 -44.79
N ARG A 949 9.09 -43.93 -46.06
CA ARG A 949 10.09 -42.89 -46.42
C ARG A 949 9.64 -41.85 -47.46
N ALA A 950 8.34 -41.70 -47.73
CA ALA A 950 7.88 -40.78 -48.79
C ALA A 950 6.75 -39.80 -48.40
N LEU A 951 6.54 -39.50 -47.11
CA LEU A 951 5.59 -38.46 -46.65
C LEU A 951 6.20 -37.49 -45.59
N ALA A 952 7.53 -37.45 -45.49
CA ALA A 952 8.27 -36.67 -44.50
C ALA A 952 9.12 -35.56 -45.15
N THR A 953 8.49 -34.49 -45.68
CA THR A 953 9.24 -33.35 -46.24
C THR A 953 8.67 -31.94 -45.97
N ARG A 954 7.65 -31.76 -45.12
CA ARG A 954 7.33 -30.41 -44.58
C ARG A 954 7.83 -30.31 -43.14
N ARG A 955 8.77 -29.40 -42.91
CA ARG A 955 9.31 -29.08 -41.58
C ARG A 955 8.18 -28.50 -40.72
N ALA A 956 8.07 -28.90 -39.46
CA ALA A 956 7.14 -28.27 -38.53
C ALA A 956 7.54 -26.79 -38.30
N PRO A 957 6.59 -25.85 -38.26
CA PRO A 957 6.88 -24.43 -38.09
C PRO A 957 7.56 -24.19 -36.74
N ARG A 958 8.64 -23.41 -36.75
CA ARG A 958 9.47 -23.21 -35.55
C ARG A 958 8.85 -22.27 -34.54
N ASN A 959 8.00 -21.36 -35.00
CA ASN A 959 7.39 -20.32 -34.19
C ASN A 959 6.00 -19.98 -34.72
N PHE A 960 5.25 -19.21 -33.93
CA PHE A 960 3.87 -18.88 -34.24
C PHE A 960 3.73 -18.02 -35.50
N HIS A 961 4.73 -17.18 -35.81
CA HIS A 961 4.76 -16.43 -37.07
C HIS A 961 4.84 -17.35 -38.29
N GLU A 962 5.78 -18.30 -38.32
CA GLU A 962 5.88 -19.31 -39.39
C GLU A 962 4.60 -20.11 -39.52
N PHE A 963 4.02 -20.56 -38.39
CA PHE A 963 2.75 -21.28 -38.39
C PHE A 963 1.62 -20.50 -39.06
N ILE A 964 1.44 -19.22 -38.70
CA ILE A 964 0.38 -18.37 -39.28
C ILE A 964 0.50 -18.30 -40.81
N HIS A 965 1.71 -18.09 -41.31
CA HIS A 965 1.96 -17.95 -42.74
C HIS A 965 1.86 -19.28 -43.50
N GLU A 966 2.40 -20.37 -42.95
CA GLU A 966 2.39 -21.69 -43.59
C GLU A 966 1.01 -22.35 -43.58
N VAL A 967 0.16 -22.03 -42.60
CA VAL A 967 -1.14 -22.67 -42.41
C VAL A 967 -2.29 -21.84 -42.96
N TRP A 968 -2.35 -20.55 -42.66
CA TRP A 968 -3.47 -19.68 -43.08
C TRP A 968 -3.15 -18.79 -44.28
N GLY A 969 -1.88 -18.70 -44.67
CA GLY A 969 -1.45 -17.91 -45.82
C GLY A 969 -1.33 -16.41 -45.55
N ALA A 970 -0.66 -15.72 -46.47
CA ALA A 970 -0.28 -14.32 -46.30
C ALA A 970 -1.46 -13.35 -46.13
N GLY A 971 -2.61 -13.63 -46.76
CA GLY A 971 -3.81 -12.80 -46.64
C GLY A 971 -4.42 -12.83 -45.23
N VAL A 972 -4.71 -14.03 -44.70
CA VAL A 972 -5.24 -14.17 -43.33
C VAL A 972 -4.23 -13.67 -42.29
N ALA A 973 -2.93 -13.92 -42.53
CA ALA A 973 -1.85 -13.38 -41.72
C ALA A 973 -1.94 -11.85 -41.61
N ARG A 974 -2.03 -11.16 -42.75
CA ARG A 974 -2.05 -9.70 -42.83
C ARG A 974 -3.31 -9.08 -42.22
N HIS A 975 -4.49 -9.62 -42.51
CA HIS A 975 -5.76 -8.96 -42.22
C HIS A 975 -6.35 -9.31 -40.85
N PHE A 976 -5.85 -10.36 -40.20
CA PHE A 976 -6.37 -10.78 -38.89
C PHE A 976 -5.28 -11.35 -37.98
N ALA A 977 -4.62 -12.44 -38.39
CA ALA A 977 -3.89 -13.27 -37.44
C ALA A 977 -2.65 -12.55 -36.85
N VAL A 978 -1.83 -11.88 -37.66
CA VAL A 978 -0.67 -11.12 -37.18
C VAL A 978 -1.07 -9.90 -36.35
N PRO A 979 -1.91 -8.97 -36.85
CA PRO A 979 -2.24 -7.76 -36.08
C PRO A 979 -2.98 -8.08 -34.77
N TYR A 980 -3.92 -9.04 -34.78
CA TYR A 980 -4.62 -9.47 -33.56
C TYR A 980 -3.66 -10.06 -32.52
N ASN A 981 -2.78 -10.98 -32.93
CA ASN A 981 -1.89 -11.66 -31.99
C ASN A 981 -0.77 -10.74 -31.48
N LEU A 982 -0.25 -9.82 -32.29
CA LEU A 982 0.67 -8.79 -31.79
C LEU A 982 -0.01 -7.90 -30.76
N LYS A 983 -1.26 -7.52 -31.00
CA LYS A 983 -2.05 -6.72 -30.07
C LYS A 983 -2.33 -7.47 -28.78
N LEU A 984 -2.70 -8.75 -28.83
CA LEU A 984 -2.99 -9.62 -27.68
C LEU A 984 -1.73 -9.96 -26.88
N TRP A 985 -0.71 -10.52 -27.53
CA TRP A 985 0.46 -11.08 -26.85
C TRP A 985 1.54 -10.05 -26.53
N THR A 986 1.52 -8.88 -27.15
CA THR A 986 2.47 -7.77 -26.91
C THR A 986 3.94 -8.11 -27.15
N VAL A 987 4.21 -9.24 -27.82
CA VAL A 987 5.54 -9.76 -28.13
C VAL A 987 5.64 -10.16 -29.60
N PRO A 988 6.86 -10.15 -30.19
CA PRO A 988 7.06 -10.68 -31.53
C PRO A 988 6.61 -12.14 -31.63
N LEU A 989 5.80 -12.47 -32.65
CA LEU A 989 5.26 -13.83 -32.84
C LEU A 989 6.34 -14.88 -33.19
N GLN A 990 7.56 -14.43 -33.51
CA GLN A 990 8.73 -15.28 -33.74
C GLN A 990 9.31 -15.84 -32.43
N ASP A 991 9.10 -15.13 -31.32
CA ASP A 991 9.53 -15.54 -29.99
C ASP A 991 8.62 -16.63 -29.41
N MET A 992 7.42 -16.79 -29.95
CA MET A 992 6.42 -17.74 -29.45
C MET A 992 6.54 -19.09 -30.15
N GLU A 993 6.62 -20.17 -29.37
CA GLU A 993 6.56 -21.53 -29.88
C GLU A 993 5.11 -21.96 -30.23
N THR A 994 4.95 -23.17 -30.78
CA THR A 994 3.69 -23.68 -31.36
C THR A 994 3.02 -24.79 -30.52
N SER A 995 3.64 -25.24 -29.43
CA SER A 995 3.15 -26.35 -28.58
C SER A 995 1.74 -26.12 -27.99
N TRP A 996 1.39 -24.86 -27.70
CA TRP A 996 0.12 -24.46 -27.10
C TRP A 996 -1.06 -24.43 -28.08
N LEU A 997 -0.82 -24.58 -29.39
CA LEU A 997 -1.86 -24.49 -30.42
C LEU A 997 -2.80 -25.70 -30.48
N GLY A 998 -2.37 -26.86 -29.96
CA GLY A 998 -3.06 -28.15 -30.06
C GLY A 998 -4.55 -28.10 -29.70
N GLY A 999 -5.42 -28.18 -30.71
CA GLY A 999 -6.88 -28.18 -30.57
C GLY A 999 -7.55 -26.83 -30.29
N ARG A 1000 -6.80 -25.73 -30.18
CA ARG A 1000 -7.31 -24.41 -29.75
C ARG A 1000 -7.58 -23.46 -30.90
N VAL A 1001 -6.93 -23.64 -32.04
CA VAL A 1001 -7.17 -22.81 -33.22
C VAL A 1001 -7.90 -23.59 -34.30
N PRO A 1002 -9.00 -23.05 -34.86
CA PRO A 1002 -9.73 -23.72 -35.94
C PRO A 1002 -8.91 -23.81 -37.23
N MET A 1003 -9.02 -24.95 -37.89
CA MET A 1003 -8.25 -25.28 -39.09
C MET A 1003 -9.22 -25.63 -40.23
N PRO A 1004 -9.89 -24.63 -40.83
CA PRO A 1004 -10.73 -24.92 -41.99
C PRO A 1004 -9.87 -25.35 -43.18
N ASP A 1005 -10.42 -26.22 -44.01
CA ASP A 1005 -9.79 -26.54 -45.28
C ASP A 1005 -10.07 -25.47 -46.36
N LEU A 1006 -9.42 -25.59 -47.51
CA LEU A 1006 -9.55 -24.59 -48.57
C LEU A 1006 -10.98 -24.50 -49.14
N ASP A 1007 -11.70 -25.62 -49.19
CA ASP A 1007 -13.08 -25.64 -49.68
C ASP A 1007 -14.01 -24.93 -48.69
N GLU A 1008 -13.83 -25.15 -47.38
CA GLU A 1008 -14.53 -24.42 -46.32
C GLU A 1008 -14.24 -22.92 -46.34
N MET A 1009 -12.99 -22.52 -46.61
CA MET A 1009 -12.62 -21.10 -46.77
C MET A 1009 -13.30 -20.45 -47.98
N ILE A 1010 -13.36 -21.15 -49.11
CA ILE A 1010 -14.03 -20.67 -50.33
C ILE A 1010 -15.54 -20.56 -50.11
N ASP A 1011 -16.16 -21.61 -49.55
CA ASP A 1011 -17.59 -21.60 -49.21
C ASP A 1011 -17.92 -20.47 -48.23
N GLY A 1012 -17.09 -20.29 -47.21
CA GLY A 1012 -17.21 -19.21 -46.23
C GLY A 1012 -16.97 -17.81 -46.80
N ALA A 1013 -16.38 -17.67 -47.99
CA ALA A 1013 -16.27 -16.41 -48.72
C ALA A 1013 -17.49 -16.15 -49.63
N LEU A 1014 -18.13 -17.20 -50.14
CA LEU A 1014 -19.26 -17.10 -51.08
C LEU A 1014 -20.61 -16.93 -50.39
N ARG A 1015 -20.77 -17.44 -49.17
CA ARG A 1015 -22.03 -17.39 -48.41
C ARG A 1015 -21.79 -17.21 -46.91
N PRO A 1016 -22.77 -16.67 -46.16
CA PRO A 1016 -22.68 -16.62 -44.70
C PRO A 1016 -22.51 -18.01 -44.10
N VAL A 1017 -21.59 -18.14 -43.14
CA VAL A 1017 -21.41 -19.38 -42.38
C VAL A 1017 -22.59 -19.56 -41.42
N SER A 1018 -23.16 -20.76 -41.39
CA SER A 1018 -24.22 -21.13 -40.43
C SER A 1018 -23.73 -21.05 -38.98
N LYS A 1019 -24.66 -21.03 -38.00
CA LYS A 1019 -24.30 -21.08 -36.57
C LYS A 1019 -23.30 -22.21 -36.30
N PRO A 1020 -22.31 -21.99 -35.41
CA PRO A 1020 -21.23 -22.94 -35.19
C PRO A 1020 -21.77 -24.30 -34.71
N VAL A 1021 -21.17 -25.38 -35.21
CA VAL A 1021 -21.39 -26.75 -34.75
C VAL A 1021 -20.03 -27.25 -34.25
N GLY A 1022 -19.89 -27.59 -32.96
CA GLY A 1022 -18.60 -27.94 -32.34
C GLY A 1022 -18.62 -27.87 -30.80
N PRO A 1023 -17.50 -28.19 -30.11
CA PRO A 1023 -17.49 -28.35 -28.64
C PRO A 1023 -17.85 -27.10 -27.85
N ASN A 1024 -17.44 -25.94 -28.35
CA ASN A 1024 -17.74 -24.63 -27.77
C ASN A 1024 -18.88 -23.94 -28.52
N ALA A 1025 -19.65 -24.67 -29.33
CA ALA A 1025 -20.85 -24.13 -29.98
C ALA A 1025 -21.94 -23.80 -28.95
N ARG A 1026 -21.90 -24.45 -27.78
CA ARG A 1026 -22.65 -24.07 -26.60
C ARG A 1026 -21.70 -23.78 -25.46
N PHE A 1027 -22.07 -22.83 -24.61
CA PHE A 1027 -21.37 -22.55 -23.36
C PHE A 1027 -22.37 -22.31 -22.24
N GLY A 1028 -21.92 -22.57 -21.02
CA GLY A 1028 -22.66 -22.34 -19.80
C GLY A 1028 -22.26 -21.02 -19.15
N TYR A 1029 -23.19 -20.41 -18.44
CA TYR A 1029 -22.97 -19.24 -17.59
C TYR A 1029 -23.99 -19.27 -16.41
N PRO A 1030 -23.70 -18.70 -15.23
CA PRO A 1030 -24.70 -18.59 -14.15
C PRO A 1030 -25.85 -17.63 -14.51
N ARG A 1031 -27.11 -17.97 -14.20
CA ARG A 1031 -28.26 -17.09 -14.46
C ARG A 1031 -28.20 -15.80 -13.64
N THR A 1032 -27.70 -15.86 -12.41
CA THR A 1032 -27.55 -14.70 -11.53
C THR A 1032 -26.23 -14.78 -10.78
N GLY A 1033 -25.71 -13.62 -10.39
CA GLY A 1033 -24.49 -13.48 -9.58
C GLY A 1033 -23.16 -13.58 -10.35
N GLY A 1034 -23.20 -13.52 -11.69
CA GLY A 1034 -22.00 -13.60 -12.52
C GLY A 1034 -21.21 -14.90 -12.32
N PHE A 1035 -19.95 -14.93 -12.77
CA PHE A 1035 -19.08 -16.09 -12.57
C PHE A 1035 -18.71 -16.31 -11.09
N GLN A 1036 -18.84 -15.28 -10.24
CA GLN A 1036 -18.73 -15.38 -8.78
C GLN A 1036 -19.67 -16.46 -8.21
N ALA A 1037 -20.90 -16.58 -8.72
CA ALA A 1037 -21.86 -17.59 -8.24
C ALA A 1037 -21.34 -19.03 -8.41
N LEU A 1038 -20.55 -19.31 -9.46
CA LEU A 1038 -19.91 -20.61 -9.63
C LEU A 1038 -18.81 -20.84 -8.57
N MET A 1039 -18.05 -19.79 -8.24
CA MET A 1039 -16.99 -19.85 -7.23
C MET A 1039 -17.57 -20.04 -5.83
N ASP A 1040 -18.62 -19.28 -5.49
CA ASP A 1040 -19.31 -19.38 -4.20
C ASP A 1040 -20.01 -20.73 -4.03
N GLY A 1041 -20.44 -21.37 -5.13
CA GLY A 1041 -21.01 -22.71 -5.12
C GLY A 1041 -20.07 -23.78 -4.54
N PHE A 1042 -18.75 -23.54 -4.47
CA PHE A 1042 -17.83 -24.46 -3.80
C PHE A 1042 -17.96 -24.41 -2.27
N LEU A 1043 -18.29 -23.25 -1.69
CA LEU A 1043 -18.22 -23.01 -0.24
C LEU A 1043 -19.01 -24.02 0.60
N PRO A 1044 -20.27 -24.40 0.24
CA PRO A 1044 -21.03 -25.38 1.01
C PRO A 1044 -20.46 -26.81 0.94
N HIS A 1045 -19.50 -27.06 0.04
CA HIS A 1045 -18.90 -28.37 -0.18
C HIS A 1045 -17.46 -28.48 0.32
N LEU A 1046 -16.88 -27.39 0.84
CA LEU A 1046 -15.54 -27.44 1.43
C LEU A 1046 -15.61 -28.09 2.82
N GLU A 1047 -14.81 -29.14 3.03
CA GLU A 1047 -14.69 -29.81 4.33
C GLU A 1047 -13.45 -29.35 5.13
N GLY A 1048 -12.54 -28.61 4.48
CA GLY A 1048 -11.33 -28.04 5.08
C GLY A 1048 -11.52 -26.62 5.63
N GLU A 1049 -10.49 -26.07 6.25
CA GLU A 1049 -10.50 -24.69 6.76
C GLU A 1049 -10.34 -23.70 5.59
N LEU A 1050 -11.18 -22.67 5.53
CA LEU A 1050 -11.03 -21.54 4.61
C LEU A 1050 -10.62 -20.29 5.39
N VAL A 1051 -9.52 -19.65 4.98
CA VAL A 1051 -8.97 -18.44 5.59
C VAL A 1051 -8.87 -17.34 4.55
N LEU A 1052 -9.77 -16.34 4.64
CA LEU A 1052 -9.80 -15.19 3.73
C LEU A 1052 -8.99 -14.01 4.32
N SER A 1053 -8.79 -12.95 3.52
CA SER A 1053 -8.06 -11.73 3.89
C SER A 1053 -6.66 -11.99 4.48
N THR A 1054 -6.02 -13.07 4.08
CA THR A 1054 -4.77 -13.58 4.65
C THR A 1054 -3.78 -13.84 3.52
N ARG A 1055 -2.78 -12.97 3.37
CA ARG A 1055 -1.80 -13.05 2.30
C ARG A 1055 -0.58 -13.85 2.75
N LEU A 1056 -0.07 -14.77 1.92
CA LEU A 1056 1.24 -15.38 2.11
C LEU A 1056 2.33 -14.32 1.89
N THR A 1057 3.15 -14.04 2.91
CA THR A 1057 4.22 -13.02 2.87
C THR A 1057 5.61 -13.61 2.83
N ALA A 1058 5.81 -14.81 3.37
CA ALA A 1058 7.03 -15.58 3.22
C ALA A 1058 6.72 -17.07 3.20
N LEU A 1059 7.50 -17.84 2.45
CA LEU A 1059 7.43 -19.30 2.44
C LEU A 1059 8.84 -19.84 2.67
N HIS A 1060 8.97 -20.76 3.62
CA HIS A 1060 10.23 -21.41 3.97
C HIS A 1060 10.14 -22.91 3.63
N PRO A 1061 10.43 -23.33 2.38
CA PRO A 1061 10.31 -24.71 1.95
C PRO A 1061 11.12 -25.71 2.79
N GLU A 1062 12.35 -25.36 3.19
CA GLU A 1062 13.22 -26.26 3.97
C GLU A 1062 12.64 -26.55 5.36
N ARG A 1063 11.98 -25.55 5.93
CA ARG A 1063 11.34 -25.64 7.26
C ARG A 1063 9.88 -26.08 7.17
N ARG A 1064 9.31 -26.14 5.96
CA ARG A 1064 7.89 -26.33 5.66
C ARG A 1064 6.98 -25.39 6.47
N VAL A 1065 7.31 -24.09 6.45
CA VAL A 1065 6.55 -23.06 7.16
C VAL A 1065 6.11 -21.97 6.21
N ALA A 1066 4.82 -21.68 6.21
CA ALA A 1066 4.23 -20.51 5.57
C ALA A 1066 4.00 -19.39 6.60
N VAL A 1067 4.32 -18.15 6.23
CA VAL A 1067 4.12 -16.95 7.04
C VAL A 1067 3.11 -16.04 6.35
N PHE A 1068 2.14 -15.55 7.10
CA PHE A 1068 1.04 -14.76 6.57
C PHE A 1068 1.06 -13.30 7.05
N SER A 1069 0.33 -12.43 6.34
CA SER A 1069 0.27 -10.98 6.57
C SER A 1069 -0.26 -10.56 7.94
N ASP A 1070 -0.94 -11.45 8.64
CA ASP A 1070 -1.40 -11.23 10.02
C ASP A 1070 -0.38 -11.68 11.08
N GLY A 1071 0.83 -12.07 10.66
CA GLY A 1071 1.92 -12.54 11.49
C GLY A 1071 1.81 -14.00 11.92
N ARG A 1072 0.73 -14.72 11.55
CA ARG A 1072 0.65 -16.17 11.81
C ARG A 1072 1.69 -16.94 11.00
N GLN A 1073 2.15 -18.03 11.59
CA GLN A 1073 2.98 -19.03 10.93
C GLN A 1073 2.26 -20.37 10.99
N ARG A 1074 2.20 -21.08 9.87
CA ARG A 1074 1.61 -22.41 9.79
C ARG A 1074 2.60 -23.36 9.15
N SER A 1075 2.93 -24.43 9.86
CA SER A 1075 3.69 -25.54 9.28
C SER A 1075 2.78 -26.40 8.41
N TYR A 1076 3.32 -27.01 7.37
CA TYR A 1076 2.57 -27.89 6.47
C TYR A 1076 3.31 -29.20 6.22
N ALA A 1077 2.57 -30.29 5.98
CA ALA A 1077 3.18 -31.53 5.48
C ALA A 1077 3.43 -31.44 3.98
N SER A 1078 2.41 -31.02 3.23
CA SER A 1078 2.47 -30.70 1.80
C SER A 1078 1.79 -29.37 1.51
N LEU A 1079 2.19 -28.70 0.42
CA LEU A 1079 1.62 -27.42 0.00
C LEU A 1079 1.19 -27.47 -1.46
N VAL A 1080 -0.03 -27.00 -1.76
CA VAL A 1080 -0.48 -26.73 -3.12
C VAL A 1080 -0.45 -25.23 -3.36
N SER A 1081 0.40 -24.77 -4.28
CA SER A 1081 0.44 -23.37 -4.68
C SER A 1081 -0.38 -23.16 -5.96
N THR A 1082 -1.25 -22.16 -5.94
CA THR A 1082 -1.93 -21.65 -7.15
C THR A 1082 -1.47 -20.24 -7.52
N LEU A 1083 -0.48 -19.69 -6.81
CA LEU A 1083 0.10 -18.37 -7.07
C LEU A 1083 0.84 -18.33 -8.41
N PRO A 1084 1.02 -17.14 -9.02
CA PRO A 1084 1.95 -16.97 -10.12
C PRO A 1084 3.35 -17.48 -9.76
N LEU A 1085 3.92 -18.32 -10.62
CA LEU A 1085 5.17 -19.02 -10.36
C LEU A 1085 6.35 -18.07 -10.03
N PRO A 1086 6.54 -16.94 -10.74
CA PRO A 1086 7.56 -15.94 -10.36
C PRO A 1086 7.32 -15.33 -8.97
N GLU A 1087 6.05 -15.08 -8.61
CA GLU A 1087 5.71 -14.53 -7.30
C GLU A 1087 5.93 -15.53 -6.17
N LEU A 1088 5.62 -16.81 -6.39
CA LEU A 1088 5.93 -17.87 -5.44
C LEU A 1088 7.43 -17.92 -5.14
N ILE A 1089 8.27 -17.89 -6.17
CA ILE A 1089 9.73 -17.91 -6.02
C ILE A 1089 10.24 -16.63 -5.36
N ARG A 1090 9.64 -15.47 -5.66
CA ARG A 1090 9.94 -14.20 -4.98
C ARG A 1090 9.58 -14.24 -3.48
N ILE A 1091 8.46 -14.86 -3.12
CA ILE A 1091 8.01 -15.04 -1.73
C ILE A 1091 8.91 -16.02 -0.96
N ILE A 1092 9.46 -17.03 -1.64
CA ILE A 1092 10.45 -17.95 -1.07
C ILE A 1092 11.80 -17.25 -0.83
N GLY A 1093 12.18 -16.31 -1.71
CA GLY A 1093 13.39 -15.52 -1.55
C GLY A 1093 14.67 -16.36 -1.71
N ASP A 1094 15.66 -16.13 -0.85
CA ASP A 1094 17.00 -16.74 -0.95
C ASP A 1094 17.04 -18.26 -0.69
N GLU A 1095 15.97 -18.87 -0.15
CA GLU A 1095 15.88 -20.34 -0.06
C GLU A 1095 15.79 -20.99 -1.45
N ALA A 1096 15.36 -20.26 -2.48
CA ALA A 1096 15.41 -20.72 -3.87
C ALA A 1096 16.82 -20.52 -4.47
N PRO A 1097 17.45 -21.57 -5.04
CA PRO A 1097 18.75 -21.46 -5.71
C PRO A 1097 18.77 -20.37 -6.78
N ALA A 1098 19.94 -19.75 -7.00
CA ALA A 1098 20.10 -18.70 -8.00
C ALA A 1098 19.55 -19.10 -9.39
N ALA A 1099 19.86 -20.32 -9.87
CA ALA A 1099 19.35 -20.83 -11.14
C ALA A 1099 17.80 -20.92 -11.19
N VAL A 1100 17.15 -21.25 -10.07
CA VAL A 1100 15.68 -21.29 -9.97
C VAL A 1100 15.10 -19.87 -9.97
N ARG A 1101 15.74 -18.93 -9.27
CA ARG A 1101 15.33 -17.51 -9.26
C ARG A 1101 15.49 -16.85 -10.63
N GLU A 1102 16.59 -17.14 -11.33
CA GLU A 1102 16.85 -16.68 -12.70
C GLU A 1102 15.83 -17.28 -13.69
N ALA A 1103 15.58 -18.59 -13.61
CA ALA A 1103 14.55 -19.24 -14.42
C ALA A 1103 13.16 -18.64 -14.19
N ALA A 1104 12.81 -18.32 -12.93
CA ALA A 1104 11.54 -17.70 -12.58
C ALA A 1104 11.43 -16.26 -13.09
N ALA A 1105 12.50 -15.47 -12.99
CA ALA A 1105 12.56 -14.09 -13.51
C ALA A 1105 12.48 -14.04 -15.05
N ALA A 1106 12.92 -15.10 -15.74
CA ALA A 1106 12.85 -15.21 -17.19
C ALA A 1106 11.44 -15.57 -17.72
N LEU A 1107 10.49 -15.94 -16.85
CA LEU A 1107 9.13 -16.31 -17.27
C LEU A 1107 8.31 -15.07 -17.70
N ARG A 1108 7.92 -15.04 -18.97
CA ARG A 1108 7.19 -13.91 -19.57
C ARG A 1108 5.67 -14.06 -19.45
N HIS A 1109 4.98 -12.94 -19.29
CA HIS A 1109 3.51 -12.85 -19.23
C HIS A 1109 2.99 -11.56 -19.86
N VAL A 1110 1.68 -11.49 -20.07
CA VAL A 1110 0.94 -10.29 -20.48
C VAL A 1110 -0.07 -9.95 -19.40
N SER A 1111 -0.23 -8.65 -19.15
CA SER A 1111 -1.22 -8.10 -18.23
C SER A 1111 -2.45 -7.62 -19.00
N VAL A 1112 -3.62 -7.64 -18.36
CA VAL A 1112 -4.87 -7.14 -18.95
C VAL A 1112 -5.50 -6.11 -18.03
N ARG A 1113 -5.90 -4.98 -18.60
CA ARG A 1113 -6.74 -3.96 -17.99
C ARG A 1113 -8.13 -4.07 -18.61
N CYS A 1114 -9.15 -4.31 -17.81
CA CYS A 1114 -10.55 -4.38 -18.24
C CYS A 1114 -11.25 -3.08 -17.90
N VAL A 1115 -11.95 -2.50 -18.87
CA VAL A 1115 -12.86 -1.37 -18.67
C VAL A 1115 -14.29 -1.89 -18.81
N ASN A 1116 -15.03 -1.90 -17.71
CA ASN A 1116 -16.42 -2.30 -17.64
C ASN A 1116 -17.30 -1.08 -17.86
N LEU A 1117 -18.27 -1.18 -18.77
CA LEU A 1117 -19.20 -0.11 -19.13
C LEU A 1117 -20.64 -0.60 -18.99
N GLY A 1118 -21.41 0.04 -18.12
CA GLY A 1118 -22.86 -0.14 -17.99
C GLY A 1118 -23.58 0.95 -18.77
N ILE A 1119 -24.34 0.58 -19.79
CA ILE A 1119 -24.97 1.52 -20.73
C ILE A 1119 -26.47 1.56 -20.49
N GLY A 1120 -27.07 2.76 -20.52
CA GLY A 1120 -28.51 2.98 -20.34
C GLY A 1120 -29.34 2.71 -21.58
N ARG A 1121 -29.10 1.57 -22.24
CA ARG A 1121 -29.86 1.06 -23.38
C ARG A 1121 -29.78 -0.46 -23.41
N GLU A 1122 -30.92 -1.12 -23.52
CA GLU A 1122 -31.01 -2.57 -23.69
C GLU A 1122 -30.62 -3.02 -25.11
N ASP A 1123 -30.36 -4.31 -25.26
CA ASP A 1123 -30.16 -4.98 -26.56
C ASP A 1123 -29.14 -4.29 -27.49
N ILE A 1124 -27.98 -3.92 -26.94
CA ILE A 1124 -26.93 -3.24 -27.72
C ILE A 1124 -26.43 -4.09 -28.88
N THR A 1125 -26.29 -5.39 -28.65
CA THR A 1125 -25.87 -6.37 -29.66
C THR A 1125 -26.38 -7.75 -29.29
N ASP A 1126 -26.44 -8.66 -30.27
CA ASP A 1126 -26.80 -10.08 -30.09
C ASP A 1126 -25.57 -10.99 -29.86
N LYS A 1127 -24.38 -10.39 -29.78
CA LYS A 1127 -23.07 -11.07 -29.74
C LYS A 1127 -22.63 -11.30 -28.30
N HIS A 1128 -21.86 -12.36 -28.07
CA HIS A 1128 -21.27 -12.65 -26.76
C HIS A 1128 -19.87 -12.05 -26.63
N TRP A 1129 -19.05 -12.07 -27.69
CA TRP A 1129 -17.79 -11.36 -27.73
C TRP A 1129 -17.33 -11.06 -29.15
N ILE A 1130 -16.52 -10.01 -29.27
CA ILE A 1130 -16.05 -9.46 -30.55
C ILE A 1130 -14.54 -9.23 -30.46
N TYR A 1131 -13.80 -9.71 -31.46
CA TYR A 1131 -12.36 -9.50 -31.59
C TYR A 1131 -12.05 -8.29 -32.49
N TYR A 1132 -11.10 -7.47 -32.08
CA TYR A 1132 -10.71 -6.23 -32.77
C TYR A 1132 -9.21 -6.24 -33.13
N PRO A 1133 -8.83 -6.72 -34.33
CA PRO A 1133 -7.44 -6.77 -34.79
C PRO A 1133 -6.83 -5.40 -35.11
N GLU A 1134 -7.65 -4.38 -35.38
CA GLU A 1134 -7.20 -3.06 -35.87
C GLU A 1134 -6.87 -2.08 -34.73
N ASP A 1135 -6.93 -0.77 -35.00
CA ASP A 1135 -6.27 0.28 -34.20
C ASP A 1135 -6.92 0.66 -32.86
N THR A 1136 -8.01 -0.02 -32.47
CA THR A 1136 -8.62 0.20 -31.15
C THR A 1136 -7.64 -0.13 -30.01
N VAL A 1137 -7.83 0.46 -28.84
CA VAL A 1137 -7.09 0.15 -27.61
C VAL A 1137 -7.43 -1.25 -27.11
N PHE A 1138 -8.70 -1.63 -27.15
CA PHE A 1138 -9.16 -2.96 -26.76
C PHE A 1138 -8.94 -3.98 -27.86
N HIS A 1139 -8.47 -5.17 -27.49
CA HIS A 1139 -8.33 -6.29 -28.44
C HIS A 1139 -9.60 -7.13 -28.50
N ARG A 1140 -10.43 -7.08 -27.45
CA ARG A 1140 -11.68 -7.83 -27.33
C ARG A 1140 -12.70 -7.02 -26.54
N ILE A 1141 -13.96 -7.10 -26.96
CA ILE A 1141 -15.10 -6.74 -26.11
C ILE A 1141 -15.83 -8.02 -25.75
N PHE A 1142 -16.02 -8.24 -24.45
CA PHE A 1142 -16.92 -9.28 -23.93
C PHE A 1142 -18.25 -8.64 -23.54
N VAL A 1143 -19.34 -9.19 -24.04
CA VAL A 1143 -20.68 -8.65 -23.86
C VAL A 1143 -21.34 -9.38 -22.71
N GLN A 1144 -21.00 -8.95 -21.50
CA GLN A 1144 -21.40 -9.60 -20.26
C GLN A 1144 -22.93 -9.68 -20.12
N GLY A 1145 -23.64 -8.66 -20.61
CA GLY A 1145 -25.09 -8.62 -20.60
C GLY A 1145 -25.77 -9.74 -21.40
N ASN A 1146 -25.09 -10.32 -22.41
CA ASN A 1146 -25.61 -11.48 -23.15
C ASN A 1146 -25.15 -12.82 -22.56
N ALA A 1147 -24.17 -12.82 -21.66
CA ALA A 1147 -23.77 -14.05 -20.96
C ALA A 1147 -24.90 -14.56 -20.05
N SER A 1148 -25.68 -13.64 -19.47
CA SER A 1148 -26.91 -13.94 -18.76
C SER A 1148 -27.84 -12.72 -18.65
N PRO A 1149 -29.17 -12.89 -18.75
CA PRO A 1149 -30.12 -11.80 -18.49
C PRO A 1149 -29.99 -11.22 -17.07
N GLY A 1150 -29.51 -12.00 -16.09
CA GLY A 1150 -29.32 -11.52 -14.72
C GLY A 1150 -28.11 -10.61 -14.51
N ASN A 1151 -27.31 -10.34 -15.55
CA ASN A 1151 -26.16 -9.44 -15.47
C ASN A 1151 -26.52 -7.97 -15.75
N ASN A 1152 -27.73 -7.69 -16.24
CA ASN A 1152 -28.17 -6.34 -16.58
C ASN A 1152 -29.31 -5.89 -15.66
N PRO A 1153 -29.32 -4.62 -15.22
CA PRO A 1153 -30.50 -4.01 -14.63
C PRO A 1153 -31.53 -3.70 -15.73
N PRO A 1154 -32.83 -3.55 -15.38
CA PRO A 1154 -33.85 -3.11 -16.33
C PRO A 1154 -33.46 -1.79 -17.00
N GLY A 1155 -33.57 -1.72 -18.33
CA GLY A 1155 -33.19 -0.55 -19.13
C GLY A 1155 -31.69 -0.44 -19.43
N GLY A 1156 -30.85 -1.38 -18.96
CA GLY A 1156 -29.40 -1.32 -19.07
C GLY A 1156 -28.78 -2.48 -19.84
N PHE A 1157 -27.54 -2.29 -20.30
CA PHE A 1157 -26.73 -3.34 -20.91
C PHE A 1157 -25.23 -3.20 -20.60
N GLY A 1158 -24.61 -4.25 -20.07
CA GLY A 1158 -23.20 -4.27 -19.65
C GLY A 1158 -22.24 -4.90 -20.67
N LEU A 1159 -21.09 -4.27 -20.88
CA LEU A 1159 -19.98 -4.79 -21.68
C LEU A 1159 -18.62 -4.50 -21.04
N THR A 1160 -17.62 -5.30 -21.41
CA THR A 1160 -16.24 -5.20 -20.90
C THR A 1160 -15.27 -5.08 -22.07
N CYS A 1161 -14.52 -3.98 -22.13
CA CYS A 1161 -13.40 -3.80 -23.04
C CYS A 1161 -12.13 -4.37 -22.41
N GLU A 1162 -11.45 -5.31 -23.08
CA GLU A 1162 -10.20 -5.90 -22.59
C GLU A 1162 -8.99 -5.31 -23.33
N ILE A 1163 -8.03 -4.78 -22.58
CA ILE A 1163 -6.83 -4.10 -23.07
C ILE A 1163 -5.60 -4.82 -22.54
N THR A 1164 -4.77 -5.35 -23.43
CA THR A 1164 -3.50 -5.97 -23.06
C THR A 1164 -2.39 -4.93 -22.99
N TYR A 1165 -1.56 -5.05 -21.94
CA TYR A 1165 -0.38 -4.23 -21.75
C TYR A 1165 0.80 -5.05 -21.23
N SER A 1166 1.98 -4.50 -21.43
CA SER A 1166 3.27 -5.05 -20.99
C SER A 1166 4.31 -3.93 -20.92
N PRO A 1167 5.51 -4.16 -20.38
CA PRO A 1167 6.58 -3.15 -20.39
C PRO A 1167 6.92 -2.61 -21.79
N THR A 1168 6.73 -3.42 -22.84
CA THR A 1168 6.97 -3.03 -24.25
C THR A 1168 5.76 -2.36 -24.91
N LYS A 1169 4.56 -2.53 -24.34
CA LYS A 1169 3.32 -1.90 -24.78
C LYS A 1169 2.58 -1.37 -23.55
N PRO A 1170 3.01 -0.26 -22.95
CA PRO A 1170 2.38 0.31 -21.78
C PRO A 1170 0.97 0.82 -22.10
N LEU A 1171 0.14 0.97 -21.07
CA LEU A 1171 -1.16 1.61 -21.22
C LEU A 1171 -0.98 3.07 -21.69
N PRO A 1172 -1.80 3.55 -22.63
CA PRO A 1172 -1.63 4.88 -23.23
C PRO A 1172 -2.02 6.05 -22.31
N CYS A 1173 -2.79 5.78 -21.25
CA CYS A 1173 -3.34 6.78 -20.33
C CYS A 1173 -3.65 6.13 -18.97
N ASP A 1174 -4.02 6.95 -17.99
CA ASP A 1174 -4.54 6.52 -16.69
C ASP A 1174 -5.97 5.94 -16.80
N ASP A 1175 -6.55 5.50 -15.67
CA ASP A 1175 -7.83 4.78 -15.66
C ASP A 1175 -8.99 5.61 -16.23
N GLN A 1176 -9.08 6.90 -15.90
CA GLN A 1176 -10.13 7.75 -16.46
C GLN A 1176 -9.90 7.99 -17.96
N GLY A 1177 -8.67 8.26 -18.38
CA GLY A 1177 -8.35 8.41 -19.80
C GLY A 1177 -8.61 7.13 -20.60
N LEU A 1178 -8.47 5.94 -20.00
CA LEU A 1178 -8.80 4.66 -20.63
C LEU A 1178 -10.30 4.47 -20.79
N ILE A 1179 -11.09 4.82 -19.76
CA ILE A 1179 -12.56 4.80 -19.84
C ILE A 1179 -13.03 5.67 -21.00
N ASP A 1180 -12.57 6.92 -21.05
CA ASP A 1180 -12.96 7.89 -22.07
C ASP A 1180 -12.60 7.40 -23.48
N ARG A 1181 -11.39 6.83 -23.63
CA ARG A 1181 -10.94 6.25 -24.89
C ARG A 1181 -11.74 5.02 -25.31
N CYS A 1182 -12.06 4.12 -24.38
CA CYS A 1182 -12.90 2.95 -24.67
C CYS A 1182 -14.30 3.35 -25.12
N ILE A 1183 -14.91 4.36 -24.49
CA ILE A 1183 -16.22 4.89 -24.91
C ILE A 1183 -16.12 5.45 -26.34
N ALA A 1184 -15.14 6.32 -26.60
CA ALA A 1184 -14.95 6.94 -27.91
C ALA A 1184 -14.73 5.90 -29.02
N GLU A 1185 -13.89 4.90 -28.78
CA GLU A 1185 -13.62 3.85 -29.76
C GLU A 1185 -14.79 2.86 -29.88
N CYS A 1186 -15.57 2.62 -28.83
CA CYS A 1186 -16.82 1.86 -28.92
C CYS A 1186 -17.85 2.56 -29.81
N ILE A 1187 -17.93 3.89 -29.77
CA ILE A 1187 -18.73 4.69 -30.71
C ILE A 1187 -18.17 4.55 -32.13
N GLN A 1188 -16.85 4.69 -32.29
CA GLN A 1188 -16.17 4.60 -33.59
C GLN A 1188 -16.44 3.28 -34.31
N VAL A 1189 -16.40 2.15 -33.59
CA VAL A 1189 -16.66 0.82 -34.17
C VAL A 1189 -18.16 0.48 -34.28
N GLY A 1190 -19.04 1.40 -33.88
CA GLY A 1190 -20.49 1.24 -33.93
C GLY A 1190 -21.07 0.31 -32.86
N MET A 1191 -20.32 0.04 -31.78
CA MET A 1191 -20.82 -0.70 -30.61
C MET A 1191 -21.76 0.19 -29.77
N LEU A 1192 -21.44 1.47 -29.64
CA LEU A 1192 -22.24 2.48 -28.94
C LEU A 1192 -22.69 3.59 -29.89
N ARG A 1193 -23.76 4.29 -29.51
CA ARG A 1193 -24.22 5.52 -30.16
C ARG A 1193 -23.70 6.73 -29.40
N GLU A 1194 -23.59 7.88 -30.06
CA GLU A 1194 -23.17 9.13 -29.41
C GLU A 1194 -24.13 9.58 -28.29
N ASP A 1195 -25.42 9.22 -28.39
CA ASP A 1195 -26.46 9.52 -27.40
C ASP A 1195 -26.63 8.42 -26.33
N ASP A 1196 -25.86 7.34 -26.39
CA ASP A 1196 -25.90 6.31 -25.36
C ASP A 1196 -25.33 6.84 -24.04
N ARG A 1197 -26.17 6.83 -23.00
CA ARG A 1197 -25.76 7.26 -21.67
C ARG A 1197 -24.97 6.15 -20.97
N VAL A 1198 -23.73 6.43 -20.59
CA VAL A 1198 -22.96 5.57 -19.67
C VAL A 1198 -23.52 5.77 -18.25
N LEU A 1199 -24.02 4.71 -17.64
CA LEU A 1199 -24.60 4.70 -16.29
C LEU A 1199 -23.55 4.41 -15.22
N THR A 1200 -22.62 3.48 -15.52
CA THR A 1200 -21.46 3.22 -14.68
C THR A 1200 -20.26 2.82 -15.52
N ALA A 1201 -19.08 3.06 -14.99
CA ALA A 1201 -17.81 2.59 -15.53
C ALA A 1201 -16.86 2.23 -14.39
N ASN A 1202 -16.21 1.07 -14.48
CA ASN A 1202 -15.17 0.67 -13.54
C ASN A 1202 -14.04 -0.06 -14.26
N VAL A 1203 -12.90 -0.16 -13.57
CA VAL A 1203 -11.66 -0.69 -14.14
C VAL A 1203 -11.14 -1.82 -13.27
N VAL A 1204 -10.74 -2.92 -13.90
CA VAL A 1204 -10.12 -4.08 -13.24
C VAL A 1204 -8.74 -4.33 -13.85
N ASP A 1205 -7.74 -4.50 -13.00
CA ASP A 1205 -6.38 -4.81 -13.42
C ASP A 1205 -6.00 -6.26 -13.11
N MET A 1206 -5.46 -6.94 -14.12
CA MET A 1206 -4.96 -8.32 -14.06
C MET A 1206 -3.48 -8.34 -14.44
N PRO A 1207 -2.55 -8.17 -13.47
CA PRO A 1207 -1.11 -8.13 -13.73
C PRO A 1207 -0.59 -9.42 -14.38
N TYR A 1208 -1.12 -10.58 -13.99
CA TYR A 1208 -0.87 -11.86 -14.65
C TYR A 1208 -2.16 -12.32 -15.32
N ALA A 1209 -2.29 -12.03 -16.62
CA ALA A 1209 -3.44 -12.47 -17.40
C ALA A 1209 -3.06 -13.65 -18.31
N TYR A 1210 -2.09 -13.48 -19.20
CA TYR A 1210 -1.68 -14.52 -20.15
C TYR A 1210 -0.23 -14.95 -19.94
N VAL A 1211 0.00 -16.27 -19.93
CA VAL A 1211 1.34 -16.85 -19.94
C VAL A 1211 1.86 -16.90 -21.38
N ILE A 1212 3.10 -16.45 -21.59
CA ILE A 1212 3.75 -16.47 -22.90
C ILE A 1212 4.54 -17.77 -23.07
N TYR A 1213 4.27 -18.49 -24.17
CA TYR A 1213 5.01 -19.69 -24.57
C TYR A 1213 6.20 -19.29 -25.44
N ASP A 1214 7.26 -18.81 -24.80
CA ASP A 1214 8.54 -18.61 -25.48
C ASP A 1214 9.39 -19.88 -25.51
N HIS A 1215 10.47 -19.85 -26.28
CA HIS A 1215 11.36 -21.00 -26.48
C HIS A 1215 12.13 -21.43 -25.21
N ALA A 1216 12.24 -20.59 -24.18
CA ALA A 1216 12.94 -20.88 -22.93
C ALA A 1216 12.00 -21.39 -21.83
N ARG A 1217 10.70 -21.10 -21.93
CA ARG A 1217 9.67 -21.41 -20.94
C ARG A 1217 9.74 -22.85 -20.43
N ALA A 1218 9.73 -23.83 -21.33
CA ALA A 1218 9.63 -25.24 -20.94
C ALA A 1218 10.78 -25.68 -20.01
N ALA A 1219 12.00 -25.28 -20.33
CA ALA A 1219 13.18 -25.57 -19.51
C ALA A 1219 13.13 -24.85 -18.16
N ASN A 1220 12.73 -23.57 -18.15
CA ASN A 1220 12.61 -22.79 -16.92
C ASN A 1220 11.54 -23.34 -15.98
N VAL A 1221 10.35 -23.68 -16.51
CA VAL A 1221 9.26 -24.28 -15.73
C VAL A 1221 9.65 -25.65 -15.19
N ALA A 1222 10.33 -26.48 -15.98
CA ALA A 1222 10.79 -27.79 -15.53
C ALA A 1222 11.78 -27.66 -14.35
N LEU A 1223 12.77 -26.79 -14.46
CA LEU A 1223 13.76 -26.54 -13.40
C LEU A 1223 13.10 -26.11 -12.08
N ILE A 1224 12.15 -25.17 -12.15
CA ILE A 1224 11.45 -24.67 -10.95
C ILE A 1224 10.56 -25.75 -10.36
N ARG A 1225 9.82 -26.48 -11.21
CA ARG A 1225 8.90 -27.55 -10.79
C ARG A 1225 9.64 -28.68 -10.09
N GLU A 1226 10.75 -29.14 -10.63
CA GLU A 1226 11.59 -30.18 -10.01
C GLU A 1226 12.10 -29.75 -8.63
N TRP A 1227 12.55 -28.50 -8.53
CA TRP A 1227 13.08 -27.96 -7.28
C TRP A 1227 12.00 -27.85 -6.18
N LEU A 1228 10.79 -27.41 -6.52
CA LEU A 1228 9.65 -27.29 -5.60
C LEU A 1228 9.06 -28.65 -5.23
N ALA A 1229 8.96 -29.58 -6.19
CA ALA A 1229 8.44 -30.92 -5.95
C ALA A 1229 9.29 -31.68 -4.92
N ALA A 1230 10.62 -31.51 -4.96
CA ALA A 1230 11.54 -32.07 -3.96
C ALA A 1230 11.31 -31.55 -2.52
N ARG A 1231 10.46 -30.54 -2.34
CA ARG A 1231 10.12 -29.90 -1.05
C ARG A 1231 8.63 -30.02 -0.70
N ASP A 1232 7.93 -30.98 -1.32
CA ASP A 1232 6.50 -31.23 -1.13
C ASP A 1232 5.62 -30.01 -1.46
N ILE A 1233 6.06 -29.19 -2.42
CA ILE A 1233 5.28 -28.07 -2.97
C ILE A 1233 4.80 -28.45 -4.36
N VAL A 1234 3.49 -28.66 -4.49
CA VAL A 1234 2.82 -28.99 -5.75
C VAL A 1234 2.31 -27.72 -6.42
N LEU A 1235 2.74 -27.52 -7.67
CA LEU A 1235 2.24 -26.45 -8.53
C LEU A 1235 0.93 -26.90 -9.18
N ALA A 1236 -0.11 -26.07 -9.10
CA ALA A 1236 -1.39 -26.36 -9.74
C ALA A 1236 -2.02 -25.10 -10.35
N GLY A 1237 -2.55 -25.23 -11.57
CA GLY A 1237 -3.37 -24.20 -12.21
C GLY A 1237 -2.57 -23.24 -13.09
N ARG A 1238 -3.31 -22.34 -13.77
CA ARG A 1238 -2.84 -21.47 -14.86
C ARG A 1238 -1.50 -20.80 -14.57
N TYR A 1239 -1.41 -20.10 -13.44
CA TYR A 1239 -0.25 -19.26 -13.13
C TYR A 1239 0.83 -19.99 -12.32
N SER A 1240 0.50 -21.10 -11.68
CA SER A 1240 1.47 -21.85 -10.87
C SER A 1240 2.21 -22.88 -11.71
N GLU A 1241 1.50 -23.58 -12.60
CA GLU A 1241 2.10 -24.46 -13.61
C GLU A 1241 2.64 -23.69 -14.80
N TRP A 1242 2.36 -22.39 -14.86
CA TRP A 1242 2.72 -21.48 -15.94
C TRP A 1242 2.19 -21.98 -17.29
N GLU A 1243 0.94 -22.44 -17.34
CA GLU A 1243 0.27 -23.01 -18.50
C GLU A 1243 -0.95 -22.15 -18.89
N TYR A 1244 -1.29 -22.10 -20.18
CA TYR A 1244 -2.52 -21.45 -20.63
C TYR A 1244 -3.73 -22.37 -20.38
N TYR A 1245 -4.53 -22.06 -19.36
CA TYR A 1245 -5.73 -22.81 -18.95
C TYR A 1245 -7.03 -22.02 -19.08
N ASN A 1246 -8.13 -22.72 -19.33
CA ASN A 1246 -9.48 -22.21 -19.04
C ASN A 1246 -9.93 -22.75 -17.67
N SER A 1247 -11.14 -22.40 -17.23
CA SER A 1247 -11.64 -22.78 -15.91
C SER A 1247 -11.76 -24.30 -15.71
N ASP A 1248 -12.17 -25.05 -16.74
CA ASP A 1248 -12.25 -26.51 -16.71
C ASP A 1248 -10.89 -27.16 -16.41
N HIS A 1249 -9.84 -26.77 -17.13
CA HIS A 1249 -8.47 -27.21 -16.88
C HIS A 1249 -7.98 -26.79 -15.49
N ALA A 1250 -8.38 -25.60 -15.02
CA ALA A 1250 -8.04 -25.12 -13.68
C ALA A 1250 -8.69 -25.98 -12.58
N PHE A 1251 -9.95 -26.41 -12.75
CA PHE A 1251 -10.60 -27.35 -11.83
C PHE A 1251 -9.92 -28.72 -11.84
N LEU A 1252 -9.62 -29.26 -13.02
CA LEU A 1252 -8.95 -30.55 -13.16
C LEU A 1252 -7.53 -30.53 -12.57
N ALA A 1253 -6.79 -29.43 -12.72
CA ALA A 1253 -5.48 -29.26 -12.09
C ALA A 1253 -5.56 -29.32 -10.56
N GLY A 1254 -6.55 -28.65 -9.97
CA GLY A 1254 -6.80 -28.70 -8.53
C GLY A 1254 -7.14 -30.11 -8.04
N LYS A 1255 -8.01 -30.81 -8.79
CA LYS A 1255 -8.36 -32.21 -8.53
C LYS A 1255 -7.13 -33.12 -8.56
N ARG A 1256 -6.33 -33.06 -9.64
CA ARG A 1256 -5.10 -33.87 -9.78
C ARG A 1256 -4.10 -33.62 -8.65
N ALA A 1257 -3.88 -32.35 -8.29
CA ALA A 1257 -2.97 -32.00 -7.19
C ALA A 1257 -3.43 -32.59 -5.85
N ALA A 1258 -4.73 -32.49 -5.54
CA ALA A 1258 -5.29 -33.05 -4.32
C ALA A 1258 -5.21 -34.59 -4.28
N GLU A 1259 -5.52 -35.25 -5.40
CA GLU A 1259 -5.46 -36.71 -5.51
C GLU A 1259 -4.04 -37.26 -5.40
N ALA A 1260 -3.05 -36.57 -6.00
CA ALA A 1260 -1.63 -36.94 -5.88
C ALA A 1260 -1.20 -36.94 -4.41
N LEU A 1261 -1.43 -35.83 -3.69
CA LEU A 1261 -1.05 -35.70 -2.28
C LEU A 1261 -1.77 -36.68 -1.36
N ARG A 1262 -3.03 -37.04 -1.64
CA ARG A 1262 -3.76 -38.05 -0.87
C ARG A 1262 -3.16 -39.44 -1.02
N ARG A 1263 -2.71 -39.83 -2.23
CA ARG A 1263 -2.08 -41.14 -2.47
C ARG A 1263 -0.75 -41.26 -1.73
N ASP A 1264 0.07 -40.21 -1.76
CA ASP A 1264 1.39 -40.18 -1.10
C ASP A 1264 1.26 -40.24 0.44
N ASN A 1265 0.28 -39.53 1.01
CA ASN A 1265 0.00 -39.59 2.46
C ASN A 1265 -0.51 -40.96 2.92
N VAL A 1266 -1.33 -41.66 2.11
CA VAL A 1266 -1.79 -43.02 2.42
C VAL A 1266 -0.65 -44.04 2.36
N ALA A 1267 0.26 -43.91 1.38
CA ALA A 1267 1.45 -44.76 1.25
C ALA A 1267 2.46 -44.54 2.39
N ALA A 1268 2.65 -43.29 2.83
CA ALA A 1268 3.53 -42.96 3.96
C ALA A 1268 3.02 -43.48 5.32
N VAL A 1269 1.69 -43.57 5.49
CA VAL A 1269 1.06 -44.14 6.71
C VAL A 1269 1.16 -45.67 6.73
N THR A 1270 1.03 -46.35 5.58
CA THR A 1270 1.19 -47.81 5.49
C THR A 1270 2.65 -48.26 5.66
N ALA A 1271 3.63 -47.48 5.20
CA ALA A 1271 5.05 -47.77 5.41
C ALA A 1271 5.52 -47.62 6.86
N ARG A 1272 4.80 -46.87 7.71
CA ARG A 1272 5.11 -46.70 9.14
C ARG A 1272 4.43 -47.72 10.06
N SER A 1273 3.46 -48.49 9.57
CA SER A 1273 2.79 -49.55 10.33
C SER A 1273 3.48 -50.92 10.25
N ASP A 1274 4.42 -51.09 9.31
CA ASP A 1274 5.16 -52.34 9.08
C ASP A 1274 6.66 -52.28 9.48
N GLY A 1275 7.07 -51.21 10.21
CA GLY A 1275 8.46 -50.96 10.65
C GLY A 1275 8.71 -51.12 12.13
#